data_AF-A0A8H6KMG3-F1
#
_entry.id   AF-A0A8H6KMG3-F1
#
_cell.length_a   1.000
_cell.length_b   1.000
_cell.length_c   1.000
_cell.angle_alpha   90.00
_cell.angle_beta   90.00
_cell.angle_gamma   90.00
#
_symmetry.space_group_name_H-M   'P 1'
#
loop_
_entity.id
_entity.type
_entity.pdbx_description
1 polymer ?
#
loop_
_entity_poly.entity_id
_entity_poly.type
_entity_poly.pdbx_seq_one_letter_code
_entity_poly.pdbx_strand_id
1 'polypeptide(L)'
;MTRITPTQIAENLRQTESASKRSSAITDFGKALRRADRFRPTWNALGGAPGIARLLAEFSVQDVRWACRVLGRTASSENVRDERRAEITKLVRLIYDDDNPLDERPLRRFYQDIVPACGLDVVEEWEARGVEWNHFQLKGLSFGHRERRERKFLQAVFAPDNEKEVRFKDEKAAFGGNVPLCEEILLDLLARDAGKARIPPDFMDEFAMRLLKRLLRKRYDGDGSRDRILGHVVDCVWKHKEVLADQLYLWQGSLIQYIIQRWNKEDFSEAMEQHLVRLLEIYPSRKRKIDLMAIYNIVIIPRKMNPEARYRLLRLAVRHLQGFGIDIEDGSEAAIAELRKLTARHGPWPAKQDLWPAELFLKIDGAKSWGLFEKLVKAYPAGDFVSFVISSGSILRQTRAPDDGRHGDIEVIRLVLVRRSGDEAAITSCLGRARLVVEERRQKAQQSRDPQVRAFWAKSAMSLSVAARDLELVRETVLWARRFGKDSLTTRDLYAADTMDTKEIKSLLGAIPWINSPGVTLASVKKDVELANLILLDLIESAIAVSREPGFDQWRCHSLLGLPKRVTVQRSTEESMKTLGKIVDSCMPEDAGLDISNALWKPTLDNLLEIDALLGKPEASALRHSSPVTEVYAANALMNFLHKSPAVTADLAGFLMERMAFHFGPKKLGALMRHVVQVAAQVAKSDQPELACPLIRDLVLNGDENSSWHRQIINVRFLKSLPATSAREFMQTMADGVRDRMREQNSRPARTNEAEADNEAPRPPVIKVTTIKMMAQLLEDNQFLDGRSSCDILVTLLAEARHIDARIAIINSLLGTLKTAQCPEALRDRILNALEEYVLPSIGWLSERRPLSEDDWVAAADEGAKLPEVGSESPILDLLLSEGKESKLDSVSKARIAKIISGGLAQSIFANRRWLTLFLAKNNFALDMQDRLPVGPVSSKALVSFFKNWTEYMPAALFEVLRDTALASIHPSPEVVRVTEAVKANPDLLDSDAGKHWLRQYNGLYYQSGFLDAAPILVRPTKEMGLKAEGAGGVTVRMVQEFLILGAKEFVLGGQDGRLEGFVRGAFRPRFERAEQWRSWRSNCVPVVKEIIAWIESLRRDDGEGLTSTEGAERRPILPNTLHLRVSILPIPHSSPKQPASAEDVGVFISELSDLVDRLATRKSPYHADFALLKTVLLEARCKADFALFAVRLSRLVNLQEPGLADYLRLELASDLLAGSDEPAKDVVPEARDAVSEWTKCEDEGLRAIGVVVERKMEGKGKDHWFVRD
;
A
#
# COMPACT_ATOMS: atom_id res chain seq x y z
N MET A 1 -13.84 -26.24 -29.40
CA MET A 1 -12.75 -26.03 -28.43
C MET A 1 -12.05 -27.36 -28.21
N THR A 2 -10.95 -27.56 -28.91
CA THR A 2 -10.00 -28.67 -28.74
C THR A 2 -9.64 -28.80 -27.26
N ARG A 3 -9.76 -30.00 -26.70
CA ARG A 3 -9.43 -30.24 -25.29
C ARG A 3 -7.91 -30.16 -25.15
N ILE A 4 -7.42 -29.13 -24.46
CA ILE A 4 -5.98 -28.96 -24.16
C ILE A 4 -5.47 -30.26 -23.49
N THR A 5 -4.39 -30.81 -24.02
CA THR A 5 -3.77 -32.06 -23.57
C THR A 5 -2.92 -31.81 -22.32
N PRO A 6 -2.63 -32.84 -21.51
CA PRO A 6 -1.67 -32.73 -20.40
C PRO A 6 -0.33 -32.10 -20.79
N THR A 7 0.21 -32.46 -21.95
CA THR A 7 1.46 -31.93 -22.50
C THR A 7 1.37 -30.44 -22.82
N GLN A 8 0.26 -30.01 -23.45
CA GLN A 8 0.05 -28.60 -23.78
C GLN A 8 -0.11 -27.73 -22.53
N ILE A 9 -0.71 -28.26 -21.44
CA ILE A 9 -0.75 -27.57 -20.14
C ILE A 9 0.69 -27.36 -19.61
N ALA A 10 1.53 -28.39 -19.71
CA ALA A 10 2.92 -28.31 -19.25
C ALA A 10 3.76 -27.32 -20.07
N GLU A 11 3.65 -27.32 -21.40
CA GLU A 11 4.29 -26.34 -22.27
C GLU A 11 3.86 -24.91 -21.95
N ASN A 12 2.55 -24.68 -21.78
CA ASN A 12 2.00 -23.34 -21.48
C ASN A 12 2.37 -22.83 -20.07
N LEU A 13 2.73 -23.72 -19.14
CA LEU A 13 3.25 -23.36 -17.82
C LEU A 13 4.76 -23.05 -17.86
N ARG A 14 5.52 -23.77 -18.69
CA ARG A 14 6.98 -23.60 -18.86
C ARG A 14 7.38 -22.37 -19.67
N GLN A 15 6.58 -21.98 -20.66
CA GLN A 15 6.87 -20.80 -21.49
C GLN A 15 7.04 -19.51 -20.66
N THR A 16 7.94 -18.63 -21.08
CA THR A 16 8.24 -17.36 -20.41
C THR A 16 7.57 -16.14 -21.03
N GLU A 17 7.01 -16.28 -22.23
CA GLU A 17 6.56 -15.19 -23.10
C GLU A 17 5.18 -14.61 -22.76
N SER A 18 4.37 -15.21 -21.88
CA SER A 18 3.02 -14.67 -21.64
C SER A 18 2.52 -15.01 -20.23
N ALA A 19 2.38 -13.99 -19.39
CA ALA A 19 1.84 -14.13 -18.05
C ALA A 19 0.36 -14.58 -18.07
N SER A 20 -0.46 -14.09 -19.01
CA SER A 20 -1.87 -14.45 -19.15
C SER A 20 -2.06 -15.87 -19.66
N LYS A 21 -1.22 -16.32 -20.60
CA LYS A 21 -1.21 -17.70 -21.06
C LYS A 21 -0.80 -18.64 -19.92
N ARG A 22 0.21 -18.26 -19.12
CA ARG A 22 0.62 -18.99 -17.92
C ARG A 22 -0.49 -19.02 -16.87
N SER A 23 -1.09 -17.88 -16.54
CA SER A 23 -2.23 -17.77 -15.60
C SER A 23 -3.46 -18.57 -16.05
N SER A 24 -3.71 -18.63 -17.36
CA SER A 24 -4.74 -19.49 -17.95
C SER A 24 -4.36 -20.97 -17.83
N ALA A 25 -3.11 -21.32 -18.10
CA ALA A 25 -2.59 -22.68 -17.93
C ALA A 25 -2.61 -23.15 -16.48
N ILE A 26 -2.31 -22.27 -15.50
CA ILE A 26 -2.48 -22.54 -14.06
C ILE A 26 -3.95 -22.90 -13.77
N THR A 27 -4.89 -22.17 -14.36
CA THR A 27 -6.32 -22.43 -14.21
C THR A 27 -6.72 -23.77 -14.82
N ASP A 28 -6.21 -24.09 -16.00
CA ASP A 28 -6.49 -25.36 -16.69
C ASP A 28 -5.82 -26.55 -16.01
N PHE A 29 -4.63 -26.36 -15.44
CA PHE A 29 -3.97 -27.29 -14.55
C PHE A 29 -4.87 -27.60 -13.35
N GLY A 30 -5.35 -26.58 -12.63
CA GLY A 30 -6.30 -26.77 -11.52
C GLY A 30 -7.59 -27.49 -11.91
N LYS A 31 -8.10 -27.30 -13.14
CA LYS A 31 -9.25 -28.06 -13.66
C LYS A 31 -8.88 -29.52 -13.93
N ALA A 32 -7.70 -29.79 -14.49
CA ALA A 32 -7.21 -31.13 -14.75
C ALA A 32 -7.06 -31.96 -13.46
N LEU A 33 -6.60 -31.33 -12.37
CA LEU A 33 -6.45 -31.99 -11.07
C LEU A 33 -7.77 -32.42 -10.41
N ARG A 34 -8.92 -31.90 -10.87
CA ARG A 34 -10.24 -32.28 -10.37
C ARG A 34 -10.85 -33.48 -11.09
N ARG A 35 -10.16 -34.01 -12.11
CA ARG A 35 -10.67 -35.06 -13.00
C ARG A 35 -9.84 -36.34 -12.87
N ALA A 36 -10.52 -37.47 -12.74
CA ALA A 36 -9.86 -38.76 -12.57
C ALA A 36 -9.00 -39.16 -13.78
N ASP A 37 -9.52 -38.91 -14.99
CA ASP A 37 -8.85 -39.24 -16.25
C ASP A 37 -7.62 -38.36 -16.56
N ARG A 38 -7.39 -37.27 -15.83
CA ARG A 38 -6.37 -36.26 -16.16
C ARG A 38 -5.40 -35.92 -15.06
N PHE A 39 -5.74 -36.18 -13.80
CA PHE A 39 -4.89 -35.84 -12.66
C PHE A 39 -3.46 -36.38 -12.83
N ARG A 40 -3.29 -37.71 -12.90
CA ARG A 40 -1.96 -38.34 -12.97
C ARG A 40 -1.18 -37.99 -14.24
N PRO A 41 -1.78 -38.02 -15.45
CA PRO A 41 -1.07 -37.62 -16.67
C PRO A 41 -0.57 -36.18 -16.65
N THR A 42 -1.38 -35.23 -16.16
CA THR A 42 -0.97 -33.81 -16.09
C THR A 42 0.04 -33.54 -14.98
N TRP A 43 -0.11 -34.20 -13.81
CA TRP A 43 0.86 -34.10 -12.71
C TRP A 43 2.24 -34.62 -13.13
N ASN A 44 2.29 -35.78 -13.81
CA ASN A 44 3.53 -36.39 -14.27
C ASN A 44 4.18 -35.61 -15.43
N ALA A 45 3.41 -35.03 -16.36
CA ALA A 45 3.94 -34.21 -17.44
C ALA A 45 4.73 -32.97 -16.94
N LEU A 46 4.38 -32.48 -15.74
CA LEU A 46 5.08 -31.40 -15.06
C LEU A 46 6.29 -31.88 -14.23
N GLY A 47 6.56 -33.18 -14.16
CA GLY A 47 7.64 -33.76 -13.34
C GLY A 47 7.22 -34.08 -11.91
N GLY A 48 5.92 -34.23 -11.64
CA GLY A 48 5.39 -34.50 -10.30
C GLY A 48 5.59 -33.32 -9.34
N ALA A 49 5.53 -33.58 -8.03
CA ALA A 49 5.71 -32.56 -7.02
C ALA A 49 7.05 -31.78 -7.14
N PRO A 50 8.21 -32.42 -7.40
CA PRO A 50 9.48 -31.70 -7.58
C PRO A 50 9.50 -30.78 -8.82
N GLY A 51 8.94 -31.24 -9.94
CA GLY A 51 8.88 -30.42 -11.16
C GLY A 51 7.95 -29.21 -11.02
N ILE A 52 6.85 -29.36 -10.29
CA ILE A 52 5.95 -28.25 -9.98
C ILE A 52 6.62 -27.25 -9.02
N ALA A 53 7.36 -27.73 -8.02
CA ALA A 53 8.11 -26.86 -7.11
C ALA A 53 9.17 -26.02 -7.86
N ARG A 54 9.90 -26.60 -8.84
CA ARG A 54 10.82 -25.84 -9.70
C ARG A 54 10.12 -24.76 -10.52
N LEU A 55 8.96 -25.07 -11.09
CA LEU A 55 8.16 -24.06 -11.81
C LEU A 55 7.73 -22.92 -10.90
N LEU A 56 7.31 -23.20 -9.66
CA LEU A 56 6.97 -22.15 -8.70
C LEU A 56 8.17 -21.24 -8.41
N ALA A 57 9.38 -21.79 -8.31
CA ALA A 57 10.61 -21.01 -8.11
C ALA A 57 10.92 -20.05 -9.27
N GLU A 58 10.60 -20.42 -10.51
CA GLU A 58 10.80 -19.58 -11.70
C GLU A 58 9.70 -18.53 -11.89
N PHE A 59 8.48 -18.83 -11.43
CA PHE A 59 7.30 -18.00 -11.62
C PHE A 59 7.42 -16.64 -10.94
N SER A 60 6.69 -15.65 -11.48
CA SER A 60 6.49 -14.37 -10.80
C SER A 60 5.78 -14.59 -9.46
N VAL A 61 5.96 -13.66 -8.51
CA VAL A 61 5.27 -13.73 -7.20
C VAL A 61 3.75 -13.73 -7.39
N GLN A 62 3.25 -13.04 -8.41
CA GLN A 62 1.82 -13.04 -8.76
C GLN A 62 1.34 -14.41 -9.24
N ASP A 63 2.11 -15.07 -10.11
CA ASP A 63 1.79 -16.41 -10.61
C ASP A 63 1.89 -17.47 -9.52
N VAL A 64 2.90 -17.40 -8.63
CA VAL A 64 2.99 -18.29 -7.46
C VAL A 64 1.75 -18.15 -6.59
N ARG A 65 1.37 -16.91 -6.24
CA ARG A 65 0.16 -16.64 -5.46
C ARG A 65 -1.10 -17.18 -6.15
N TRP A 66 -1.20 -17.04 -7.47
CA TRP A 66 -2.34 -17.55 -8.22
C TRP A 66 -2.37 -19.08 -8.28
N ALA A 67 -1.23 -19.73 -8.54
CA ALA A 67 -1.06 -21.17 -8.54
C ALA A 67 -1.44 -21.77 -7.19
N CYS A 68 -0.94 -21.22 -6.09
CA CYS A 68 -1.26 -21.66 -4.73
C CYS A 68 -2.77 -21.63 -4.47
N ARG A 69 -3.45 -20.54 -4.85
CA ARG A 69 -4.91 -20.42 -4.73
C ARG A 69 -5.67 -21.42 -5.58
N VAL A 70 -5.22 -21.66 -6.80
CA VAL A 70 -5.86 -22.61 -7.72
C VAL A 70 -5.72 -24.04 -7.19
N LEU A 71 -4.53 -24.39 -6.69
CA LEU A 71 -4.28 -25.66 -6.00
C LEU A 71 -5.17 -25.82 -4.76
N GLY A 72 -5.23 -24.82 -3.87
CA GLY A 72 -6.10 -24.84 -2.70
C GLY A 72 -7.59 -25.01 -3.03
N ARG A 73 -8.06 -24.41 -4.13
CA ARG A 73 -9.45 -24.58 -4.60
C ARG A 73 -9.79 -26.01 -5.02
N THR A 74 -8.80 -26.89 -5.23
CA THR A 74 -9.06 -28.31 -5.51
C THR A 74 -9.59 -29.08 -4.30
N ALA A 75 -9.51 -28.52 -3.09
CA ALA A 75 -10.08 -29.09 -1.85
C ALA A 75 -11.55 -29.50 -2.00
N SER A 76 -12.33 -28.71 -2.76
CA SER A 76 -13.76 -28.94 -3.01
C SER A 76 -14.09 -30.13 -3.92
N SER A 77 -13.10 -30.81 -4.51
CA SER A 77 -13.33 -31.88 -5.47
C SER A 77 -13.44 -33.25 -4.80
N GLU A 78 -14.50 -33.99 -5.11
CA GLU A 78 -14.75 -35.36 -4.60
C GLU A 78 -13.99 -36.42 -5.40
N ASN A 79 -13.80 -36.22 -6.72
CA ASN A 79 -13.04 -37.15 -7.56
C ASN A 79 -11.54 -37.19 -7.17
N VAL A 80 -10.97 -38.39 -7.08
CA VAL A 80 -9.52 -38.65 -6.81
C VAL A 80 -9.00 -37.86 -5.61
N ARG A 81 -9.82 -37.77 -4.56
CA ARG A 81 -9.55 -36.91 -3.40
C ARG A 81 -8.30 -37.35 -2.65
N ASP A 82 -8.15 -38.65 -2.37
CA ASP A 82 -7.10 -39.17 -1.50
C ASP A 82 -5.72 -39.13 -2.17
N GLU A 83 -5.61 -39.61 -3.41
CA GLU A 83 -4.38 -39.50 -4.22
C GLU A 83 -3.95 -38.04 -4.42
N ARG A 84 -4.90 -37.14 -4.72
CA ARG A 84 -4.58 -35.71 -4.90
C ARG A 84 -4.09 -35.09 -3.60
N ARG A 85 -4.75 -35.38 -2.46
CA ARG A 85 -4.30 -34.89 -1.14
C ARG A 85 -2.89 -35.34 -0.84
N ALA A 86 -2.57 -36.60 -1.07
CA ALA A 86 -1.22 -37.15 -0.85
C ALA A 86 -0.16 -36.42 -1.71
N GLU A 87 -0.42 -36.22 -2.99
CA GLU A 87 0.54 -35.53 -3.89
C GLU A 87 0.66 -34.02 -3.59
N ILE A 88 -0.43 -33.33 -3.23
CA ILE A 88 -0.39 -31.93 -2.81
C ILE A 88 0.34 -31.79 -1.47
N THR A 89 0.14 -32.71 -0.53
CA THR A 89 0.91 -32.77 0.73
C THR A 89 2.41 -32.90 0.44
N LYS A 90 2.81 -33.78 -0.50
CA LYS A 90 4.23 -33.89 -0.93
C LYS A 90 4.76 -32.58 -1.50
N LEU A 91 3.98 -31.92 -2.37
CA LEU A 91 4.36 -30.63 -2.94
C LEU A 91 4.56 -29.56 -1.87
N VAL A 92 3.62 -29.43 -0.93
CA VAL A 92 3.72 -28.47 0.18
C VAL A 92 4.96 -28.74 1.01
N ARG A 93 5.29 -29.99 1.31
CA ARG A 93 6.54 -30.33 2.01
C ARG A 93 7.78 -29.86 1.22
N LEU A 94 7.85 -30.10 -0.09
CA LEU A 94 9.00 -29.69 -0.92
C LEU A 94 9.21 -28.18 -1.05
N ILE A 95 8.16 -27.37 -0.94
CA ILE A 95 8.25 -25.89 -1.01
C ILE A 95 8.30 -25.22 0.37
N TYR A 96 8.14 -26.00 1.43
CA TYR A 96 8.03 -25.53 2.82
C TYR A 96 9.18 -25.99 3.72
N ASP A 97 9.82 -27.13 3.43
CA ASP A 97 10.86 -27.70 4.29
C ASP A 97 12.00 -26.69 4.49
N ASP A 98 12.21 -26.26 5.75
CA ASP A 98 13.09 -25.14 6.12
C ASP A 98 14.58 -25.48 5.85
N ASP A 99 14.93 -26.76 5.67
CA ASP A 99 16.31 -27.23 5.52
C ASP A 99 16.89 -27.06 4.09
N ASN A 100 16.07 -27.08 3.03
CA ASN A 100 16.52 -26.89 1.65
C ASN A 100 15.37 -26.53 0.69
N PRO A 101 14.79 -25.32 0.79
CA PRO A 101 13.67 -24.93 -0.06
C PRO A 101 14.11 -24.78 -1.52
N LEU A 102 13.36 -25.37 -2.44
CA LEU A 102 13.55 -25.20 -3.89
C LEU A 102 13.32 -23.75 -4.36
N ASP A 103 12.67 -22.92 -3.55
CA ASP A 103 12.44 -21.50 -3.77
C ASP A 103 12.86 -20.72 -2.52
N GLU A 104 14.02 -20.05 -2.59
CA GLU A 104 14.62 -19.30 -1.49
C GLU A 104 13.91 -17.95 -1.19
N ARG A 105 12.88 -17.59 -1.98
CA ARG A 105 12.12 -16.35 -1.76
C ARG A 105 11.16 -16.50 -0.56
N PRO A 106 10.90 -15.42 0.21
CA PRO A 106 10.02 -15.47 1.39
C PRO A 106 8.52 -15.50 1.01
N LEU A 107 8.07 -16.60 0.42
CA LEU A 107 6.73 -16.80 -0.15
C LEU A 107 5.80 -17.66 0.71
N ARG A 108 6.22 -18.07 1.90
CA ARG A 108 5.49 -18.96 2.84
C ARG A 108 4.02 -18.60 3.03
N ARG A 109 3.69 -17.31 3.16
CA ARG A 109 2.30 -16.83 3.30
C ARG A 109 1.38 -17.21 2.13
N PHE A 110 1.94 -17.41 0.93
CA PHE A 110 1.19 -17.82 -0.25
C PHE A 110 1.01 -19.34 -0.29
N TYR A 111 1.99 -20.10 0.19
CA TYR A 111 1.89 -21.56 0.32
C TYR A 111 0.77 -21.98 1.29
N GLN A 112 0.44 -21.14 2.29
CA GLN A 112 -0.75 -21.31 3.13
C GLN A 112 -2.05 -21.49 2.33
N ASP A 113 -2.18 -20.85 1.16
CA ASP A 113 -3.39 -20.97 0.32
C ASP A 113 -3.59 -22.39 -0.23
N ILE A 114 -2.55 -23.24 -0.24
CA ILE A 114 -2.62 -24.64 -0.70
C ILE A 114 -3.16 -25.56 0.41
N VAL A 115 -2.89 -25.25 1.67
CA VAL A 115 -3.10 -26.11 2.85
C VAL A 115 -4.51 -26.71 2.94
N PRO A 116 -5.62 -26.00 2.63
CA PRO A 116 -6.96 -26.60 2.65
C PRO A 116 -7.15 -27.80 1.69
N ALA A 117 -6.26 -27.98 0.71
CA ALA A 117 -6.28 -29.11 -0.22
C ALA A 117 -5.36 -30.28 0.19
N CYS A 118 -4.61 -30.13 1.29
CA CYS A 118 -3.74 -31.16 1.84
C CYS A 118 -4.50 -32.21 2.65
N GLY A 119 -3.76 -33.21 3.16
CA GLY A 119 -4.22 -34.08 4.25
C GLY A 119 -4.48 -33.30 5.54
N LEU A 120 -5.28 -33.89 6.43
CA LEU A 120 -5.66 -33.28 7.71
C LEU A 120 -4.45 -33.05 8.64
N ASP A 121 -3.44 -33.91 8.54
CA ASP A 121 -2.16 -33.83 9.26
C ASP A 121 -1.45 -32.49 9.04
N VAL A 122 -1.35 -32.05 7.78
CA VAL A 122 -0.72 -30.76 7.43
C VAL A 122 -1.59 -29.58 7.87
N VAL A 123 -2.92 -29.73 7.82
CA VAL A 123 -3.84 -28.68 8.29
C VAL A 123 -3.67 -28.48 9.80
N GLU A 124 -3.65 -29.56 10.58
CA GLU A 124 -3.45 -29.54 12.03
C GLU A 124 -2.06 -29.00 12.42
N GLU A 125 -1.02 -29.33 11.66
CA GLU A 125 0.33 -28.79 11.87
C GLU A 125 0.40 -27.26 11.67
N TRP A 126 -0.29 -26.73 10.66
CA TRP A 126 -0.38 -25.29 10.44
C TRP A 126 -1.24 -24.59 11.50
N GLU A 127 -2.31 -25.23 11.98
CA GLU A 127 -3.14 -24.72 13.08
C GLU A 127 -2.38 -24.69 14.42
N ALA A 128 -1.59 -25.74 14.73
CA ALA A 128 -0.73 -25.80 15.91
C ALA A 128 0.33 -24.68 15.94
N ARG A 129 0.71 -24.16 14.77
CA ARG A 129 1.63 -23.03 14.60
C ARG A 129 0.93 -21.65 14.72
N GLY A 130 -0.36 -21.62 15.08
CA GLY A 130 -1.10 -20.37 15.36
C GLY A 130 -1.51 -19.57 14.12
N VAL A 131 -1.71 -20.24 12.98
CA VAL A 131 -2.01 -19.58 11.70
C VAL A 131 -3.44 -19.01 11.67
N GLU A 132 -3.58 -17.75 11.26
CA GLU A 132 -4.89 -17.13 11.01
C GLU A 132 -5.42 -17.49 9.61
N TRP A 133 -6.63 -18.06 9.56
CA TRP A 133 -7.30 -18.42 8.31
C TRP A 133 -8.17 -17.27 7.77
N ASN A 134 -8.00 -16.93 6.49
CA ASN A 134 -8.88 -15.98 5.81
C ASN A 134 -10.20 -16.62 5.34
N HIS A 135 -11.20 -15.79 4.97
CA HIS A 135 -12.52 -16.25 4.53
C HIS A 135 -12.47 -17.27 3.38
N PHE A 136 -11.54 -17.13 2.43
CA PHE A 136 -11.41 -18.06 1.29
C PHE A 136 -10.83 -19.40 1.72
N GLN A 137 -9.88 -19.41 2.65
CA GLN A 137 -9.28 -20.62 3.23
C GLN A 137 -10.30 -21.36 4.11
N LEU A 138 -11.04 -20.65 4.97
CA LEU A 138 -12.15 -21.21 5.76
C LEU A 138 -13.23 -21.84 4.88
N LYS A 139 -13.54 -21.18 3.75
CA LYS A 139 -14.44 -21.73 2.74
C LYS A 139 -13.87 -23.00 2.11
N GLY A 140 -12.58 -23.01 1.77
CA GLY A 140 -11.85 -24.19 1.28
C GLY A 140 -11.93 -25.36 2.26
N LEU A 141 -11.63 -25.12 3.55
CA LEU A 141 -11.75 -26.09 4.63
C LEU A 141 -13.19 -26.62 4.76
N SER A 142 -14.20 -25.74 4.69
CA SER A 142 -15.60 -26.17 4.77
C SER A 142 -16.05 -27.05 3.60
N PHE A 143 -15.43 -26.95 2.42
CA PHE A 143 -15.72 -27.82 1.28
C PHE A 143 -14.85 -29.08 1.25
N GLY A 144 -13.60 -28.98 1.71
CA GLY A 144 -12.72 -30.14 1.90
C GLY A 144 -13.21 -31.07 3.01
N HIS A 145 -14.01 -30.55 3.95
CA HIS A 145 -14.50 -31.23 5.15
C HIS A 145 -16.03 -31.00 5.34
N ARG A 146 -16.79 -31.24 4.25
CA ARG A 146 -18.21 -30.84 4.03
C ARG A 146 -19.25 -31.52 4.94
N GLU A 147 -18.94 -32.67 5.50
CA GLU A 147 -19.82 -33.50 6.36
C GLU A 147 -20.40 -32.74 7.57
N ARG A 148 -19.76 -31.63 7.96
CA ARG A 148 -20.10 -30.83 9.15
C ARG A 148 -21.30 -29.88 8.99
N ARG A 149 -21.73 -29.52 7.76
CA ARG A 149 -22.75 -28.46 7.53
C ARG A 149 -24.10 -28.94 6.96
N GLU A 150 -24.12 -30.02 6.21
CA GLU A 150 -25.33 -30.47 5.49
C GLU A 150 -26.43 -31.01 6.41
N ARG A 151 -26.04 -31.52 7.59
CA ARG A 151 -26.95 -32.06 8.60
C ARG A 151 -27.84 -31.01 9.29
N LYS A 152 -27.47 -29.72 9.26
CA LYS A 152 -28.20 -28.63 9.96
C LYS A 152 -29.28 -27.94 9.12
N PHE A 153 -29.20 -28.00 7.79
CA PHE A 153 -30.13 -27.28 6.91
C PHE A 153 -31.43 -28.04 6.64
N LEU A 154 -31.32 -29.37 6.49
CA LEU A 154 -32.49 -30.23 6.23
C LEU A 154 -33.49 -30.27 7.39
N GLN A 155 -33.08 -29.84 8.60
CA GLN A 155 -33.94 -29.73 9.78
C GLN A 155 -34.78 -28.44 9.82
N ALA A 156 -34.44 -27.41 9.02
CA ALA A 156 -35.08 -26.09 9.08
C ALA A 156 -36.13 -25.84 7.99
N VAL A 157 -36.05 -26.55 6.85
CA VAL A 157 -36.88 -26.30 5.66
C VAL A 157 -38.21 -27.07 5.67
N PHE A 158 -38.31 -28.17 6.42
CA PHE A 158 -39.48 -29.07 6.43
C PHE A 158 -40.13 -29.21 7.82
N ALA A 159 -39.89 -28.28 8.74
CA ALA A 159 -40.51 -28.28 10.06
C ALA A 159 -41.99 -27.83 9.96
N PRO A 160 -42.96 -28.58 10.52
CA PRO A 160 -44.39 -28.27 10.38
C PRO A 160 -44.84 -26.96 11.03
N ASP A 161 -44.09 -26.44 12.02
CA ASP A 161 -44.50 -25.31 12.87
C ASP A 161 -43.46 -24.19 12.88
N ASN A 162 -43.24 -23.52 11.74
CA ASN A 162 -42.39 -22.32 11.70
C ASN A 162 -43.23 -21.06 11.48
N GLU A 163 -43.54 -20.33 12.55
CA GLU A 163 -44.33 -19.10 12.55
C GLU A 163 -43.64 -17.91 11.85
N LYS A 164 -42.37 -18.06 11.44
CA LYS A 164 -41.62 -17.02 10.71
C LYS A 164 -41.71 -17.20 9.20
N GLU A 165 -42.05 -16.11 8.52
CA GLU A 165 -42.04 -16.02 7.06
C GLU A 165 -40.64 -16.29 6.50
N VAL A 166 -40.44 -17.47 5.91
CA VAL A 166 -39.16 -17.90 5.34
C VAL A 166 -38.90 -17.14 4.05
N ARG A 167 -37.80 -16.37 4.01
CA ARG A 167 -37.27 -15.78 2.78
C ARG A 167 -36.16 -16.64 2.22
N PHE A 168 -36.20 -16.91 0.91
CA PHE A 168 -35.12 -17.64 0.22
C PHE A 168 -33.77 -16.92 0.32
N LYS A 169 -33.80 -15.60 0.62
CA LYS A 169 -32.60 -14.80 0.85
C LYS A 169 -31.71 -15.33 1.98
N ASP A 170 -32.31 -15.86 3.05
CA ASP A 170 -31.65 -16.09 4.34
C ASP A 170 -30.97 -17.47 4.43
N GLU A 171 -31.31 -18.41 3.52
CA GLU A 171 -30.86 -19.81 3.55
C GLU A 171 -30.01 -20.25 2.32
N LYS A 172 -29.42 -19.28 1.61
CA LYS A 172 -28.72 -19.49 0.32
C LYS A 172 -27.60 -20.52 0.33
N ALA A 173 -26.91 -20.67 1.47
CA ALA A 173 -25.72 -21.50 1.57
C ALA A 173 -26.02 -23.00 1.38
N ALA A 174 -27.29 -23.39 1.51
CA ALA A 174 -27.62 -24.77 1.78
C ALA A 174 -28.44 -25.45 0.67
N PHE A 175 -29.32 -24.72 -0.03
CA PHE A 175 -29.80 -25.13 -1.36
C PHE A 175 -28.85 -24.70 -2.50
N GLY A 176 -27.82 -23.91 -2.17
CA GLY A 176 -26.83 -23.32 -3.07
C GLY A 176 -25.93 -24.30 -3.81
N GLY A 177 -26.49 -25.24 -4.58
CA GLY A 177 -25.75 -26.21 -5.40
C GLY A 177 -26.35 -27.58 -5.47
N ASN A 178 -27.45 -27.77 -4.74
CA ASN A 178 -28.24 -28.97 -4.70
C ASN A 178 -29.44 -28.81 -5.65
N VAL A 179 -29.24 -29.12 -6.93
CA VAL A 179 -30.29 -29.02 -7.96
C VAL A 179 -31.47 -29.95 -7.70
N PRO A 180 -31.28 -31.21 -7.25
CA PRO A 180 -32.39 -32.09 -6.88
C PRO A 180 -33.33 -31.46 -5.83
N LEU A 181 -32.77 -30.85 -4.78
CA LEU A 181 -33.57 -30.17 -3.75
C LEU A 181 -34.33 -28.95 -4.29
N CYS A 182 -33.74 -28.20 -5.23
CA CYS A 182 -34.43 -27.09 -5.87
C CYS A 182 -35.61 -27.54 -6.76
N GLU A 183 -35.50 -28.70 -7.40
CA GLU A 183 -36.54 -29.26 -8.27
C GLU A 183 -37.73 -29.78 -7.47
N GLU A 184 -37.48 -30.40 -6.32
CA GLU A 184 -38.51 -30.84 -5.35
C GLU A 184 -39.40 -29.67 -4.88
N ILE A 185 -38.80 -28.52 -4.58
CA ILE A 185 -39.53 -27.29 -4.18
C ILE A 185 -40.45 -26.78 -5.31
N LEU A 186 -40.02 -26.86 -6.58
CA LEU A 186 -40.83 -26.45 -7.73
C LEU A 186 -42.02 -27.39 -7.99
N LEU A 187 -41.83 -28.70 -7.81
CA LEU A 187 -42.88 -29.69 -7.99
C LEU A 187 -43.94 -29.61 -6.89
N ASP A 188 -43.56 -29.33 -5.64
CA ASP A 188 -44.53 -29.10 -4.55
C ASP A 188 -45.41 -27.86 -4.80
N LEU A 189 -44.82 -26.78 -5.34
CA LEU A 189 -45.58 -25.59 -5.74
C LEU A 189 -46.57 -25.88 -6.88
N LEU A 190 -46.19 -26.71 -7.85
CA LEU A 190 -47.09 -27.13 -8.94
C LEU A 190 -48.23 -28.03 -8.45
N ALA A 191 -48.04 -28.81 -7.38
CA ALA A 191 -49.04 -29.72 -6.84
C ALA A 191 -50.18 -29.00 -6.07
N ARG A 192 -49.98 -27.75 -5.63
CA ARG A 192 -50.96 -26.98 -4.86
C ARG A 192 -51.96 -26.22 -5.77
N ASP A 193 -53.19 -26.01 -5.29
CA ASP A 193 -54.24 -25.27 -6.01
C ASP A 193 -53.94 -23.77 -6.12
N ALA A 194 -54.36 -23.16 -7.22
CA ALA A 194 -54.31 -21.70 -7.39
C ALA A 194 -55.09 -21.00 -6.28
N GLY A 195 -54.42 -20.15 -5.50
CA GLY A 195 -55.00 -19.41 -4.37
C GLY A 195 -54.77 -20.02 -2.97
N LYS A 196 -54.26 -21.26 -2.85
CA LYS A 196 -53.95 -21.91 -1.55
C LYS A 196 -52.45 -22.05 -1.27
N ALA A 197 -51.59 -21.75 -2.23
CA ALA A 197 -50.13 -21.78 -2.07
C ALA A 197 -49.61 -20.43 -1.56
N ARG A 198 -48.92 -20.42 -0.41
CA ARG A 198 -48.20 -19.24 0.08
C ARG A 198 -46.88 -19.11 -0.68
N ILE A 199 -46.88 -18.30 -1.74
CA ILE A 199 -45.68 -18.05 -2.57
C ILE A 199 -44.93 -16.83 -1.99
N PRO A 200 -43.64 -16.96 -1.61
CA PRO A 200 -42.87 -15.82 -1.13
C PRO A 200 -42.77 -14.71 -2.17
N PRO A 201 -42.78 -13.43 -1.75
CA PRO A 201 -42.72 -12.29 -2.68
C PRO A 201 -41.39 -12.21 -3.44
N ASP A 202 -40.33 -12.86 -2.96
CA ASP A 202 -39.00 -12.93 -3.59
C ASP A 202 -38.79 -14.19 -4.46
N PHE A 203 -39.86 -14.94 -4.77
CA PHE A 203 -39.79 -16.19 -5.54
C PHE A 203 -39.08 -16.05 -6.88
N MET A 204 -39.43 -15.03 -7.68
CA MET A 204 -38.83 -14.84 -9.00
C MET A 204 -37.34 -14.47 -8.92
N ASP A 205 -36.96 -13.54 -8.04
CA ASP A 205 -35.62 -12.96 -8.00
C ASP A 205 -34.60 -13.76 -7.17
N GLU A 206 -35.02 -14.33 -6.03
CA GLU A 206 -34.13 -15.02 -5.09
C GLU A 206 -34.10 -16.54 -5.28
N PHE A 207 -35.11 -17.13 -5.93
CA PHE A 207 -35.20 -18.58 -6.16
C PHE A 207 -35.17 -18.95 -7.66
N ALA A 208 -36.24 -18.67 -8.42
CA ALA A 208 -36.42 -19.17 -9.78
C ALA A 208 -35.32 -18.68 -10.74
N MET A 209 -35.06 -17.37 -10.79
CA MET A 209 -34.05 -16.81 -11.70
C MET A 209 -32.62 -17.21 -11.30
N ARG A 210 -32.33 -17.47 -10.03
CA ARG A 210 -31.00 -17.93 -9.57
C ARG A 210 -30.74 -19.39 -9.93
N LEU A 211 -31.76 -20.24 -9.80
CA LEU A 211 -31.71 -21.63 -10.22
C LEU A 211 -31.50 -21.74 -11.74
N LEU A 212 -32.33 -21.06 -12.53
CA LEU A 212 -32.23 -21.05 -13.99
C LEU A 212 -30.87 -20.55 -14.48
N LYS A 213 -30.37 -19.44 -13.92
CA LYS A 213 -29.02 -18.93 -14.23
C LYS A 213 -27.91 -19.92 -13.88
N ARG A 214 -28.08 -20.73 -12.83
CA ARG A 214 -27.10 -21.75 -12.42
C ARG A 214 -27.10 -22.96 -13.35
N LEU A 215 -28.27 -23.38 -13.81
CA LEU A 215 -28.44 -24.50 -14.71
C LEU A 215 -27.76 -24.26 -16.06
N LEU A 216 -27.51 -23.01 -16.46
CA LEU A 216 -26.70 -22.64 -17.63
C LEU A 216 -25.22 -23.13 -17.60
N ARG A 217 -24.77 -23.81 -16.53
CA ARG A 217 -23.44 -24.44 -16.48
C ARG A 217 -23.41 -25.74 -17.29
N LYS A 218 -22.34 -25.95 -18.08
CA LYS A 218 -22.12 -27.07 -19.03
C LYS A 218 -22.40 -28.51 -18.56
N ARG A 219 -22.54 -28.74 -17.25
CA ARG A 219 -22.76 -30.07 -16.66
C ARG A 219 -24.23 -30.54 -16.73
N TYR A 220 -25.15 -29.65 -17.11
CA TYR A 220 -26.59 -29.89 -17.14
C TYR A 220 -27.16 -29.89 -18.58
N ASP A 221 -26.31 -30.03 -19.59
CA ASP A 221 -26.69 -29.93 -21.00
C ASP A 221 -27.20 -31.27 -21.54
N GLY A 222 -26.87 -32.39 -20.88
CA GLY A 222 -27.08 -33.75 -21.39
C GLY A 222 -28.21 -34.56 -20.75
N ASP A 223 -28.86 -34.04 -19.71
CA ASP A 223 -29.87 -34.78 -18.92
C ASP A 223 -31.30 -34.21 -19.06
N GLY A 224 -31.49 -33.18 -19.89
CA GLY A 224 -32.78 -32.49 -20.09
C GLY A 224 -33.27 -31.67 -18.88
N SER A 225 -32.54 -31.66 -17.76
CA SER A 225 -32.95 -31.01 -16.51
C SER A 225 -33.14 -29.50 -16.67
N ARG A 226 -32.41 -28.87 -17.59
CA ARG A 226 -32.56 -27.43 -17.90
C ARG A 226 -33.94 -27.07 -18.39
N ASP A 227 -34.42 -27.81 -19.37
CA ASP A 227 -35.65 -27.47 -20.11
C ASP A 227 -36.86 -27.94 -19.31
N ARG A 228 -36.72 -29.09 -18.64
CA ARG A 228 -37.70 -29.57 -17.65
C ARG A 228 -37.92 -28.55 -16.52
N ILE A 229 -36.85 -28.07 -15.88
CA ILE A 229 -36.97 -27.08 -14.78
C ILE A 229 -37.48 -25.73 -15.30
N LEU A 230 -37.08 -25.29 -16.49
CA LEU A 230 -37.63 -24.07 -17.10
C LEU A 230 -39.13 -24.21 -17.39
N GLY A 231 -39.56 -25.36 -17.91
CA GLY A 231 -40.96 -25.70 -18.11
C GLY A 231 -41.75 -25.58 -16.81
N HIS A 232 -41.26 -26.19 -15.72
CA HIS A 232 -41.89 -26.08 -14.40
C HIS A 232 -42.00 -24.63 -13.90
N VAL A 233 -41.00 -23.78 -14.13
CA VAL A 233 -41.09 -22.35 -13.76
C VAL A 233 -42.14 -21.62 -14.60
N VAL A 234 -42.22 -21.87 -15.91
CA VAL A 234 -43.22 -21.24 -16.78
C VAL A 234 -44.64 -21.72 -16.45
N ASP A 235 -44.80 -23.01 -16.14
CA ASP A 235 -46.08 -23.60 -15.74
C ASP A 235 -46.56 -23.05 -14.38
N CYS A 236 -45.64 -22.85 -13.41
CA CYS A 236 -45.94 -22.16 -12.15
C CYS A 236 -46.45 -20.73 -12.40
N VAL A 237 -45.78 -19.96 -13.26
CA VAL A 237 -46.17 -18.58 -13.59
C VAL A 237 -47.52 -18.53 -14.30
N TRP A 238 -47.80 -19.48 -15.19
CA TRP A 238 -49.07 -19.56 -15.90
C TRP A 238 -50.24 -19.99 -14.97
N LYS A 239 -50.03 -21.01 -14.14
CA LYS A 239 -51.03 -21.54 -13.20
C LYS A 239 -51.38 -20.53 -12.10
N HIS A 240 -50.43 -19.72 -11.66
CA HIS A 240 -50.61 -18.68 -10.64
C HIS A 240 -50.53 -17.25 -11.21
N LYS A 241 -51.01 -17.05 -12.45
CA LYS A 241 -50.93 -15.76 -13.17
C LYS A 241 -51.55 -14.57 -12.43
N GLU A 242 -52.52 -14.80 -11.56
CA GLU A 242 -53.17 -13.74 -10.76
C GLU A 242 -52.24 -13.09 -9.73
N VAL A 243 -51.18 -13.79 -9.29
CA VAL A 243 -50.19 -13.30 -8.31
C VAL A 243 -48.83 -13.03 -8.97
N LEU A 244 -48.44 -13.84 -9.96
CA LEU A 244 -47.11 -13.79 -10.57
C LEU A 244 -47.03 -12.96 -11.86
N ALA A 245 -48.14 -12.62 -12.53
CA ALA A 245 -48.10 -11.78 -13.74
C ALA A 245 -47.64 -10.35 -13.45
N ASP A 246 -47.93 -9.81 -12.26
CA ASP A 246 -47.44 -8.51 -11.79
C ASP A 246 -45.93 -8.51 -11.47
N GLN A 247 -45.31 -9.68 -11.40
CA GLN A 247 -43.85 -9.85 -11.27
C GLN A 247 -43.15 -10.00 -12.64
N LEU A 248 -43.88 -9.91 -13.76
CA LEU A 248 -43.33 -9.95 -15.12
C LEU A 248 -42.92 -8.56 -15.61
N TYR A 249 -41.69 -8.49 -16.13
CA TYR A 249 -41.03 -7.26 -16.52
C TYR A 249 -40.44 -7.40 -17.93
N LEU A 250 -40.64 -6.42 -18.81
CA LEU A 250 -39.99 -6.36 -20.14
C LEU A 250 -38.51 -5.89 -20.06
N TRP A 251 -38.02 -5.64 -18.85
CA TRP A 251 -36.70 -5.09 -18.56
C TRP A 251 -35.68 -6.21 -18.42
N GLN A 252 -34.39 -5.85 -18.42
CA GLN A 252 -33.31 -6.83 -18.41
C GLN A 252 -33.28 -7.67 -17.12
N GLY A 253 -33.14 -8.99 -17.26
CA GLY A 253 -32.99 -9.93 -16.13
C GLY A 253 -34.27 -10.67 -15.72
N SER A 254 -35.39 -10.35 -16.35
CA SER A 254 -36.69 -11.02 -16.18
C SER A 254 -36.80 -12.37 -16.87
N LEU A 255 -37.90 -13.09 -16.61
CA LEU A 255 -38.22 -14.37 -17.23
C LEU A 255 -38.43 -14.25 -18.75
N ILE A 256 -39.17 -13.23 -19.23
CA ILE A 256 -39.39 -12.98 -20.67
C ILE A 256 -38.03 -12.81 -21.37
N GLN A 257 -37.15 -12.00 -20.79
CA GLN A 257 -35.82 -11.77 -21.36
C GLN A 257 -34.92 -13.01 -21.28
N TYR A 258 -35.07 -13.85 -20.25
CA TYR A 258 -34.36 -15.12 -20.14
C TYR A 258 -34.80 -16.11 -21.23
N ILE A 259 -36.10 -16.20 -21.52
CA ILE A 259 -36.65 -17.04 -22.58
C ILE A 259 -36.24 -16.52 -23.96
N ILE A 260 -36.29 -15.20 -24.20
CA ILE A 260 -35.77 -14.60 -25.45
C ILE A 260 -34.29 -14.98 -25.68
N GLN A 261 -33.48 -14.98 -24.61
CA GLN A 261 -32.08 -15.40 -24.69
C GLN A 261 -31.90 -16.90 -24.96
N ARG A 262 -32.82 -17.75 -24.48
CA ARG A 262 -32.83 -19.21 -24.73
C ARG A 262 -33.33 -19.52 -26.14
N TRP A 263 -34.44 -18.93 -26.55
CA TRP A 263 -34.99 -18.98 -27.91
C TRP A 263 -33.93 -18.63 -28.95
N ASN A 264 -33.16 -17.56 -28.73
CA ASN A 264 -32.05 -17.19 -29.62
C ASN A 264 -30.83 -18.14 -29.54
N LYS A 265 -30.64 -18.89 -28.46
CA LYS A 265 -29.53 -19.86 -28.32
C LYS A 265 -29.85 -21.24 -28.88
N GLU A 266 -31.12 -21.62 -28.85
CA GLU A 266 -31.64 -22.89 -29.37
C GLU A 266 -32.16 -22.75 -30.80
N ASP A 267 -31.59 -21.80 -31.54
CA ASP A 267 -31.90 -21.55 -32.96
C ASP A 267 -33.41 -21.48 -33.25
N PHE A 268 -34.13 -20.72 -32.42
CA PHE A 268 -35.56 -20.46 -32.56
C PHE A 268 -36.45 -21.70 -32.35
N SER A 269 -36.08 -22.56 -31.40
CA SER A 269 -36.90 -23.69 -30.93
C SER A 269 -38.37 -23.31 -30.74
N GLU A 270 -39.24 -24.12 -31.33
CA GLU A 270 -40.70 -23.94 -31.31
C GLU A 270 -41.26 -23.96 -29.87
N ALA A 271 -40.68 -24.77 -28.99
CA ALA A 271 -41.07 -24.82 -27.58
C ALA A 271 -40.78 -23.50 -26.83
N MET A 272 -39.62 -22.89 -27.07
CA MET A 272 -39.26 -21.59 -26.47
C MET A 272 -40.07 -20.44 -27.08
N GLU A 273 -40.41 -20.53 -28.36
CA GLU A 273 -41.30 -19.58 -29.04
C GLU A 273 -42.71 -19.63 -28.44
N GLN A 274 -43.26 -20.82 -28.18
CA GLN A 274 -44.56 -20.99 -27.52
C GLN A 274 -44.56 -20.45 -26.08
N HIS A 275 -43.49 -20.68 -25.31
CA HIS A 275 -43.35 -20.06 -23.98
C HIS A 275 -43.27 -18.53 -24.05
N LEU A 276 -42.59 -17.99 -25.06
CA LEU A 276 -42.50 -16.54 -25.28
C LEU A 276 -43.86 -15.93 -25.66
N VAL A 277 -44.59 -16.55 -26.60
CA VAL A 277 -45.93 -16.11 -27.02
C VAL A 277 -46.90 -16.14 -25.83
N ARG A 278 -46.94 -17.23 -25.05
CA ARG A 278 -47.77 -17.32 -23.84
C ARG A 278 -47.51 -16.18 -22.85
N LEU A 279 -46.24 -15.84 -22.60
CA LEU A 279 -45.89 -14.74 -21.69
C LEU A 279 -46.19 -13.34 -22.26
N LEU A 280 -46.11 -13.16 -23.59
CA LEU A 280 -46.48 -11.91 -24.27
C LEU A 280 -48.02 -11.68 -24.25
N GLU A 281 -48.81 -12.75 -24.29
CA GLU A 281 -50.29 -12.72 -24.25
C GLU A 281 -50.86 -12.34 -22.87
N ILE A 282 -50.19 -12.72 -21.79
CA ILE A 282 -50.61 -12.43 -20.40
C ILE A 282 -49.96 -11.17 -19.81
N TYR A 283 -49.14 -10.45 -20.60
CA TYR A 283 -48.49 -9.23 -20.15
C TYR A 283 -49.54 -8.14 -19.83
N PRO A 284 -49.55 -7.55 -18.62
CA PRO A 284 -50.71 -6.78 -18.14
C PRO A 284 -50.93 -5.46 -18.90
N SER A 285 -52.01 -5.40 -19.68
CA SER A 285 -52.46 -4.24 -20.48
C SER A 285 -53.09 -3.11 -19.66
N ARG A 286 -53.50 -3.38 -18.42
CA ARG A 286 -54.35 -2.48 -17.61
C ARG A 286 -53.65 -1.25 -17.01
N LYS A 287 -52.31 -1.15 -17.08
CA LYS A 287 -51.57 -0.01 -16.46
C LYS A 287 -50.73 0.85 -17.44
N ARG A 288 -50.46 0.45 -18.68
CA ARG A 288 -49.59 1.20 -19.63
C ARG A 288 -49.98 0.97 -21.12
N LYS A 289 -50.23 2.03 -21.90
CA LYS A 289 -50.37 1.94 -23.38
C LYS A 289 -48.99 1.62 -24.00
N ILE A 290 -48.92 0.63 -24.90
CA ILE A 290 -47.70 0.21 -25.60
C ILE A 290 -47.64 0.95 -26.95
N ASP A 291 -46.56 1.71 -27.20
CA ASP A 291 -46.28 2.45 -28.44
C ASP A 291 -45.17 1.76 -29.27
N LEU A 292 -44.87 2.26 -30.49
CA LEU A 292 -43.77 1.72 -31.31
C LEU A 292 -42.40 1.80 -30.60
N MET A 293 -42.24 2.74 -29.68
CA MET A 293 -41.03 2.88 -28.87
C MET A 293 -40.89 1.75 -27.82
N ALA A 294 -41.99 1.26 -27.24
CA ALA A 294 -42.00 0.11 -26.36
C ALA A 294 -41.64 -1.19 -27.11
N ILE A 295 -42.07 -1.34 -28.36
CA ILE A 295 -41.68 -2.47 -29.22
C ILE A 295 -40.20 -2.38 -29.58
N TYR A 296 -39.70 -1.19 -29.94
CA TYR A 296 -38.27 -0.96 -30.14
C TYR A 296 -37.47 -1.46 -28.93
N ASN A 297 -37.87 -1.10 -27.70
CA ASN A 297 -37.20 -1.53 -26.48
C ASN A 297 -37.13 -3.07 -26.34
N ILE A 298 -38.21 -3.81 -26.63
CA ILE A 298 -38.22 -5.29 -26.57
C ILE A 298 -37.18 -5.88 -27.55
N VAL A 299 -37.07 -5.33 -28.75
CA VAL A 299 -36.16 -5.81 -29.80
C VAL A 299 -34.69 -5.48 -29.49
N ILE A 300 -34.42 -4.37 -28.81
CA ILE A 300 -33.04 -3.91 -28.56
C ILE A 300 -32.44 -4.36 -27.22
N ILE A 301 -33.24 -4.68 -26.19
CA ILE A 301 -32.75 -5.15 -24.88
C ILE A 301 -31.91 -6.44 -24.99
N PRO A 302 -32.23 -7.42 -25.86
CA PRO A 302 -31.37 -8.56 -26.17
C PRO A 302 -30.08 -8.15 -26.90
N ARG A 303 -29.02 -7.86 -26.13
CA ARG A 303 -27.73 -7.40 -26.66
C ARG A 303 -27.04 -8.39 -27.62
N LYS A 304 -27.27 -9.70 -27.47
CA LYS A 304 -26.57 -10.79 -28.20
C LYS A 304 -27.39 -11.42 -29.33
N MET A 305 -28.55 -10.85 -29.65
CA MET A 305 -29.42 -11.35 -30.70
C MET A 305 -28.91 -10.88 -32.07
N ASN A 306 -28.85 -11.79 -33.04
CA ASN A 306 -28.42 -11.45 -34.38
C ASN A 306 -29.50 -10.57 -35.10
N PRO A 307 -29.13 -9.84 -36.16
CA PRO A 307 -30.05 -8.92 -36.83
C PRO A 307 -31.33 -9.60 -37.37
N GLU A 308 -31.22 -10.85 -37.83
CA GLU A 308 -32.32 -11.65 -38.36
C GLU A 308 -33.32 -12.07 -37.26
N ALA A 309 -32.81 -12.56 -36.13
CA ALA A 309 -33.58 -12.87 -34.94
C ALA A 309 -34.32 -11.66 -34.38
N ARG A 310 -33.69 -10.47 -34.45
CA ARG A 310 -34.34 -9.21 -34.05
C ARG A 310 -35.50 -8.87 -34.96
N TYR A 311 -35.37 -9.12 -36.26
CA TYR A 311 -36.47 -8.96 -37.21
C TYR A 311 -37.61 -9.94 -36.90
N ARG A 312 -37.31 -11.21 -36.61
CA ARG A 312 -38.31 -12.22 -36.19
C ARG A 312 -39.00 -11.85 -34.86
N LEU A 313 -38.26 -11.35 -33.88
CA LEU A 313 -38.82 -10.87 -32.61
C LEU A 313 -39.70 -9.62 -32.81
N LEU A 314 -39.27 -8.68 -33.66
CA LEU A 314 -40.08 -7.52 -34.05
C LEU A 314 -41.42 -7.97 -34.64
N ARG A 315 -41.39 -8.95 -35.55
CA ARG A 315 -42.59 -9.55 -36.13
C ARG A 315 -43.49 -10.21 -35.07
N LEU A 316 -42.93 -11.02 -34.16
CA LEU A 316 -43.69 -11.66 -33.08
C LEU A 316 -44.31 -10.65 -32.10
N ALA A 317 -43.58 -9.60 -31.74
CA ALA A 317 -44.06 -8.55 -30.84
C ALA A 317 -45.20 -7.74 -31.48
N VAL A 318 -45.05 -7.32 -32.74
CA VAL A 318 -46.09 -6.57 -33.48
C VAL A 318 -47.32 -7.46 -33.74
N ARG A 319 -47.16 -8.78 -33.83
CA ARG A 319 -48.24 -9.74 -34.06
C ARG A 319 -49.03 -10.11 -32.79
N HIS A 320 -48.35 -10.37 -31.66
CA HIS A 320 -48.96 -11.01 -30.48
C HIS A 320 -49.18 -10.07 -29.28
N LEU A 321 -48.56 -8.88 -29.25
CA LEU A 321 -48.87 -7.90 -28.22
C LEU A 321 -50.27 -7.31 -28.45
N GLN A 322 -51.07 -7.23 -27.39
CA GLN A 322 -52.41 -6.67 -27.46
C GLN A 322 -52.38 -5.23 -27.99
N GLY A 323 -52.99 -5.01 -29.16
CA GLY A 323 -53.15 -3.69 -29.79
C GLY A 323 -52.42 -3.47 -31.12
N PHE A 324 -51.55 -4.36 -31.60
CA PHE A 324 -50.84 -4.21 -32.89
C PHE A 324 -51.39 -5.15 -33.98
N GLY A 325 -51.32 -6.46 -33.80
CA GLY A 325 -52.00 -7.46 -34.64
C GLY A 325 -51.61 -7.49 -36.13
N ILE A 326 -50.46 -6.92 -36.51
CA ILE A 326 -50.03 -6.74 -37.91
C ILE A 326 -48.84 -7.65 -38.21
N ASP A 327 -48.82 -8.24 -39.41
CA ASP A 327 -47.64 -8.95 -39.93
C ASP A 327 -46.85 -8.07 -40.91
N ILE A 328 -45.65 -7.66 -40.52
CA ILE A 328 -44.79 -6.73 -41.28
C ILE A 328 -44.18 -7.34 -42.56
N GLU A 329 -44.29 -8.65 -42.76
CA GLU A 329 -43.85 -9.31 -44.00
C GLU A 329 -44.92 -9.29 -45.10
N ASP A 330 -46.19 -9.04 -44.76
CA ASP A 330 -47.29 -8.98 -45.74
C ASP A 330 -47.06 -7.82 -46.72
N GLY A 331 -46.95 -8.17 -48.01
CA GLY A 331 -46.68 -7.24 -49.11
C GLY A 331 -47.92 -6.73 -49.83
N SER A 332 -49.12 -7.08 -49.37
CA SER A 332 -50.36 -6.64 -49.99
C SER A 332 -50.57 -5.13 -49.83
N GLU A 333 -51.28 -4.53 -50.78
CA GLU A 333 -51.74 -3.12 -50.69
C GLU A 333 -52.52 -2.86 -49.39
N ALA A 334 -53.29 -3.85 -48.92
CA ALA A 334 -54.02 -3.79 -47.65
C ALA A 334 -53.09 -3.74 -46.43
N ALA A 335 -52.03 -4.54 -46.39
CA ALA A 335 -51.03 -4.50 -45.33
C ALA A 335 -50.22 -3.20 -45.33
N ILE A 336 -49.89 -2.67 -46.51
CA ILE A 336 -49.25 -1.34 -46.66
C ILE A 336 -50.18 -0.23 -46.14
N ALA A 337 -51.49 -0.35 -46.34
CA ALA A 337 -52.48 0.57 -45.78
C ALA A 337 -52.65 0.42 -44.25
N GLU A 338 -52.54 -0.78 -43.69
CA GLU A 338 -52.54 -1.01 -42.23
C GLU A 338 -51.26 -0.46 -41.56
N LEU A 339 -50.10 -0.56 -42.22
CA LEU A 339 -48.87 0.09 -41.77
C LEU A 339 -48.99 1.62 -41.72
N ARG A 340 -49.86 2.23 -42.55
CA ARG A 340 -50.20 3.66 -42.46
C ARG A 340 -51.03 4.01 -41.23
N LYS A 341 -51.87 3.10 -40.74
CA LYS A 341 -52.73 3.33 -39.56
C LYS A 341 -51.96 3.29 -38.24
N LEU A 342 -50.80 2.63 -38.20
CA LEU A 342 -49.95 2.56 -36.99
C LEU A 342 -49.38 3.91 -36.58
N THR A 343 -48.92 4.72 -37.52
CA THR A 343 -48.30 6.04 -37.25
C THR A 343 -49.36 7.14 -37.03
N ALA A 344 -50.60 6.91 -37.47
CA ALA A 344 -51.75 7.80 -37.34
C ALA A 344 -52.46 7.75 -35.96
N ARG A 345 -52.02 6.87 -35.04
CA ARG A 345 -52.65 6.73 -33.71
C ARG A 345 -52.37 7.95 -32.83
N HIS A 346 -53.39 8.77 -32.60
CA HIS A 346 -53.31 9.93 -31.72
C HIS A 346 -53.18 9.51 -30.24
N GLY A 347 -52.06 9.89 -29.61
CA GLY A 347 -51.99 9.95 -28.15
C GLY A 347 -52.88 11.08 -27.59
N PRO A 348 -53.17 11.10 -26.28
CA PRO A 348 -54.00 12.14 -25.64
C PRO A 348 -53.38 13.55 -25.66
N TRP A 349 -52.22 13.73 -26.31
CA TRP A 349 -51.56 15.01 -26.52
C TRP A 349 -51.47 15.30 -28.03
N PRO A 350 -51.91 16.47 -28.53
CA PRO A 350 -52.07 16.78 -29.97
C PRO A 350 -50.80 16.76 -30.84
N ALA A 351 -49.63 16.41 -30.29
CA ALA A 351 -48.33 16.65 -30.93
C ALA A 351 -47.50 15.39 -31.27
N LYS A 352 -47.94 14.16 -30.98
CA LYS A 352 -47.17 12.93 -31.30
C LYS A 352 -47.92 12.01 -32.26
N GLN A 353 -47.52 12.02 -33.53
CA GLN A 353 -47.65 10.85 -34.41
C GLN A 353 -46.65 9.78 -33.96
N ASP A 354 -47.02 8.51 -34.07
CA ASP A 354 -46.17 7.37 -33.66
C ASP A 354 -45.20 7.06 -34.82
N LEU A 355 -44.09 7.79 -34.93
CA LEU A 355 -43.12 7.67 -36.02
C LEU A 355 -42.25 6.40 -35.88
N TRP A 356 -41.80 5.84 -37.01
CA TRP A 356 -40.84 4.74 -36.99
C TRP A 356 -39.49 5.21 -36.44
N PRO A 357 -38.94 4.58 -35.39
CA PRO A 357 -37.62 4.94 -34.89
C PRO A 357 -36.53 4.63 -35.93
N ALA A 358 -35.80 5.64 -36.41
CA ALA A 358 -34.69 5.44 -37.36
C ALA A 358 -33.67 4.40 -36.88
N GLU A 359 -33.42 4.34 -35.57
CA GLU A 359 -32.49 3.36 -34.97
C GLU A 359 -32.96 1.91 -35.13
N LEU A 360 -34.26 1.65 -35.26
CA LEU A 360 -34.79 0.30 -35.43
C LEU A 360 -34.23 -0.36 -36.69
N PHE A 361 -34.25 0.36 -37.82
CA PHE A 361 -33.71 -0.10 -39.11
C PHE A 361 -32.23 -0.47 -39.03
N LEU A 362 -31.48 0.15 -38.12
CA LEU A 362 -30.07 -0.16 -37.88
C LEU A 362 -29.84 -1.38 -36.96
N LYS A 363 -30.88 -1.92 -36.33
CA LYS A 363 -30.76 -3.04 -35.37
C LYS A 363 -31.21 -4.39 -35.92
N ILE A 364 -32.00 -4.38 -36.98
CA ILE A 364 -32.49 -5.58 -37.70
C ILE A 364 -31.61 -5.91 -38.92
N ASP A 365 -31.88 -7.05 -39.58
CA ASP A 365 -31.15 -7.54 -40.75
C ASP A 365 -31.04 -6.51 -41.88
N GLY A 366 -29.89 -6.44 -42.55
CA GLY A 366 -29.60 -5.39 -43.54
C GLY A 366 -30.50 -5.44 -44.77
N ALA A 367 -30.70 -6.62 -45.34
CA ALA A 367 -31.53 -6.80 -46.54
C ALA A 367 -33.01 -6.62 -46.20
N LYS A 368 -33.49 -7.19 -45.08
CA LYS A 368 -34.88 -7.03 -44.63
C LYS A 368 -35.20 -5.61 -44.17
N SER A 369 -34.25 -4.93 -43.55
CA SER A 369 -34.35 -3.51 -43.18
C SER A 369 -34.48 -2.62 -44.40
N TRP A 370 -33.64 -2.84 -45.41
CA TRP A 370 -33.71 -2.12 -46.68
C TRP A 370 -35.07 -2.34 -47.36
N GLY A 371 -35.53 -3.58 -47.45
CA GLY A 371 -36.84 -3.90 -48.02
C GLY A 371 -38.01 -3.27 -47.26
N LEU A 372 -38.00 -3.29 -45.92
CA LEU A 372 -39.01 -2.62 -45.10
C LEU A 372 -38.96 -1.09 -45.26
N PHE A 373 -37.76 -0.51 -45.32
CA PHE A 373 -37.57 0.92 -45.52
C PHE A 373 -38.08 1.36 -46.90
N GLU A 374 -37.79 0.62 -47.97
CA GLU A 374 -38.32 0.93 -49.31
C GLU A 374 -39.84 0.79 -49.39
N LYS A 375 -40.42 -0.22 -48.72
CA LYS A 375 -41.89 -0.34 -48.58
C LYS A 375 -42.49 0.89 -47.89
N LEU A 376 -41.86 1.38 -46.84
CA LEU A 376 -42.31 2.58 -46.14
C LEU A 376 -42.08 3.85 -46.96
N VAL A 377 -40.99 3.98 -47.72
CA VAL A 377 -40.79 5.11 -48.67
C VAL A 377 -41.89 5.13 -49.74
N LYS A 378 -42.32 3.97 -50.24
CA LYS A 378 -43.48 3.86 -51.17
C LYS A 378 -44.79 4.23 -50.48
N ALA A 379 -44.98 3.80 -49.23
CA ALA A 379 -46.15 4.13 -48.42
C ALA A 379 -46.19 5.62 -48.01
N TYR A 380 -45.06 6.32 -47.98
CA TYR A 380 -44.97 7.72 -47.59
C TYR A 380 -44.08 8.50 -48.57
N PRO A 381 -44.61 8.87 -49.75
CA PRO A 381 -43.83 9.56 -50.79
C PRO A 381 -43.28 10.93 -50.35
N ALA A 382 -43.95 11.59 -49.41
CA ALA A 382 -43.50 12.85 -48.79
C ALA A 382 -42.35 12.65 -47.79
N GLY A 383 -42.08 11.39 -47.40
CA GLY A 383 -40.95 11.04 -46.58
C GLY A 383 -41.11 11.31 -45.08
N ASP A 384 -42.34 11.45 -44.61
CA ASP A 384 -42.73 11.91 -43.29
C ASP A 384 -43.04 10.78 -42.28
N PHE A 385 -42.32 9.65 -42.40
CA PHE A 385 -42.62 8.43 -41.62
C PHE A 385 -41.55 8.01 -40.62
N VAL A 386 -40.35 8.57 -40.71
CA VAL A 386 -39.21 8.23 -39.84
C VAL A 386 -38.90 9.38 -38.91
N SER A 387 -38.82 9.08 -37.61
CA SER A 387 -38.35 10.06 -36.63
C SER A 387 -36.85 10.31 -36.81
N PHE A 388 -36.42 11.56 -36.73
CA PHE A 388 -35.00 11.84 -36.52
C PHE A 388 -34.53 11.19 -35.20
N VAL A 389 -33.25 10.89 -35.11
CA VAL A 389 -32.71 10.26 -33.91
C VAL A 389 -32.55 11.30 -32.79
N ILE A 390 -33.26 11.12 -31.67
CA ILE A 390 -33.12 12.02 -30.51
C ILE A 390 -31.77 11.81 -29.80
N SER A 391 -31.14 10.64 -29.98
CA SER A 391 -29.81 10.38 -29.42
C SER A 391 -28.76 11.32 -30.04
N SER A 392 -27.93 11.92 -29.19
CA SER A 392 -26.85 12.81 -29.62
C SER A 392 -25.74 12.02 -30.32
N GLY A 393 -25.09 12.60 -31.34
CA GLY A 393 -23.89 12.03 -31.96
C GLY A 393 -24.12 11.02 -33.08
N SER A 394 -25.13 11.22 -33.91
CA SER A 394 -25.28 10.51 -35.20
C SER A 394 -25.68 11.49 -36.29
N ILE A 395 -25.21 11.25 -37.51
CA ILE A 395 -25.65 12.00 -38.70
C ILE A 395 -27.16 11.83 -38.97
N LEU A 396 -27.81 10.80 -38.38
CA LEU A 396 -29.26 10.59 -38.45
C LEU A 396 -30.09 11.62 -37.66
N ARG A 397 -29.43 12.55 -36.95
CA ARG A 397 -30.08 13.75 -36.43
C ARG A 397 -30.40 14.77 -37.52
N GLN A 398 -29.76 14.66 -38.68
CA GLN A 398 -30.01 15.55 -39.80
C GLN A 398 -31.49 15.46 -40.18
N THR A 399 -32.17 16.61 -40.17
CA THR A 399 -33.55 16.73 -40.60
C THR A 399 -33.60 17.13 -42.08
N ARG A 400 -34.75 16.95 -42.72
CA ARG A 400 -34.90 17.18 -44.17
C ARG A 400 -34.83 18.66 -44.59
N ALA A 401 -35.18 19.58 -43.70
CA ALA A 401 -35.24 21.02 -43.96
C ALA A 401 -34.99 21.84 -42.68
N PRO A 402 -34.59 23.13 -42.79
CA PRO A 402 -34.29 23.98 -41.62
C PRO A 402 -35.44 24.07 -40.60
N ASP A 403 -36.69 24.10 -41.07
CA ASP A 403 -37.89 24.25 -40.23
C ASP A 403 -38.52 22.91 -39.82
N ASP A 404 -37.90 21.77 -40.16
CA ASP A 404 -38.40 20.45 -39.80
C ASP A 404 -37.73 19.92 -38.53
N GLY A 405 -38.47 19.89 -37.43
CA GLY A 405 -38.03 19.36 -36.15
C GLY A 405 -38.52 17.94 -35.82
N ARG A 406 -39.11 17.20 -36.77
CA ARG A 406 -39.74 15.88 -36.50
C ARG A 406 -39.25 14.76 -37.43
N HIS A 407 -38.93 15.07 -38.69
CA HIS A 407 -38.61 14.05 -39.69
C HIS A 407 -37.10 13.97 -39.96
N GLY A 408 -36.59 12.75 -39.96
CA GLY A 408 -35.20 12.47 -40.34
C GLY A 408 -34.95 12.64 -41.84
N ASP A 409 -33.71 12.96 -42.22
CA ASP A 409 -33.28 13.05 -43.62
C ASP A 409 -33.17 11.66 -44.27
N ILE A 410 -34.04 11.42 -45.24
CA ILE A 410 -34.18 10.14 -45.93
C ILE A 410 -32.97 9.82 -46.80
N GLU A 411 -32.30 10.82 -47.38
CA GLU A 411 -31.12 10.56 -48.21
C GLU A 411 -29.95 10.07 -47.34
N VAL A 412 -29.82 10.61 -46.12
CA VAL A 412 -28.84 10.15 -45.14
C VAL A 412 -29.17 8.73 -44.67
N ILE A 413 -30.42 8.46 -44.29
CA ILE A 413 -30.85 7.12 -43.85
C ILE A 413 -30.68 6.09 -44.97
N ARG A 414 -31.06 6.46 -46.21
CA ARG A 414 -30.96 5.60 -47.40
C ARG A 414 -29.53 5.16 -47.66
N LEU A 415 -28.56 6.09 -47.63
CA LEU A 415 -27.15 5.77 -47.83
C LEU A 415 -26.58 4.85 -46.74
N VAL A 416 -27.01 5.05 -45.50
CA VAL A 416 -26.59 4.17 -44.39
C VAL A 416 -27.18 2.76 -44.53
N LEU A 417 -28.43 2.64 -44.99
CA LEU A 417 -29.10 1.34 -45.13
C LEU A 417 -28.67 0.56 -46.38
N VAL A 418 -28.49 1.20 -47.54
CA VAL A 418 -28.08 0.51 -48.78
C VAL A 418 -26.69 -0.09 -48.65
N ARG A 419 -25.78 0.57 -47.93
CA ARG A 419 -24.45 0.01 -47.65
C ARG A 419 -24.51 -1.19 -46.70
N ARG A 420 -25.56 -1.31 -45.89
CA ARG A 420 -25.78 -2.47 -45.02
C ARG A 420 -26.49 -3.63 -45.72
N SER A 421 -27.18 -3.40 -46.83
CA SER A 421 -27.80 -4.47 -47.62
C SER A 421 -26.77 -5.24 -48.45
N GLY A 422 -25.64 -4.62 -48.81
CA GLY A 422 -24.57 -5.25 -49.60
C GLY A 422 -24.86 -5.31 -51.10
N ASP A 423 -25.86 -4.58 -51.58
CA ASP A 423 -26.21 -4.50 -53.01
C ASP A 423 -25.30 -3.49 -53.72
N GLU A 424 -24.25 -3.99 -54.40
CA GLU A 424 -23.23 -3.17 -55.08
C GLU A 424 -23.81 -2.26 -56.19
N ALA A 425 -24.86 -2.71 -56.89
CA ALA A 425 -25.52 -1.92 -57.92
C ALA A 425 -26.30 -0.75 -57.29
N ALA A 426 -27.02 -1.02 -56.20
CA ALA A 426 -27.74 0.01 -55.45
C ALA A 426 -26.78 0.98 -54.74
N ILE A 427 -25.64 0.49 -54.22
CA ILE A 427 -24.59 1.32 -53.61
C ILE A 427 -24.00 2.28 -54.64
N THR A 428 -23.61 1.80 -55.82
CA THR A 428 -23.01 2.63 -56.88
C THR A 428 -23.98 3.71 -57.36
N SER A 429 -25.25 3.35 -57.59
CA SER A 429 -26.30 4.30 -57.95
C SER A 429 -26.53 5.36 -56.86
N CYS A 430 -26.61 4.93 -55.60
CA CYS A 430 -26.78 5.84 -54.47
C CYS A 430 -25.57 6.77 -54.26
N LEU A 431 -24.34 6.33 -54.55
CA LEU A 431 -23.13 7.17 -54.44
C LEU A 431 -23.09 8.27 -55.50
N GLY A 432 -23.46 7.96 -56.75
CA GLY A 432 -23.61 8.96 -57.80
C GLY A 432 -24.64 10.02 -57.42
N ARG A 433 -25.80 9.58 -56.89
CA ARG A 433 -26.84 10.48 -56.34
C ARG A 433 -26.31 11.30 -55.16
N ALA A 434 -25.54 10.70 -54.24
CA ALA A 434 -24.99 11.39 -53.07
C ALA A 434 -24.08 12.56 -53.46
N ARG A 435 -23.18 12.38 -54.44
CA ARG A 435 -22.29 13.46 -54.91
C ARG A 435 -23.09 14.64 -55.49
N LEU A 436 -24.13 14.36 -56.28
CA LEU A 436 -25.02 15.40 -56.82
C LEU A 436 -25.76 16.15 -55.71
N VAL A 437 -26.32 15.43 -54.73
CA VAL A 437 -27.06 16.04 -53.61
C VAL A 437 -26.12 16.79 -52.66
N VAL A 438 -24.88 16.33 -52.46
CA VAL A 438 -23.86 17.09 -51.72
C VAL A 438 -23.60 18.43 -52.41
N GLU A 439 -23.42 18.44 -53.73
CA GLU A 439 -23.18 19.69 -54.46
C GLU A 439 -24.41 20.62 -54.46
N GLU A 440 -25.62 20.06 -54.59
CA GLU A 440 -26.87 20.80 -54.42
C GLU A 440 -26.95 21.46 -53.03
N ARG A 441 -26.62 20.71 -51.96
CA ARG A 441 -26.61 21.24 -50.58
C ARG A 441 -25.51 22.29 -50.39
N ARG A 442 -24.33 22.12 -51.02
CA ARG A 442 -23.26 23.14 -51.02
C ARG A 442 -23.72 24.43 -51.70
N GLN A 443 -24.38 24.33 -52.86
CA GLN A 443 -24.93 25.50 -53.57
C GLN A 443 -26.01 26.20 -52.72
N LYS A 444 -26.94 25.44 -52.12
CA LYS A 444 -27.95 25.99 -51.20
C LYS A 444 -27.32 26.71 -50.01
N ALA A 445 -26.25 26.17 -49.43
CA ALA A 445 -25.51 26.85 -48.38
C ALA A 445 -24.89 28.17 -48.88
N GLN A 446 -24.22 28.16 -50.04
CA GLN A 446 -23.57 29.35 -50.61
C GLN A 446 -24.56 30.46 -50.99
N GLN A 447 -25.72 30.10 -51.53
CA GLN A 447 -26.73 31.06 -52.00
C GLN A 447 -27.59 31.62 -50.87
N SER A 448 -27.63 30.96 -49.71
CA SER A 448 -28.43 31.40 -48.56
C SER A 448 -27.89 32.71 -47.98
N ARG A 449 -28.76 33.70 -47.82
CA ARG A 449 -28.46 34.96 -47.12
C ARG A 449 -28.55 34.83 -45.60
N ASP A 450 -29.41 33.93 -45.11
CA ASP A 450 -29.58 33.64 -43.68
C ASP A 450 -28.46 32.70 -43.18
N PRO A 451 -27.68 33.10 -42.16
CA PRO A 451 -26.64 32.27 -41.56
C PRO A 451 -27.14 30.93 -40.98
N GLN A 452 -28.34 30.86 -40.41
CA GLN A 452 -28.88 29.61 -39.85
C GLN A 452 -29.24 28.62 -40.96
N VAL A 453 -29.89 29.10 -42.02
CA VAL A 453 -30.22 28.28 -43.20
C VAL A 453 -28.94 27.85 -43.94
N ARG A 454 -27.94 28.74 -43.99
CA ARG A 454 -26.59 28.44 -44.53
C ARG A 454 -25.92 27.33 -43.74
N ALA A 455 -25.91 27.44 -42.41
CA ALA A 455 -25.31 26.44 -41.52
C ALA A 455 -26.02 25.09 -41.61
N PHE A 456 -27.35 25.09 -41.69
CA PHE A 456 -28.15 23.89 -41.92
C PHE A 456 -27.70 23.15 -43.18
N TRP A 457 -27.62 23.83 -44.33
CA TRP A 457 -27.24 23.18 -45.59
C TRP A 457 -25.77 22.75 -45.61
N ALA A 458 -24.87 23.51 -44.98
CA ALA A 458 -23.46 23.13 -44.83
C ALA A 458 -23.31 21.85 -43.98
N LYS A 459 -24.00 21.77 -42.83
CA LYS A 459 -24.08 20.57 -41.99
C LYS A 459 -24.70 19.39 -42.73
N SER A 460 -25.74 19.65 -43.51
CA SER A 460 -26.43 18.66 -44.31
C SER A 460 -25.54 18.08 -45.42
N ALA A 461 -24.70 18.91 -46.06
CA ALA A 461 -23.68 18.48 -47.01
C ALA A 461 -22.59 17.62 -46.35
N MET A 462 -22.12 18.03 -45.15
CA MET A 462 -21.16 17.26 -44.36
C MET A 462 -21.72 15.90 -43.92
N SER A 463 -22.95 15.87 -43.41
CA SER A 463 -23.62 14.64 -42.96
C SER A 463 -23.79 13.65 -44.12
N LEU A 464 -24.10 14.17 -45.31
CA LEU A 464 -24.30 13.35 -46.50
C LEU A 464 -22.98 12.83 -47.09
N SER A 465 -21.90 13.64 -47.11
CA SER A 465 -20.58 13.17 -47.53
C SER A 465 -20.03 12.10 -46.59
N VAL A 466 -20.30 12.21 -45.29
CA VAL A 466 -19.99 11.16 -44.30
C VAL A 466 -20.83 9.91 -44.53
N ALA A 467 -22.14 10.04 -44.79
CA ALA A 467 -23.01 8.92 -45.12
C ALA A 467 -22.56 8.18 -46.38
N ALA A 468 -22.00 8.91 -47.34
CA ALA A 468 -21.42 8.35 -48.56
C ALA A 468 -20.14 7.53 -48.28
N ARG A 469 -19.49 7.68 -47.11
CA ARG A 469 -18.25 6.99 -46.71
C ARG A 469 -17.10 7.12 -47.72
N ASP A 470 -16.91 8.33 -48.25
CA ASP A 470 -15.88 8.66 -49.21
C ASP A 470 -14.93 9.70 -48.59
N LEU A 471 -13.70 9.27 -48.27
CA LEU A 471 -12.72 10.11 -47.58
C LEU A 471 -12.31 11.33 -48.41
N GLU A 472 -12.23 11.19 -49.73
CA GLU A 472 -11.89 12.29 -50.65
C GLU A 472 -13.03 13.31 -50.68
N LEU A 473 -14.27 12.86 -50.84
CA LEU A 473 -15.44 13.75 -50.82
C LEU A 473 -15.60 14.46 -49.47
N VAL A 474 -15.29 13.79 -48.35
CA VAL A 474 -15.28 14.43 -47.03
C VAL A 474 -14.18 15.47 -46.94
N ARG A 475 -12.95 15.17 -47.36
CA ARG A 475 -11.84 16.13 -47.36
C ARG A 475 -12.15 17.36 -48.21
N GLU A 476 -12.67 17.15 -49.42
CA GLU A 476 -13.14 18.23 -50.30
C GLU A 476 -14.20 19.08 -49.60
N THR A 477 -15.15 18.45 -48.90
CA THR A 477 -16.21 19.16 -48.16
C THR A 477 -15.65 19.96 -46.98
N VAL A 478 -14.69 19.41 -46.24
CA VAL A 478 -13.99 20.09 -45.14
C VAL A 478 -13.25 21.33 -45.65
N LEU A 479 -12.46 21.19 -46.71
CA LEU A 479 -11.72 22.28 -47.32
C LEU A 479 -12.66 23.33 -47.93
N TRP A 480 -13.72 22.89 -48.62
CA TRP A 480 -14.75 23.76 -49.16
C TRP A 480 -15.41 24.62 -48.08
N ALA A 481 -15.68 24.03 -46.91
CA ALA A 481 -16.38 24.71 -45.82
C ALA A 481 -15.57 25.81 -45.14
N ARG A 482 -14.23 25.83 -45.29
CA ARG A 482 -13.35 26.90 -44.77
C ARG A 482 -13.77 28.31 -45.23
N ARG A 483 -14.46 28.43 -46.37
CA ARG A 483 -15.01 29.70 -46.89
C ARG A 483 -15.96 30.41 -45.93
N PHE A 484 -16.62 29.67 -45.04
CA PHE A 484 -17.52 30.21 -44.04
C PHE A 484 -16.79 30.68 -42.78
N GLY A 485 -15.45 30.59 -42.71
CA GLY A 485 -14.65 30.88 -41.52
C GLY A 485 -14.92 32.25 -40.88
N LYS A 486 -15.23 33.27 -41.68
CA LYS A 486 -15.56 34.63 -41.23
C LYS A 486 -17.01 34.80 -40.74
N ASP A 487 -17.87 33.82 -41.00
CA ASP A 487 -19.25 33.78 -40.53
C ASP A 487 -19.33 32.97 -39.22
N SER A 488 -19.35 33.69 -38.11
CA SER A 488 -19.35 33.12 -36.75
C SER A 488 -20.61 32.29 -36.43
N LEU A 489 -21.75 32.57 -37.09
CA LEU A 489 -22.99 31.83 -36.89
C LEU A 489 -22.99 30.52 -37.69
N THR A 490 -22.45 30.53 -38.91
CA THR A 490 -22.33 29.31 -39.72
C THR A 490 -21.26 28.37 -39.15
N THR A 491 -20.11 28.90 -38.76
CA THR A 491 -19.02 28.12 -38.14
C THR A 491 -19.42 27.53 -36.79
N ARG A 492 -20.25 28.24 -36.01
CA ARG A 492 -20.83 27.73 -34.75
C ARG A 492 -21.48 26.36 -34.94
N ASP A 493 -22.40 26.25 -35.90
CA ASP A 493 -23.22 25.03 -36.04
C ASP A 493 -22.48 23.95 -36.86
N LEU A 494 -21.56 24.36 -37.76
CA LEU A 494 -20.75 23.42 -38.55
C LEU A 494 -19.73 22.65 -37.70
N TYR A 495 -19.08 23.31 -36.73
CA TYR A 495 -18.08 22.66 -35.86
C TYR A 495 -18.65 22.14 -34.53
N ALA A 496 -19.96 22.31 -34.33
CA ALA A 496 -20.65 21.83 -33.14
C ALA A 496 -20.60 20.30 -32.97
N ALA A 497 -20.85 19.85 -31.74
CA ALA A 497 -20.82 18.45 -31.36
C ALA A 497 -21.75 17.56 -32.19
N ASP A 498 -22.95 18.05 -32.50
CA ASP A 498 -23.94 17.32 -33.26
C ASP A 498 -23.57 17.11 -34.73
N THR A 499 -22.61 17.88 -35.26
CA THR A 499 -22.05 17.73 -36.60
C THR A 499 -20.76 16.91 -36.58
N MET A 500 -19.79 17.29 -35.74
CA MET A 500 -18.43 16.72 -35.76
C MET A 500 -18.23 15.50 -34.85
N ASP A 501 -19.07 15.32 -33.82
CA ASP A 501 -18.96 14.21 -32.86
C ASP A 501 -19.94 13.05 -33.17
N THR A 502 -20.02 12.65 -34.44
CA THR A 502 -20.92 11.58 -34.88
C THR A 502 -20.22 10.21 -34.94
N LYS A 503 -20.97 9.12 -34.71
CA LYS A 503 -20.46 7.74 -34.81
C LYS A 503 -19.94 7.44 -36.22
N GLU A 504 -20.59 8.00 -37.23
CA GLU A 504 -20.30 7.76 -38.63
C GLU A 504 -19.01 8.49 -39.06
N ILE A 505 -18.79 9.74 -38.61
CA ILE A 505 -17.50 10.44 -38.81
C ILE A 505 -16.35 9.65 -38.19
N LYS A 506 -16.51 9.21 -36.94
CA LYS A 506 -15.47 8.42 -36.25
C LYS A 506 -15.16 7.15 -37.02
N SER A 507 -16.19 6.40 -37.43
CA SER A 507 -16.03 5.18 -38.22
C SER A 507 -15.34 5.42 -39.56
N LEU A 508 -15.62 6.54 -40.22
CA LEU A 508 -15.01 6.89 -41.50
C LEU A 508 -13.55 7.28 -41.35
N LEU A 509 -13.25 8.23 -40.45
CA LEU A 509 -11.89 8.69 -40.17
C LEU A 509 -11.03 7.63 -39.44
N GLY A 510 -11.68 6.62 -38.87
CA GLY A 510 -11.03 5.40 -38.44
C GLY A 510 -10.28 4.71 -39.58
N ALA A 511 -10.70 4.91 -40.84
CA ALA A 511 -10.06 4.41 -42.06
C ALA A 511 -9.84 2.89 -42.09
N ILE A 512 -10.74 2.14 -41.44
CA ILE A 512 -10.71 0.68 -41.43
C ILE A 512 -11.98 0.18 -42.13
N PRO A 513 -11.85 -0.66 -43.17
CA PRO A 513 -12.99 -1.14 -43.95
C PRO A 513 -13.91 -2.05 -43.13
N TRP A 514 -15.13 -2.22 -43.63
CA TRP A 514 -16.06 -3.18 -43.03
C TRP A 514 -15.75 -4.58 -43.58
N ILE A 515 -16.05 -5.60 -42.77
CA ILE A 515 -15.74 -7.00 -43.09
C ILE A 515 -16.43 -7.36 -44.42
N ASN A 516 -15.66 -7.91 -45.38
CA ASN A 516 -16.06 -8.46 -46.69
C ASN A 516 -15.87 -7.58 -47.95
N SER A 517 -15.13 -6.48 -47.92
CA SER A 517 -14.73 -5.80 -49.17
C SER A 517 -13.65 -6.62 -49.91
N PRO A 518 -13.91 -7.16 -51.12
CA PRO A 518 -12.89 -7.87 -51.90
C PRO A 518 -11.77 -6.91 -52.34
N GLY A 519 -10.50 -7.31 -52.22
CA GLY A 519 -9.36 -6.55 -52.77
C GLY A 519 -8.68 -5.53 -51.85
N VAL A 520 -9.08 -5.43 -50.57
CA VAL A 520 -8.41 -4.55 -49.59
C VAL A 520 -7.04 -5.12 -49.19
N THR A 521 -5.98 -4.30 -49.32
CA THR A 521 -4.61 -4.64 -48.89
C THR A 521 -4.18 -3.75 -47.72
N LEU A 522 -3.15 -4.18 -46.96
CA LEU A 522 -2.58 -3.35 -45.90
C LEU A 522 -2.05 -1.99 -46.41
N ALA A 523 -1.53 -1.96 -47.64
CA ALA A 523 -1.09 -0.72 -48.30
C ALA A 523 -2.27 0.23 -48.57
N SER A 524 -3.43 -0.29 -49.01
CA SER A 524 -4.63 0.53 -49.18
C SER A 524 -5.16 1.09 -47.85
N VAL A 525 -5.12 0.31 -46.78
CA VAL A 525 -5.49 0.78 -45.43
C VAL A 525 -4.54 1.87 -44.95
N LYS A 526 -3.22 1.70 -45.14
CA LYS A 526 -2.23 2.74 -44.80
C LYS A 526 -2.53 4.06 -45.52
N LYS A 527 -2.80 4.01 -46.82
CA LYS A 527 -3.18 5.18 -47.63
C LYS A 527 -4.43 5.87 -47.07
N ASP A 528 -5.47 5.10 -46.73
CA ASP A 528 -6.71 5.65 -46.18
C ASP A 528 -6.51 6.26 -44.78
N VAL A 529 -5.66 5.65 -43.95
CA VAL A 529 -5.28 6.17 -42.62
C VAL A 529 -4.53 7.49 -42.75
N GLU A 530 -3.57 7.57 -43.68
CA GLU A 530 -2.84 8.81 -43.98
C GLU A 530 -3.79 9.90 -44.47
N LEU A 531 -4.73 9.56 -45.37
CA LEU A 531 -5.74 10.52 -45.84
C LEU A 531 -6.67 10.99 -44.70
N ALA A 532 -7.10 10.09 -43.81
CA ALA A 532 -7.89 10.45 -42.65
C ALA A 532 -7.11 11.31 -41.64
N ASN A 533 -5.82 11.05 -41.45
CA ASN A 533 -4.91 11.88 -40.64
C ASN A 533 -4.76 13.29 -41.23
N LEU A 534 -4.67 13.41 -42.56
CA LEU A 534 -4.69 14.71 -43.25
C LEU A 534 -6.01 15.45 -43.03
N ILE A 535 -7.16 14.76 -43.09
CA ILE A 535 -8.46 15.38 -42.80
C ILE A 535 -8.51 15.91 -41.36
N LEU A 536 -7.96 15.17 -40.38
CA LEU A 536 -7.85 15.63 -39.00
C LEU A 536 -6.98 16.88 -38.88
N LEU A 537 -5.82 16.93 -39.54
CA LEU A 537 -4.99 18.14 -39.60
C LEU A 537 -5.74 19.30 -40.24
N ASP A 538 -6.37 19.07 -41.40
CA ASP A 538 -7.14 20.08 -42.14
C ASP A 538 -8.25 20.68 -41.26
N LEU A 539 -8.91 19.86 -40.44
CA LEU A 539 -9.92 20.28 -39.48
C LEU A 539 -9.34 21.11 -38.32
N ILE A 540 -8.21 20.70 -37.74
CA ILE A 540 -7.53 21.43 -36.65
C ILE A 540 -7.01 22.78 -37.15
N GLU A 541 -6.40 22.83 -38.34
CA GLU A 541 -5.99 24.08 -38.98
C GLU A 541 -7.18 25.01 -39.24
N SER A 542 -8.31 24.45 -39.68
CA SER A 542 -9.55 25.23 -39.86
C SER A 542 -10.01 25.83 -38.52
N ALA A 543 -9.92 25.07 -37.42
CA ALA A 543 -10.23 25.58 -36.09
C ALA A 543 -9.27 26.70 -35.65
N ILE A 544 -7.96 26.56 -35.92
CA ILE A 544 -6.95 27.58 -35.63
C ILE A 544 -7.25 28.85 -36.42
N ALA A 545 -7.59 28.73 -37.70
CA ALA A 545 -7.95 29.87 -38.53
C ALA A 545 -9.19 30.60 -37.98
N VAL A 546 -10.26 29.86 -37.65
CA VAL A 546 -11.50 30.43 -37.09
C VAL A 546 -11.29 31.02 -35.70
N SER A 547 -10.34 30.52 -34.91
CA SER A 547 -10.03 31.05 -33.57
C SER A 547 -9.51 32.48 -33.56
N ARG A 548 -9.10 33.00 -34.72
CA ARG A 548 -8.62 34.38 -34.91
C ARG A 548 -9.72 35.36 -35.32
N GLU A 549 -10.92 34.86 -35.63
CA GLU A 549 -12.01 35.68 -36.13
C GLU A 549 -12.83 36.31 -34.99
N PRO A 550 -13.40 37.52 -35.19
CA PRO A 550 -14.25 38.17 -34.20
C PRO A 550 -15.52 37.34 -33.92
N GLY A 551 -15.78 37.05 -32.64
CA GLY A 551 -16.95 36.25 -32.23
C GLY A 551 -16.71 34.75 -32.10
N PHE A 552 -15.44 34.31 -32.15
CA PHE A 552 -15.04 32.95 -31.80
C PHE A 552 -15.40 32.60 -30.35
N ASP A 553 -15.89 31.38 -30.14
CA ASP A 553 -16.16 30.80 -28.83
C ASP A 553 -15.54 29.39 -28.77
N GLN A 554 -14.58 29.24 -27.87
CA GLN A 554 -13.78 28.03 -27.70
C GLN A 554 -14.63 26.78 -27.42
N TRP A 555 -15.71 26.91 -26.66
CA TRP A 555 -16.56 25.76 -26.29
C TRP A 555 -17.15 25.07 -27.52
N ARG A 556 -17.31 25.78 -28.63
CA ARG A 556 -17.92 25.28 -29.86
C ARG A 556 -16.98 24.36 -30.63
N CYS A 557 -15.68 24.60 -30.56
CA CYS A 557 -14.67 23.74 -31.19
C CYS A 557 -14.24 22.56 -30.30
N HIS A 558 -14.71 22.46 -29.06
CA HIS A 558 -14.34 21.37 -28.15
C HIS A 558 -14.54 19.97 -28.76
N SER A 559 -15.65 19.77 -29.48
CA SER A 559 -15.95 18.49 -30.13
C SER A 559 -15.00 18.15 -31.28
N LEU A 560 -14.53 19.18 -31.99
CA LEU A 560 -13.54 19.06 -33.05
C LEU A 560 -12.16 18.74 -32.47
N LEU A 561 -11.75 19.43 -31.41
CA LEU A 561 -10.50 19.17 -30.69
C LEU A 561 -10.47 17.77 -30.08
N GLY A 562 -11.61 17.25 -29.62
CA GLY A 562 -11.72 15.87 -29.12
C GLY A 562 -11.78 14.78 -30.22
N LEU A 563 -11.88 15.15 -31.50
CA LEU A 563 -12.05 14.20 -32.59
C LEU A 563 -10.84 13.27 -32.80
N PRO A 564 -9.57 13.73 -32.78
CA PRO A 564 -8.41 12.85 -32.92
C PRO A 564 -8.40 11.71 -31.89
N LYS A 565 -8.63 12.03 -30.61
CA LYS A 565 -8.77 11.04 -29.52
C LYS A 565 -9.84 9.99 -29.82
N ARG A 566 -11.00 10.41 -30.33
CA ARG A 566 -12.13 9.52 -30.66
C ARG A 566 -11.86 8.65 -31.89
N VAL A 567 -11.16 9.18 -32.89
CA VAL A 567 -10.74 8.43 -34.09
C VAL A 567 -9.73 7.34 -33.70
N THR A 568 -8.78 7.65 -32.82
CA THR A 568 -7.87 6.64 -32.27
C THR A 568 -8.65 5.52 -31.56
N VAL A 569 -9.61 5.86 -30.70
CA VAL A 569 -10.47 4.86 -30.03
C VAL A 569 -11.22 4.01 -31.05
N GLN A 570 -11.70 4.60 -32.14
CA GLN A 570 -12.35 3.85 -33.22
C GLN A 570 -11.38 2.87 -33.90
N ARG A 571 -10.14 3.28 -34.19
CA ARG A 571 -9.09 2.41 -34.77
C ARG A 571 -8.77 1.21 -33.88
N SER A 572 -8.86 1.39 -32.56
CA SER A 572 -8.61 0.34 -31.59
C SER A 572 -9.76 -0.66 -31.41
N THR A 573 -10.96 -0.44 -31.99
CA THR A 573 -12.11 -1.30 -31.70
C THR A 573 -11.87 -2.78 -32.06
N GLU A 574 -12.46 -3.71 -31.29
CA GLU A 574 -12.28 -5.15 -31.52
C GLU A 574 -12.69 -5.58 -32.93
N GLU A 575 -13.71 -4.94 -33.51
CA GLU A 575 -14.17 -5.19 -34.87
C GLU A 575 -13.14 -4.73 -35.91
N SER A 576 -12.61 -3.50 -35.75
CA SER A 576 -11.54 -2.98 -36.58
C SER A 576 -10.30 -3.88 -36.58
N MET A 577 -9.88 -4.35 -35.40
CA MET A 577 -8.71 -5.23 -35.28
C MET A 577 -8.94 -6.61 -35.89
N LYS A 578 -10.17 -7.16 -35.82
CA LYS A 578 -10.52 -8.41 -36.53
C LYS A 578 -10.45 -8.25 -38.04
N THR A 579 -10.91 -7.12 -38.58
CA THR A 579 -10.81 -6.85 -40.01
C THR A 579 -9.36 -6.78 -40.45
N LEU A 580 -8.52 -6.04 -39.72
CA LEU A 580 -7.08 -5.95 -40.00
C LEU A 580 -6.41 -7.32 -39.92
N GLY A 581 -6.72 -8.12 -38.89
CA GLY A 581 -6.20 -9.48 -38.78
C GLY A 581 -6.50 -10.33 -40.01
N LYS A 582 -7.72 -10.27 -40.57
CA LYS A 582 -8.05 -11.00 -41.80
C LYS A 582 -7.27 -10.51 -43.03
N ILE A 583 -7.01 -9.22 -43.13
CA ILE A 583 -6.23 -8.62 -44.24
C ILE A 583 -4.76 -9.05 -44.14
N VAL A 584 -4.25 -9.21 -42.92
CA VAL A 584 -2.85 -9.59 -42.69
C VAL A 584 -2.67 -11.12 -42.70
N ASP A 585 -3.63 -11.93 -42.28
CA ASP A 585 -3.57 -13.40 -42.41
C ASP A 585 -3.47 -13.84 -43.89
N SER A 586 -3.89 -13.01 -44.85
CA SER A 586 -3.63 -13.24 -46.29
C SER A 586 -2.19 -12.93 -46.73
N CYS A 587 -1.32 -12.41 -45.85
CA CYS A 587 0.07 -12.02 -46.09
C CYS A 587 0.96 -12.44 -44.89
N MET A 588 1.67 -13.57 -44.99
CA MET A 588 2.74 -14.06 -44.08
C MET A 588 2.53 -13.89 -42.54
N PRO A 589 2.35 -14.98 -41.76
CA PRO A 589 1.82 -14.92 -40.40
C PRO A 589 2.77 -14.46 -39.27
N GLU A 590 4.09 -14.38 -39.48
CA GLU A 590 5.05 -14.13 -38.37
C GLU A 590 5.22 -12.64 -38.00
N ASP A 591 4.99 -11.70 -38.92
CA ASP A 591 5.23 -10.25 -38.72
C ASP A 591 3.95 -9.39 -38.60
N ALA A 592 2.77 -10.04 -38.55
CA ALA A 592 1.47 -9.40 -38.67
C ALA A 592 1.22 -8.22 -37.70
N GLY A 593 1.72 -8.33 -36.46
CA GLY A 593 1.59 -7.29 -35.44
C GLY A 593 2.47 -6.07 -35.69
N LEU A 594 3.66 -6.27 -36.24
CA LEU A 594 4.60 -5.20 -36.56
C LEU A 594 4.17 -4.46 -37.84
N ASP A 595 3.60 -5.18 -38.80
CA ASP A 595 3.01 -4.60 -40.00
C ASP A 595 1.82 -3.69 -39.68
N ILE A 596 0.91 -4.11 -38.80
CA ILE A 596 -0.19 -3.25 -38.32
C ILE A 596 0.37 -2.06 -37.53
N SER A 597 1.41 -2.26 -36.72
CA SER A 597 2.10 -1.17 -36.01
C SER A 597 2.60 -0.11 -36.98
N ASN A 598 3.29 -0.52 -38.04
CA ASN A 598 3.89 0.36 -39.04
C ASN A 598 2.86 1.00 -39.98
N ALA A 599 1.81 0.28 -40.38
CA ALA A 599 0.82 0.76 -41.34
C ALA A 599 -0.26 1.65 -40.71
N LEU A 600 -0.63 1.40 -39.44
CA LEU A 600 -1.72 2.12 -38.77
C LEU A 600 -1.20 3.01 -37.64
N TRP A 601 -0.43 2.44 -36.71
CA TRP A 601 -0.22 3.05 -35.41
C TRP A 601 0.93 4.05 -35.35
N LYS A 602 2.07 3.78 -35.98
CA LYS A 602 3.17 4.76 -36.09
C LYS A 602 2.70 6.04 -36.83
N PRO A 603 2.01 5.97 -37.99
CA PRO A 603 1.44 7.15 -38.64
C PRO A 603 0.40 7.86 -37.78
N THR A 604 -0.44 7.11 -37.04
CA THR A 604 -1.42 7.70 -36.12
C THR A 604 -0.74 8.47 -34.99
N LEU A 605 0.24 7.87 -34.31
CA LEU A 605 0.94 8.51 -33.19
C LEU A 605 1.70 9.75 -33.64
N ASP A 606 2.36 9.69 -34.80
CA ASP A 606 3.08 10.84 -35.34
C ASP A 606 2.13 11.99 -35.70
N ASN A 607 0.99 11.69 -36.32
CA ASN A 607 -0.05 12.68 -36.60
C ASN A 607 -0.61 13.34 -35.32
N LEU A 608 -0.80 12.55 -34.25
CA LEU A 608 -1.26 13.10 -32.97
C LEU A 608 -0.22 14.02 -32.34
N LEU A 609 1.08 13.67 -32.42
CA LEU A 609 2.17 14.55 -31.97
C LEU A 609 2.26 15.83 -32.81
N GLU A 610 2.01 15.74 -34.11
CA GLU A 610 1.94 16.89 -35.00
C GLU A 610 0.77 17.82 -34.63
N ILE A 611 -0.41 17.26 -34.33
CA ILE A 611 -1.56 18.02 -33.80
C ILE A 611 -1.20 18.70 -32.47
N ASP A 612 -0.56 17.99 -31.55
CA ASP A 612 -0.10 18.56 -30.25
C ASP A 612 0.95 19.67 -30.45
N ALA A 613 1.83 19.54 -31.44
CA ALA A 613 2.79 20.56 -31.82
C ALA A 613 2.10 21.80 -32.41
N LEU A 614 1.12 21.62 -33.30
CA LEU A 614 0.32 22.71 -33.89
C LEU A 614 -0.48 23.47 -32.82
N LEU A 615 -1.15 22.77 -31.91
CA LEU A 615 -1.87 23.38 -30.78
C LEU A 615 -0.94 24.03 -29.75
N GLY A 616 0.33 23.62 -29.74
CA GLY A 616 1.38 24.23 -28.93
C GLY A 616 1.81 25.63 -29.41
N LYS A 617 1.57 25.99 -30.67
CA LYS A 617 1.99 27.26 -31.25
C LYS A 617 1.20 28.46 -30.65
N PRO A 618 1.77 29.67 -30.62
CA PRO A 618 1.10 30.86 -30.06
C PRO A 618 -0.25 31.16 -30.72
N GLU A 619 -0.38 30.88 -32.01
CA GLU A 619 -1.55 31.20 -32.81
C GLU A 619 -2.76 30.29 -32.50
N ALA A 620 -2.55 29.18 -31.80
CA ALA A 620 -3.62 28.28 -31.33
C ALA A 620 -4.02 28.57 -29.88
N SER A 621 -3.50 29.64 -29.26
CA SER A 621 -3.72 29.96 -27.84
C SER A 621 -5.20 30.06 -27.44
N ALA A 622 -6.05 30.61 -28.31
CA ALA A 622 -7.49 30.73 -28.10
C ALA A 622 -8.24 29.38 -28.05
N LEU A 623 -7.64 28.30 -28.57
CA LEU A 623 -8.22 26.95 -28.55
C LEU A 623 -7.88 26.16 -27.28
N ARG A 624 -6.88 26.59 -26.50
CA ARG A 624 -6.38 25.86 -25.32
C ARG A 624 -7.27 26.11 -24.11
N HIS A 625 -7.69 25.06 -23.41
CA HIS A 625 -8.44 25.23 -22.16
C HIS A 625 -7.56 25.93 -21.12
N SER A 626 -8.16 26.74 -20.25
CA SER A 626 -7.52 27.33 -19.07
C SER A 626 -7.09 26.30 -18.01
N SER A 627 -7.21 25.00 -18.28
CA SER A 627 -6.79 23.93 -17.38
C SER A 627 -5.30 23.60 -17.58
N PRO A 628 -4.51 23.49 -16.49
CA PRO A 628 -3.07 23.22 -16.54
C PRO A 628 -2.70 21.78 -16.94
N VAL A 629 -3.66 20.94 -17.30
CA VAL A 629 -3.40 19.55 -17.74
C VAL A 629 -3.22 19.54 -19.26
N THR A 630 -1.97 19.66 -19.70
CA THR A 630 -1.58 19.46 -21.11
C THR A 630 -1.63 17.96 -21.44
N GLU A 631 -2.82 17.39 -21.64
CA GLU A 631 -2.95 16.01 -22.16
C GLU A 631 -2.26 15.94 -23.53
N VAL A 632 -1.36 14.97 -23.71
CA VAL A 632 -0.75 14.65 -25.01
C VAL A 632 -1.61 13.58 -25.69
N TYR A 633 -2.19 13.88 -26.87
CA TYR A 633 -3.10 12.95 -27.55
C TYR A 633 -2.44 11.60 -27.84
N ALA A 634 -1.18 11.62 -28.27
CA ALA A 634 -0.42 10.41 -28.62
C ALA A 634 -0.18 9.49 -27.39
N ALA A 635 0.14 10.07 -26.24
CA ALA A 635 0.28 9.31 -24.99
C ALA A 635 -1.05 8.65 -24.60
N ASN A 636 -2.15 9.42 -24.64
CA ASN A 636 -3.48 8.88 -24.35
C ASN A 636 -3.91 7.81 -25.37
N ALA A 637 -3.52 7.95 -26.64
CA ALA A 637 -3.78 6.94 -27.67
C ALA A 637 -3.12 5.60 -27.34
N LEU A 638 -1.83 5.62 -26.97
CA LEU A 638 -1.11 4.41 -26.56
C LEU A 638 -1.68 3.80 -25.27
N MET A 639 -2.13 4.64 -24.32
CA MET A 639 -2.81 4.14 -23.10
C MET A 639 -4.11 3.38 -23.39
N ASN A 640 -4.79 3.71 -24.49
CA ASN A 640 -6.03 3.07 -24.93
C ASN A 640 -5.81 2.01 -26.02
N PHE A 641 -4.56 1.68 -26.32
CA PHE A 641 -4.19 0.75 -27.36
C PHE A 641 -4.68 -0.66 -27.05
N LEU A 642 -5.45 -1.26 -27.98
CA LEU A 642 -6.16 -2.54 -27.79
C LEU A 642 -5.44 -3.77 -28.39
N HIS A 643 -4.19 -3.65 -28.82
CA HIS A 643 -3.46 -4.84 -29.30
C HIS A 643 -2.96 -5.70 -28.14
N LYS A 644 -3.16 -7.01 -28.23
CA LYS A 644 -2.77 -7.96 -27.18
C LYS A 644 -1.29 -8.35 -27.21
N SER A 645 -0.50 -7.87 -28.17
CA SER A 645 0.94 -8.14 -28.19
C SER A 645 1.69 -7.13 -27.33
N PRO A 646 2.32 -7.56 -26.23
CA PRO A 646 3.20 -6.72 -25.42
C PRO A 646 4.38 -6.18 -26.21
N ALA A 647 4.97 -6.99 -27.10
CA ALA A 647 6.10 -6.61 -27.95
C ALA A 647 5.78 -5.39 -28.83
N VAL A 648 4.62 -5.40 -29.49
CA VAL A 648 4.16 -4.25 -30.30
C VAL A 648 3.90 -3.03 -29.43
N THR A 649 3.36 -3.22 -28.22
CA THR A 649 3.12 -2.10 -27.29
C THR A 649 4.44 -1.48 -26.82
N ALA A 650 5.47 -2.30 -26.57
CA ALA A 650 6.80 -1.83 -26.21
C ALA A 650 7.50 -1.12 -27.37
N ASP A 651 7.41 -1.64 -28.61
CA ASP A 651 7.90 -0.98 -29.83
C ASP A 651 7.26 0.41 -30.00
N LEU A 652 5.92 0.48 -29.91
CA LEU A 652 5.20 1.75 -30.01
C LEU A 652 5.51 2.71 -28.86
N ALA A 653 5.74 2.20 -27.65
CA ALA A 653 6.17 3.01 -26.51
C ALA A 653 7.55 3.62 -26.75
N GLY A 654 8.52 2.82 -27.23
CA GLY A 654 9.85 3.29 -27.60
C GLY A 654 9.78 4.34 -28.71
N PHE A 655 9.07 4.03 -29.80
CA PHE A 655 8.81 4.97 -30.90
C PHE A 655 8.18 6.28 -30.42
N LEU A 656 7.16 6.21 -29.56
CA LEU A 656 6.50 7.39 -29.02
C LEU A 656 7.46 8.24 -28.20
N MET A 657 8.27 7.64 -27.31
CA MET A 657 9.23 8.39 -26.49
C MET A 657 10.27 9.10 -27.36
N GLU A 658 10.79 8.43 -28.39
CA GLU A 658 11.73 9.01 -29.35
C GLU A 658 11.10 10.17 -30.13
N ARG A 659 9.89 9.98 -30.68
CA ARG A 659 9.18 11.02 -31.43
C ARG A 659 8.75 12.20 -30.55
N MET A 660 8.39 11.96 -29.29
CA MET A 660 8.11 13.04 -28.34
C MET A 660 9.35 13.91 -28.10
N ALA A 661 10.54 13.31 -28.01
CA ALA A 661 11.79 14.07 -27.91
C ALA A 661 12.05 14.90 -29.18
N PHE A 662 11.79 14.32 -30.36
CA PHE A 662 11.92 15.00 -31.65
C PHE A 662 10.98 16.21 -31.80
N HIS A 663 9.69 16.07 -31.47
CA HIS A 663 8.68 17.12 -31.68
C HIS A 663 8.68 18.24 -30.64
N PHE A 664 9.07 17.97 -29.38
CA PHE A 664 8.93 18.93 -28.28
C PHE A 664 10.25 19.50 -27.76
N GLY A 665 11.40 18.87 -28.01
CA GLY A 665 12.69 19.28 -27.45
C GLY A 665 12.79 19.10 -25.92
N PRO A 666 13.98 19.30 -25.31
CA PRO A 666 14.25 18.85 -23.94
C PRO A 666 13.43 19.58 -22.86
N LYS A 667 13.25 20.91 -22.98
CA LYS A 667 12.51 21.70 -21.98
C LYS A 667 11.03 21.32 -21.90
N LYS A 668 10.36 21.18 -23.05
CA LYS A 668 8.93 20.82 -23.08
C LYS A 668 8.74 19.33 -22.79
N LEU A 669 9.70 18.47 -23.16
CA LEU A 669 9.70 17.06 -22.76
C LEU A 669 9.77 16.88 -21.24
N GLY A 670 10.61 17.67 -20.55
CA GLY A 670 10.65 17.70 -19.08
C GLY A 670 9.29 18.04 -18.45
N ALA A 671 8.58 19.04 -18.99
CA ALA A 671 7.21 19.38 -18.56
C ALA A 671 6.20 18.25 -18.83
N LEU A 672 6.45 17.40 -19.82
CA LEU A 672 5.61 16.27 -20.22
C LEU A 672 6.03 14.92 -19.60
N MET A 673 7.04 14.90 -18.71
CA MET A 673 7.62 13.68 -18.15
C MET A 673 6.57 12.73 -17.55
N ARG A 674 5.48 13.26 -16.96
CA ARG A 674 4.37 12.45 -16.45
C ARG A 674 3.80 11.50 -17.51
N HIS A 675 3.70 11.93 -18.77
CA HIS A 675 3.18 11.11 -19.86
C HIS A 675 4.17 10.03 -20.28
N VAL A 676 5.47 10.35 -20.34
CA VAL A 676 6.54 9.39 -20.62
C VAL A 676 6.55 8.27 -19.58
N VAL A 677 6.46 8.63 -18.31
CA VAL A 677 6.35 7.70 -17.17
C VAL A 677 5.09 6.84 -17.27
N GLN A 678 3.94 7.41 -17.65
CA GLN A 678 2.69 6.66 -17.83
C GLN A 678 2.79 5.63 -18.96
N VAL A 679 3.46 5.98 -20.07
CA VAL A 679 3.70 5.07 -21.19
C VAL A 679 4.57 3.89 -20.77
N ALA A 680 5.70 4.14 -20.09
CA ALA A 680 6.54 3.08 -19.54
C ALA A 680 5.76 2.19 -18.55
N ALA A 681 4.96 2.80 -17.68
CA ALA A 681 4.11 2.10 -16.72
C ALA A 681 3.03 1.22 -17.37
N GLN A 682 2.61 1.53 -18.60
CA GLN A 682 1.64 0.72 -19.34
C GLN A 682 2.28 -0.55 -19.89
N VAL A 683 3.49 -0.45 -20.43
CA VAL A 683 4.28 -1.64 -20.84
C VAL A 683 4.57 -2.52 -19.61
N ALA A 684 4.88 -1.91 -18.46
CA ALA A 684 5.11 -2.61 -17.20
C ALA A 684 3.88 -3.35 -16.65
N LYS A 685 2.67 -3.00 -17.10
CA LYS A 685 1.39 -3.66 -16.76
C LYS A 685 0.92 -4.64 -17.84
N SER A 686 1.69 -4.79 -18.91
CA SER A 686 1.36 -5.68 -20.02
C SER A 686 1.54 -7.17 -19.63
N ASP A 687 1.32 -8.05 -20.60
CA ASP A 687 1.45 -9.49 -20.41
C ASP A 687 2.90 -10.00 -20.38
N GLN A 688 3.85 -9.15 -20.79
CA GLN A 688 5.31 -9.34 -20.69
C GLN A 688 5.90 -8.09 -20.01
N PRO A 689 5.74 -7.96 -18.68
CA PRO A 689 6.23 -6.79 -17.93
C PRO A 689 7.74 -6.55 -18.11
N GLU A 690 8.52 -7.58 -18.40
CA GLU A 690 9.96 -7.53 -18.66
C GLU A 690 10.36 -6.64 -19.84
N LEU A 691 9.47 -6.44 -20.83
CA LEU A 691 9.72 -5.51 -21.93
C LEU A 691 9.83 -4.04 -21.48
N ALA A 692 9.29 -3.71 -20.29
CA ALA A 692 9.41 -2.39 -19.72
C ALA A 692 10.76 -2.15 -19.03
N CYS A 693 11.50 -3.21 -18.68
CA CYS A 693 12.78 -3.12 -17.98
C CYS A 693 13.79 -2.18 -18.66
N PRO A 694 14.10 -2.30 -19.97
CA PRO A 694 15.04 -1.38 -20.62
C PRO A 694 14.52 0.06 -20.65
N LEU A 695 13.22 0.25 -20.95
CA LEU A 695 12.59 1.57 -20.97
C LEU A 695 12.67 2.27 -19.61
N ILE A 696 12.37 1.55 -18.53
CA ILE A 696 12.41 2.07 -17.15
C ILE A 696 13.85 2.37 -16.73
N ARG A 697 14.79 1.47 -17.03
CA ARG A 697 16.21 1.65 -16.73
C ARG A 697 16.75 2.92 -17.39
N ASP A 698 16.54 3.04 -18.69
CA ASP A 698 17.07 4.17 -19.46
C ASP A 698 16.40 5.48 -19.02
N LEU A 699 15.10 5.44 -18.69
CA LEU A 699 14.39 6.59 -18.13
C LEU A 699 14.94 7.02 -16.77
N VAL A 700 15.24 6.09 -15.84
CA VAL A 700 15.75 6.43 -14.50
C VAL A 700 17.22 6.85 -14.52
N LEU A 701 18.04 6.23 -15.37
CA LEU A 701 19.47 6.54 -15.44
C LEU A 701 19.75 7.78 -16.29
N ASN A 702 18.96 8.04 -17.35
CA ASN A 702 19.22 9.12 -18.31
C ASN A 702 18.15 10.24 -18.29
N GLY A 703 17.09 10.10 -17.48
CA GLY A 703 15.99 11.05 -17.40
C GLY A 703 16.31 12.35 -16.66
N ASP A 704 15.36 13.28 -16.71
CA ASP A 704 15.41 14.59 -16.05
C ASP A 704 15.68 14.46 -14.54
N GLU A 705 16.22 15.52 -13.93
CA GLU A 705 16.70 15.52 -12.55
C GLU A 705 15.61 15.11 -11.54
N ASN A 706 14.31 15.18 -11.84
CA ASN A 706 13.27 15.01 -10.83
C ASN A 706 12.95 13.53 -10.50
N SER A 707 13.47 13.00 -9.39
CA SER A 707 13.24 11.61 -8.95
C SER A 707 11.85 11.30 -8.35
N SER A 708 10.94 12.28 -8.32
CA SER A 708 9.59 12.12 -7.72
C SER A 708 8.72 11.05 -8.38
N TRP A 709 8.98 10.70 -9.65
CA TRP A 709 8.23 9.68 -10.38
C TRP A 709 8.89 8.29 -10.40
N HIS A 710 10.13 8.13 -9.90
CA HIS A 710 10.83 6.83 -9.92
C HIS A 710 10.02 5.73 -9.22
N ARG A 711 9.39 6.07 -8.07
CA ARG A 711 8.51 5.16 -7.31
C ARG A 711 7.22 4.77 -8.03
N GLN A 712 6.81 5.51 -9.06
CA GLN A 712 5.61 5.20 -9.83
C GLN A 712 5.85 4.03 -10.79
N ILE A 713 7.07 3.91 -11.32
CA ILE A 713 7.45 2.87 -12.29
C ILE A 713 8.25 1.73 -11.65
N ILE A 714 9.17 2.02 -10.73
CA ILE A 714 9.86 1.00 -9.94
C ILE A 714 9.15 0.87 -8.60
N ASN A 715 8.22 -0.07 -8.55
CA ASN A 715 7.46 -0.37 -7.34
C ASN A 715 7.33 -1.88 -7.13
N VAL A 716 6.99 -2.25 -5.89
CA VAL A 716 6.84 -3.65 -5.46
C VAL A 716 5.84 -4.42 -6.32
N ARG A 717 4.80 -3.77 -6.88
CA ARG A 717 3.81 -4.46 -7.71
C ARG A 717 4.40 -4.87 -9.06
N PHE A 718 5.16 -3.98 -9.71
CA PHE A 718 5.88 -4.26 -10.95
C PHE A 718 6.92 -5.37 -10.75
N LEU A 719 7.74 -5.25 -9.71
CA LEU A 719 8.78 -6.25 -9.41
C LEU A 719 8.17 -7.63 -9.10
N LYS A 720 6.99 -7.68 -8.49
CA LYS A 720 6.24 -8.94 -8.24
C LYS A 720 5.59 -9.54 -9.49
N SER A 721 5.38 -8.77 -10.56
CA SER A 721 4.87 -9.32 -11.84
C SER A 721 5.96 -9.89 -12.73
N LEU A 722 7.23 -9.51 -12.51
CA LEU A 722 8.34 -10.06 -13.27
C LEU A 722 8.58 -11.54 -12.89
N PRO A 723 8.92 -12.41 -13.86
CA PRO A 723 9.52 -13.72 -13.56
C PRO A 723 10.72 -13.58 -12.62
N ALA A 724 11.01 -14.62 -11.82
CA ALA A 724 12.04 -14.53 -10.78
C ALA A 724 13.41 -14.09 -11.33
N THR A 725 13.83 -14.69 -12.45
CA THR A 725 15.09 -14.37 -13.13
C THR A 725 15.09 -12.94 -13.65
N SER A 726 14.04 -12.50 -14.34
CA SER A 726 13.94 -11.15 -14.88
C SER A 726 13.89 -10.08 -13.77
N ALA A 727 13.26 -10.37 -12.63
CA ALA A 727 13.27 -9.48 -11.47
C ALA A 727 14.68 -9.32 -10.90
N ARG A 728 15.44 -10.42 -10.81
CA ARG A 728 16.85 -10.42 -10.38
C ARG A 728 17.74 -9.65 -11.34
N GLU A 729 17.69 -9.96 -12.62
CA GLU A 729 18.47 -9.30 -13.67
C GLU A 729 18.17 -7.80 -13.74
N PHE A 730 16.89 -7.42 -13.68
CA PHE A 730 16.49 -6.01 -13.67
C PHE A 730 17.05 -5.27 -12.46
N MET A 731 16.90 -5.83 -11.25
CA MET A 731 17.40 -5.18 -10.03
C MET A 731 18.93 -5.10 -10.00
N GLN A 732 19.63 -6.13 -10.50
CA GLN A 732 21.09 -6.12 -10.65
C GLN A 732 21.52 -5.04 -11.66
N THR A 733 20.94 -5.03 -12.85
CA THR A 733 21.23 -4.03 -13.90
C THR A 733 20.97 -2.61 -13.41
N MET A 734 19.87 -2.40 -12.70
CA MET A 734 19.56 -1.11 -12.08
C MET A 734 20.59 -0.73 -11.01
N ALA A 735 21.01 -1.68 -10.17
CA ALA A 735 21.99 -1.42 -9.12
C ALA A 735 23.38 -1.13 -9.68
N ASP A 736 23.80 -1.85 -10.73
CA ASP A 736 25.04 -1.59 -11.45
C ASP A 736 25.01 -0.20 -12.09
N GLY A 737 23.92 0.16 -12.77
CA GLY A 737 23.77 1.51 -13.34
C GLY A 737 23.81 2.61 -12.28
N VAL A 738 23.16 2.41 -11.13
CA VAL A 738 23.19 3.34 -10.00
C VAL A 738 24.59 3.40 -9.37
N ARG A 739 25.29 2.27 -9.25
CA ARG A 739 26.67 2.19 -8.78
C ARG A 739 27.61 2.98 -9.69
N ASP A 740 27.52 2.80 -11.00
CA ASP A 740 28.39 3.46 -11.97
C ASP A 740 28.15 4.98 -11.96
N ARG A 741 26.89 5.41 -11.83
CA ARG A 741 26.53 6.83 -11.63
C ARG A 741 27.04 7.39 -10.30
N MET A 742 27.07 6.60 -9.22
CA MET A 742 27.71 7.00 -7.95
C MET A 742 29.23 7.13 -8.09
N ARG A 743 29.89 6.22 -8.82
CA ARG A 743 31.33 6.30 -9.11
C ARG A 743 31.68 7.56 -9.90
N GLU A 744 30.91 7.87 -10.94
CA GLU A 744 31.04 9.10 -11.71
C GLU A 744 30.85 10.34 -10.81
N GLN A 745 29.90 10.30 -9.88
CA GLN A 745 29.70 11.39 -8.93
C GLN A 745 30.87 11.53 -7.95
N ASN A 746 31.43 10.40 -7.49
CA ASN A 746 32.51 10.34 -6.52
C ASN A 746 33.88 10.74 -7.11
N SER A 747 34.07 10.64 -8.43
CA SER A 747 35.32 11.02 -9.13
C SER A 747 35.38 12.49 -9.52
N ARG A 748 34.29 13.26 -9.36
CA ARG A 748 34.29 14.70 -9.60
C ARG A 748 35.20 15.41 -8.59
N PRO A 749 36.11 16.31 -9.01
CA PRO A 749 37.00 17.00 -8.09
C PRO A 749 36.20 17.88 -7.11
N ALA A 750 36.58 17.83 -5.83
CA ALA A 750 36.05 18.73 -4.82
C ALA A 750 36.43 20.18 -5.19
N ARG A 751 35.49 21.13 -5.12
CA ARG A 751 35.81 22.55 -5.31
C ARG A 751 36.78 22.97 -4.20
N THR A 752 38.04 23.21 -4.56
CA THR A 752 39.11 23.60 -3.64
C THR A 752 39.12 25.09 -3.30
N ASN A 753 38.35 25.93 -4.00
CA ASN A 753 38.32 27.37 -3.77
C ASN A 753 36.91 27.85 -3.38
N GLU A 754 36.75 28.28 -2.13
CA GLU A 754 35.54 28.94 -1.61
C GLU A 754 35.20 30.22 -2.40
N ALA A 755 36.20 30.90 -2.99
CA ALA A 755 36.01 32.16 -3.74
C ALA A 755 35.34 32.02 -5.12
N GLU A 756 35.34 30.83 -5.73
CA GLU A 756 34.61 30.55 -6.99
C GLU A 756 33.24 29.89 -6.73
N ALA A 757 32.95 29.49 -5.49
CA ALA A 757 31.71 28.80 -5.13
C ALA A 757 30.50 29.73 -5.05
N ASP A 758 30.70 31.01 -4.75
CA ASP A 758 29.62 31.99 -4.56
C ASP A 758 29.03 32.53 -5.88
N ASN A 759 29.72 32.39 -7.02
CA ASN A 759 29.30 32.97 -8.30
C ASN A 759 28.83 31.95 -9.36
N GLU A 760 28.89 30.64 -9.10
CA GLU A 760 28.40 29.61 -10.01
C GLU A 760 27.50 28.60 -9.29
N ALA A 761 26.27 28.45 -9.82
CA ALA A 761 25.26 27.52 -9.33
C ALA A 761 25.83 26.11 -9.07
N PRO A 762 25.41 25.42 -7.98
CA PRO A 762 25.87 24.07 -7.65
C PRO A 762 25.72 23.13 -8.85
N ARG A 763 26.78 22.39 -9.19
CA ARG A 763 26.69 21.38 -10.26
C ARG A 763 25.64 20.33 -9.87
N PRO A 764 24.70 19.98 -10.76
CA PRO A 764 23.67 19.03 -10.43
C PRO A 764 24.27 17.63 -10.16
N PRO A 765 23.70 16.89 -9.19
CA PRO A 765 24.15 15.54 -8.87
C PRO A 765 23.93 14.61 -10.06
N VAL A 766 24.89 13.71 -10.30
CA VAL A 766 24.77 12.67 -11.34
C VAL A 766 23.59 11.74 -11.02
N ILE A 767 23.40 11.45 -9.73
CA ILE A 767 22.32 10.61 -9.24
C ILE A 767 21.74 11.15 -7.93
N LYS A 768 20.41 11.12 -7.82
CA LYS A 768 19.73 11.55 -6.61
C LYS A 768 19.79 10.52 -5.50
N VAL A 769 20.06 11.01 -4.30
CA VAL A 769 20.04 10.25 -3.04
C VAL A 769 18.70 9.55 -2.84
N THR A 770 17.58 10.18 -3.22
CA THR A 770 16.25 9.59 -3.12
C THR A 770 16.04 8.36 -4.00
N THR A 771 16.76 8.26 -5.13
CA THR A 771 16.77 7.05 -5.98
C THR A 771 17.47 5.89 -5.26
N ILE A 772 18.63 6.16 -4.64
CA ILE A 772 19.39 5.15 -3.88
C ILE A 772 18.59 4.68 -2.66
N LYS A 773 17.98 5.61 -1.91
CA LYS A 773 17.09 5.29 -0.77
C LYS A 773 15.91 4.43 -1.22
N MET A 774 15.27 4.76 -2.34
CA MET A 774 14.19 3.96 -2.89
C MET A 774 14.64 2.54 -3.20
N MET A 775 15.82 2.36 -3.82
CA MET A 775 16.34 1.02 -4.12
C MET A 775 16.61 0.21 -2.85
N ALA A 776 17.24 0.82 -1.84
CA ALA A 776 17.48 0.16 -0.56
C ALA A 776 16.16 -0.32 0.08
N GLN A 777 15.16 0.56 0.14
CA GLN A 777 13.83 0.25 0.68
C GLN A 777 13.06 -0.81 -0.11
N LEU A 778 13.31 -0.95 -1.42
CA LEU A 778 12.68 -2.00 -2.23
C LEU A 778 13.29 -3.37 -1.98
N LEU A 779 14.55 -3.42 -1.54
CA LEU A 779 15.28 -4.64 -1.22
C LEU A 779 15.04 -5.10 0.23
N GLU A 780 14.58 -4.21 1.10
CA GLU A 780 14.11 -4.52 2.46
C GLU A 780 12.84 -5.40 2.42
N ASP A 781 12.87 -6.55 3.11
CA ASP A 781 11.74 -7.50 3.23
C ASP A 781 11.02 -7.84 1.92
N ASN A 782 11.81 -7.95 0.85
CA ASN A 782 11.28 -8.17 -0.49
C ASN A 782 10.88 -9.64 -0.70
N GLN A 783 10.06 -9.89 -1.73
CA GLN A 783 9.52 -11.22 -2.05
C GLN A 783 9.87 -11.70 -3.45
N PHE A 784 10.48 -10.82 -4.24
CA PHE A 784 10.77 -11.07 -5.64
C PHE A 784 12.23 -11.52 -5.85
N LEU A 785 13.11 -11.32 -4.85
CA LEU A 785 14.46 -11.85 -4.79
C LEU A 785 14.63 -12.75 -3.56
N ASP A 786 15.63 -13.62 -3.62
CA ASP A 786 16.18 -14.30 -2.46
C ASP A 786 16.96 -13.31 -1.56
N GLY A 787 17.10 -13.67 -0.28
CA GLY A 787 17.77 -12.82 0.71
C GLY A 787 19.24 -12.56 0.37
N ARG A 788 19.92 -13.52 -0.26
CA ARG A 788 21.34 -13.41 -0.63
C ARG A 788 21.56 -12.38 -1.75
N SER A 789 20.82 -12.48 -2.85
CA SER A 789 20.86 -11.53 -3.97
C SER A 789 20.56 -10.10 -3.49
N SER A 790 19.58 -9.96 -2.59
CA SER A 790 19.21 -8.66 -2.02
C SER A 790 20.35 -8.05 -1.19
N CYS A 791 21.00 -8.88 -0.37
CA CYS A 791 22.17 -8.49 0.42
C CYS A 791 23.34 -8.11 -0.49
N ASP A 792 23.67 -8.89 -1.50
CA ASP A 792 24.81 -8.60 -2.39
C ASP A 792 24.61 -7.27 -3.15
N ILE A 793 23.38 -6.96 -3.57
CA ILE A 793 23.05 -5.65 -4.16
C ILE A 793 23.23 -4.52 -3.13
N LEU A 794 22.67 -4.67 -1.93
CA LEU A 794 22.78 -3.66 -0.86
C LEU A 794 24.25 -3.40 -0.48
N VAL A 795 25.06 -4.44 -0.34
CA VAL A 795 26.50 -4.33 -0.03
C VAL A 795 27.23 -3.61 -1.16
N THR A 796 26.94 -3.95 -2.42
CA THR A 796 27.52 -3.27 -3.59
C THR A 796 27.18 -1.78 -3.63
N LEU A 797 25.94 -1.42 -3.28
CA LEU A 797 25.52 -0.02 -3.18
C LEU A 797 26.18 0.69 -1.98
N LEU A 798 26.34 0.00 -0.85
CA LEU A 798 26.98 0.55 0.36
C LEU A 798 28.44 0.91 0.12
N ALA A 799 29.17 0.09 -0.64
CA ALA A 799 30.58 0.28 -0.95
C ALA A 799 30.86 1.62 -1.67
N GLU A 800 29.92 2.10 -2.49
CA GLU A 800 30.07 3.34 -3.27
C GLU A 800 29.29 4.54 -2.69
N ALA A 801 28.33 4.30 -1.79
CA ALA A 801 27.49 5.35 -1.23
C ALA A 801 28.26 6.25 -0.26
N ARG A 802 28.46 7.52 -0.64
CA ARG A 802 29.06 8.55 0.26
C ARG A 802 28.03 9.39 1.01
N HIS A 803 26.83 9.56 0.46
CA HIS A 803 25.80 10.40 1.09
C HIS A 803 25.17 9.71 2.30
N ILE A 804 25.11 10.42 3.44
CA ILE A 804 24.69 9.88 4.74
C ILE A 804 23.31 9.20 4.71
N ASP A 805 22.29 9.86 4.14
CA ASP A 805 20.94 9.29 4.00
C ASP A 805 20.86 8.00 3.17
N ALA A 806 21.72 7.86 2.16
CA ALA A 806 21.76 6.65 1.34
C ALA A 806 22.36 5.49 2.14
N ARG A 807 23.46 5.75 2.86
CA ARG A 807 24.10 4.78 3.75
C ARG A 807 23.16 4.33 4.86
N ILE A 808 22.47 5.26 5.53
CA ILE A 808 21.46 4.95 6.57
C ILE A 808 20.37 4.02 6.02
N ALA A 809 19.80 4.34 4.85
CA ALA A 809 18.74 3.51 4.26
C ALA A 809 19.24 2.09 3.92
N ILE A 810 20.46 1.96 3.40
CA ILE A 810 21.07 0.67 3.07
C ILE A 810 21.37 -0.14 4.35
N ILE A 811 22.00 0.49 5.36
CA ILE A 811 22.32 -0.16 6.64
C ILE A 811 21.04 -0.60 7.35
N ASN A 812 20.00 0.24 7.36
CA ASN A 812 18.71 -0.12 7.96
C ASN A 812 18.10 -1.36 7.28
N SER A 813 18.17 -1.43 5.95
CA SER A 813 17.66 -2.59 5.18
C SER A 813 18.45 -3.88 5.50
N LEU A 814 19.77 -3.77 5.66
CA LEU A 814 20.64 -4.88 6.07
C LEU A 814 20.34 -5.34 7.50
N LEU A 815 20.15 -4.41 8.45
CA LEU A 815 19.79 -4.72 9.83
C LEU A 815 18.37 -5.31 9.93
N GLY A 816 17.42 -4.84 9.11
CA GLY A 816 16.09 -5.43 8.99
C GLY A 816 16.14 -6.91 8.61
N THR A 817 17.04 -7.26 7.68
CA THR A 817 17.27 -8.66 7.26
C THR A 817 17.79 -9.51 8.44
N LEU A 818 18.71 -8.99 9.26
CA LEU A 818 19.23 -9.68 10.45
C LEU A 818 18.17 -9.93 11.53
N LYS A 819 17.16 -9.05 11.64
CA LYS A 819 16.08 -9.16 12.63
C LYS A 819 15.03 -10.21 12.27
N THR A 820 15.12 -10.80 11.09
CA THR A 820 14.22 -11.87 10.67
C THR A 820 14.59 -13.16 11.41
N ALA A 821 13.61 -13.78 12.07
CA ALA A 821 13.80 -14.96 12.93
C ALA A 821 14.42 -16.19 12.21
N GLN A 822 14.44 -16.18 10.87
CA GLN A 822 14.90 -17.26 10.00
C GLN A 822 16.13 -16.84 9.16
N CYS A 823 16.90 -15.82 9.56
CA CYS A 823 18.08 -15.39 8.82
C CYS A 823 19.15 -16.50 8.77
N PRO A 824 19.54 -17.00 7.58
CA PRO A 824 20.57 -18.04 7.44
C PRO A 824 21.94 -17.56 7.94
N GLU A 825 22.75 -18.47 8.48
CA GLU A 825 24.07 -18.14 9.06
C GLU A 825 25.03 -17.50 8.05
N ALA A 826 25.14 -18.06 6.85
CA ALA A 826 25.97 -17.50 5.79
C ALA A 826 25.54 -16.07 5.39
N LEU A 827 24.24 -15.78 5.42
CA LEU A 827 23.70 -14.46 5.14
C LEU A 827 23.99 -13.48 6.28
N ARG A 828 23.83 -13.93 7.53
CA ARG A 828 24.18 -13.18 8.75
C ARG A 828 25.64 -12.74 8.70
N ASP A 829 26.56 -13.67 8.41
CA ASP A 829 27.99 -13.38 8.34
C ASP A 829 28.32 -12.40 7.21
N ARG A 830 27.68 -12.56 6.04
CA ARG A 830 27.87 -11.65 4.91
C ARG A 830 27.48 -10.21 5.26
N ILE A 831 26.34 -10.02 5.93
CA ILE A 831 25.88 -8.70 6.38
C ILE A 831 26.85 -8.11 7.40
N LEU A 832 27.21 -8.87 8.44
CA LEU A 832 28.09 -8.38 9.51
C LEU A 832 29.50 -8.07 8.99
N ASN A 833 30.03 -8.84 8.03
CA ASN A 833 31.29 -8.55 7.36
C ASN A 833 31.22 -7.23 6.56
N ALA A 834 30.12 -6.99 5.85
CA ALA A 834 29.94 -5.74 5.12
C ALA A 834 29.82 -4.52 6.04
N LEU A 835 29.18 -4.66 7.20
CA LEU A 835 29.16 -3.60 8.22
C LEU A 835 30.57 -3.34 8.78
N GLU A 836 31.34 -4.39 9.04
CA GLU A 836 32.73 -4.26 9.52
C GLU A 836 33.63 -3.59 8.47
N GLU A 837 33.48 -3.91 7.18
CA GLU A 837 34.28 -3.34 6.10
C GLU A 837 33.90 -1.88 5.76
N TYR A 838 32.61 -1.59 5.58
CA TYR A 838 32.16 -0.31 5.02
C TYR A 838 31.57 0.66 6.05
N VAL A 839 31.18 0.20 7.24
CA VAL A 839 30.56 1.06 8.28
C VAL A 839 31.54 1.42 9.39
N LEU A 840 32.33 0.44 9.87
CA LEU A 840 33.28 0.64 10.98
C LEU A 840 34.19 1.86 10.77
N PRO A 841 34.85 2.06 9.60
CA PRO A 841 35.72 3.22 9.44
C PRO A 841 34.97 4.54 9.57
N SER A 842 33.73 4.59 9.07
CA SER A 842 32.98 5.83 9.00
C SER A 842 32.44 6.34 10.33
N ILE A 843 32.12 5.43 11.26
CA ILE A 843 31.71 5.81 12.62
C ILE A 843 32.90 6.24 13.49
N GLY A 844 34.14 5.99 13.03
CA GLY A 844 35.37 6.44 13.67
C GLY A 844 35.87 7.82 13.22
N TRP A 845 35.29 8.42 12.18
CA TRP A 845 35.70 9.73 11.68
C TRP A 845 35.24 10.89 12.56
N LEU A 846 35.80 12.09 12.33
CA LEU A 846 35.34 13.34 12.98
C LEU A 846 33.90 13.69 12.59
N SER A 847 33.48 13.33 11.37
CA SER A 847 32.11 13.47 10.89
C SER A 847 31.78 12.28 10.01
N GLU A 848 30.68 11.59 10.29
CA GLU A 848 30.24 10.44 9.47
C GLU A 848 29.85 10.84 8.04
N ARG A 849 29.71 12.15 7.78
CA ARG A 849 29.36 12.73 6.48
C ARG A 849 30.56 12.83 5.53
N ARG A 850 31.77 12.95 6.07
CA ARG A 850 32.97 13.23 5.27
C ARG A 850 34.19 12.47 5.80
N PRO A 851 34.83 11.61 4.99
CA PRO A 851 36.14 11.04 5.33
C PRO A 851 37.21 12.13 5.33
N LEU A 852 38.18 11.99 6.22
CA LEU A 852 39.41 12.79 6.25
C LEU A 852 40.58 11.93 5.79
N SER A 853 41.33 12.42 4.81
CA SER A 853 42.59 11.81 4.36
C SER A 853 43.76 12.28 5.23
N GLU A 854 44.91 11.61 5.14
CA GLU A 854 46.13 12.09 5.81
C GLU A 854 46.60 13.43 5.26
N ASP A 855 46.42 13.68 3.96
CA ASP A 855 46.73 14.99 3.35
C ASP A 855 45.87 16.11 3.95
N ASP A 856 44.58 15.84 4.22
CA ASP A 856 43.71 16.81 4.90
C ASP A 856 44.22 17.14 6.31
N TRP A 857 44.76 16.15 7.03
CA TRP A 857 45.31 16.38 8.36
C TRP A 857 46.63 17.15 8.34
N VAL A 858 47.48 16.94 7.32
CA VAL A 858 48.71 17.70 7.13
C VAL A 858 48.37 19.15 6.77
N ALA A 859 47.47 19.36 5.82
CA ALA A 859 47.01 20.70 5.44
C ALA A 859 46.35 21.45 6.61
N ALA A 860 45.62 20.73 7.48
CA ALA A 860 45.04 21.33 8.68
C ALA A 860 46.10 21.79 9.71
N ALA A 861 47.34 21.28 9.67
CA ALA A 861 48.41 21.68 10.58
C ALA A 861 49.07 23.01 10.19
N ASP A 862 48.92 23.46 8.94
CA ASP A 862 49.54 24.69 8.44
C ASP A 862 49.01 25.95 9.17
N GLU A 863 49.89 26.95 9.33
CA GLU A 863 49.55 28.24 9.92
C GLU A 863 48.47 28.95 9.07
N GLY A 864 47.37 29.36 9.70
CA GLY A 864 46.24 30.02 9.04
C GLY A 864 45.16 29.10 8.43
N ALA A 865 45.38 27.77 8.36
CA ALA A 865 44.36 26.83 7.87
C ALA A 865 43.23 26.60 8.90
N LYS A 866 41.99 26.38 8.44
CA LYS A 866 40.83 26.03 9.29
C LYS A 866 40.98 24.61 9.85
N LEU A 867 40.50 24.37 11.08
CA LEU A 867 40.41 23.02 11.65
C LEU A 867 39.41 22.16 10.86
N PRO A 868 39.60 20.83 10.80
CA PRO A 868 38.61 19.92 10.22
C PRO A 868 37.26 20.05 10.94
N GLU A 869 36.17 20.06 10.17
CA GLU A 869 34.81 20.11 10.71
C GLU A 869 34.47 18.84 11.52
N VAL A 870 33.85 19.04 12.67
CA VAL A 870 33.42 17.96 13.56
C VAL A 870 31.90 17.81 13.48
N GLY A 871 31.43 16.57 13.25
CA GLY A 871 30.01 16.30 13.17
C GLY A 871 29.28 16.64 14.49
N SER A 872 28.21 17.42 14.41
CA SER A 872 27.30 17.63 15.54
C SER A 872 26.49 16.36 15.89
N GLU A 873 26.34 15.46 14.93
CA GLU A 873 25.57 14.22 15.00
C GLU A 873 26.38 13.01 14.52
N SER A 874 26.02 11.82 14.98
CA SER A 874 26.60 10.53 14.57
C SER A 874 25.48 9.55 14.19
N PRO A 875 24.76 9.79 13.08
CA PRO A 875 23.51 9.11 12.79
C PRO A 875 23.64 7.61 12.47
N ILE A 876 24.73 7.16 11.86
CA ILE A 876 25.02 5.73 11.63
C ILE A 876 25.37 5.05 12.96
N LEU A 877 26.19 5.67 13.80
CA LEU A 877 26.50 5.13 15.13
C LEU A 877 25.24 5.06 16.01
N ASP A 878 24.40 6.10 16.00
CA ASP A 878 23.11 6.12 16.69
C ASP A 878 22.15 5.05 16.14
N LEU A 879 22.16 4.79 14.82
CA LEU A 879 21.41 3.70 14.19
C LEU A 879 21.87 2.33 14.71
N LEU A 880 23.18 2.06 14.74
CA LEU A 880 23.71 0.78 15.27
C LEU A 880 23.37 0.58 16.75
N LEU A 881 23.47 1.63 17.57
CA LEU A 881 23.16 1.59 18.99
C LEU A 881 21.68 1.33 19.28
N SER A 882 20.78 1.88 18.46
CA SER A 882 19.33 1.74 18.61
C SER A 882 18.83 0.40 18.04
N GLU A 883 19.15 0.10 16.79
CA GLU A 883 18.67 -1.09 16.09
C GLU A 883 19.32 -2.37 16.62
N GLY A 884 20.59 -2.31 17.04
CA GLY A 884 21.32 -3.45 17.59
C GLY A 884 20.79 -3.94 18.94
N LYS A 885 20.10 -3.08 19.69
CA LYS A 885 19.56 -3.40 21.02
C LYS A 885 18.30 -4.26 20.96
N GLU A 886 17.65 -4.36 19.80
CA GLU A 886 16.36 -5.04 19.69
C GLU A 886 16.38 -6.49 20.17
N SER A 887 15.27 -6.93 20.76
CA SER A 887 15.13 -8.30 21.29
C SER A 887 15.12 -9.37 20.21
N LYS A 888 14.89 -9.00 18.94
CA LYS A 888 14.83 -9.92 17.80
C LYS A 888 16.20 -10.39 17.32
N LEU A 889 17.27 -9.65 17.64
CA LEU A 889 18.64 -10.03 17.27
C LEU A 889 19.19 -11.07 18.25
N ASP A 890 19.82 -12.10 17.70
CA ASP A 890 20.51 -13.14 18.46
C ASP A 890 21.78 -12.60 19.15
N SER A 891 22.28 -13.34 20.15
CA SER A 891 23.43 -12.93 20.95
C SER A 891 24.73 -12.84 20.16
N VAL A 892 24.91 -13.65 19.11
CA VAL A 892 26.12 -13.64 18.26
C VAL A 892 26.15 -12.38 17.41
N SER A 893 25.03 -12.05 16.76
CA SER A 893 24.86 -10.81 16.01
C SER A 893 25.09 -9.58 16.90
N LYS A 894 24.54 -9.57 18.13
CA LYS A 894 24.76 -8.50 19.12
C LYS A 894 26.23 -8.34 19.48
N ALA A 895 26.93 -9.43 19.76
CA ALA A 895 28.36 -9.38 20.08
C ALA A 895 29.21 -8.80 18.93
N ARG A 896 28.94 -9.18 17.67
CA ARG A 896 29.65 -8.61 16.51
C ARG A 896 29.32 -7.13 16.28
N ILE A 897 28.05 -6.73 16.39
CA ILE A 897 27.67 -5.31 16.28
C ILE A 897 28.34 -4.49 17.39
N ALA A 898 28.37 -5.00 18.63
CA ALA A 898 29.06 -4.34 19.73
C ALA A 898 30.57 -4.20 19.49
N LYS A 899 31.21 -5.19 18.84
CA LYS A 899 32.61 -5.11 18.42
C LYS A 899 32.84 -4.01 17.38
N ILE A 900 31.94 -3.87 16.41
CA ILE A 900 31.99 -2.80 15.41
C ILE A 900 31.85 -1.43 16.08
N ILE A 901 30.87 -1.26 16.97
CA ILE A 901 30.67 -0.03 17.75
C ILE A 901 31.90 0.30 18.60
N SER A 902 32.44 -0.70 19.31
CA SER A 902 33.64 -0.51 20.15
C SER A 902 34.86 -0.10 19.33
N GLY A 903 35.08 -0.74 18.18
CA GLY A 903 36.15 -0.40 17.25
C GLY A 903 36.00 1.02 16.69
N GLY A 904 34.78 1.41 16.32
CA GLY A 904 34.46 2.76 15.87
C GLY A 904 34.70 3.83 16.94
N LEU A 905 34.26 3.59 18.17
CA LEU A 905 34.51 4.50 19.29
C LEU A 905 36.01 4.64 19.58
N ALA A 906 36.78 3.55 19.52
CA ALA A 906 38.23 3.59 19.69
C ALA A 906 38.93 4.42 18.60
N GLN A 907 38.53 4.27 17.33
CA GLN A 907 39.03 5.10 16.24
C GLN A 907 38.63 6.57 16.40
N SER A 908 37.39 6.84 16.83
CA SER A 908 36.90 8.19 17.11
C SER A 908 37.69 8.88 18.22
N ILE A 909 38.11 8.16 19.27
CA ILE A 909 39.00 8.68 20.32
C ILE A 909 40.34 9.13 19.74
N PHE A 910 40.94 8.33 18.84
CA PHE A 910 42.21 8.68 18.21
C PHE A 910 42.07 9.92 17.31
N ALA A 911 41.03 9.97 16.48
CA ALA A 911 40.75 11.13 15.63
C ALA A 911 40.50 12.39 16.47
N ASN A 912 39.71 12.28 17.54
CA ASN A 912 39.43 13.41 18.44
C ASN A 912 40.69 13.89 19.17
N ARG A 913 41.59 12.98 19.56
CA ARG A 913 42.88 13.35 20.17
C ARG A 913 43.72 14.20 19.23
N ARG A 914 43.86 13.77 17.97
CA ARG A 914 44.60 14.54 16.94
C ARG A 914 43.97 15.91 16.72
N TRP A 915 42.64 15.98 16.67
CA TRP A 915 41.91 17.23 16.52
C TRP A 915 42.12 18.18 17.72
N LEU A 916 42.02 17.68 18.95
CA LEU A 916 42.22 18.48 20.17
C LEU A 916 43.65 19.04 20.27
N THR A 917 44.66 18.25 19.88
CA THR A 917 46.05 18.74 19.81
C THR A 917 46.19 19.92 18.85
N LEU A 918 45.59 19.83 17.66
CA LEU A 918 45.60 20.94 16.69
C LEU A 918 44.81 22.15 17.19
N PHE A 919 43.68 21.93 17.86
CA PHE A 919 42.87 23.01 18.45
C PHE A 919 43.64 23.80 19.50
N LEU A 920 44.34 23.12 20.42
CA LEU A 920 45.15 23.78 21.44
C LEU A 920 46.31 24.57 20.82
N ALA A 921 47.02 23.95 19.86
CA ALA A 921 48.15 24.58 19.17
C ALA A 921 47.73 25.85 18.41
N LYS A 922 46.66 25.80 17.60
CA LYS A 922 46.21 26.94 16.79
C LYS A 922 45.68 28.12 17.61
N ASN A 923 45.13 27.86 18.79
CA ASN A 923 44.58 28.89 19.67
C ASN A 923 45.58 29.35 20.74
N ASN A 924 46.83 28.89 20.69
CA ASN A 924 47.88 29.18 21.67
C ASN A 924 47.48 28.85 23.13
N PHE A 925 46.69 27.79 23.31
CA PHE A 925 46.36 27.28 24.63
C PHE A 925 47.48 26.34 25.10
N ALA A 926 48.36 26.84 25.96
CA ALA A 926 49.36 26.01 26.63
C ALA A 926 48.70 25.15 27.73
N LEU A 927 49.11 23.88 27.82
CA LEU A 927 48.84 23.01 28.96
C LEU A 927 50.16 22.79 29.71
N ASP A 928 50.12 22.67 31.04
CA ASP A 928 51.30 22.32 31.83
C ASP A 928 51.78 20.89 31.48
N MET A 929 53.09 20.64 31.61
CA MET A 929 53.75 19.36 31.27
C MET A 929 53.19 18.16 32.07
N GLN A 930 52.53 18.43 33.20
CA GLN A 930 51.93 17.41 34.08
C GLN A 930 50.44 17.15 33.76
N ASP A 931 49.77 18.06 33.03
CA ASP A 931 48.33 17.98 32.76
C ASP A 931 48.04 17.23 31.45
N ARG A 932 47.55 15.98 31.57
CA ARG A 932 47.06 15.20 30.42
C ARG A 932 45.56 15.39 30.26
N LEU A 933 45.15 16.01 29.15
CA LEU A 933 43.73 16.16 28.80
C LEU A 933 43.08 14.77 28.57
N PRO A 934 42.01 14.41 29.30
CA PRO A 934 41.28 13.17 29.04
C PRO A 934 40.50 13.31 27.73
N VAL A 935 40.71 12.36 26.81
CA VAL A 935 40.11 12.41 25.47
C VAL A 935 39.12 11.27 25.30
N GLY A 936 37.85 11.64 25.13
CA GLY A 936 36.78 10.74 24.71
C GLY A 936 36.56 10.73 23.19
N PRO A 937 35.61 9.92 22.69
CA PRO A 937 35.22 9.96 21.29
C PRO A 937 34.51 11.28 20.96
N VAL A 938 34.39 11.57 19.66
CA VAL A 938 33.73 12.78 19.18
C VAL A 938 32.29 12.90 19.70
N SER A 939 31.57 11.77 19.75
CA SER A 939 30.22 11.69 20.32
C SER A 939 30.25 11.14 21.75
N SER A 940 30.25 12.05 22.73
CA SER A 940 30.14 11.72 24.16
C SER A 940 28.83 10.96 24.46
N LYS A 941 27.74 11.33 23.77
CA LYS A 941 26.43 10.67 23.84
C LYS A 941 26.51 9.19 23.46
N ALA A 942 27.26 8.86 22.39
CA ALA A 942 27.38 7.48 21.93
C ALA A 942 28.11 6.60 22.95
N LEU A 943 29.20 7.09 23.56
CA LEU A 943 29.93 6.34 24.59
C LEU A 943 29.07 6.09 25.82
N VAL A 944 28.33 7.12 26.29
CA VAL A 944 27.42 6.99 27.43
C VAL A 944 26.26 6.04 27.11
N SER A 945 25.69 6.12 25.90
CA SER A 945 24.64 5.19 25.44
C SER A 945 25.14 3.75 25.36
N PHE A 946 26.38 3.54 24.90
CA PHE A 946 27.02 2.22 24.87
C PHE A 946 27.21 1.68 26.28
N PHE A 947 27.72 2.48 27.22
CA PHE A 947 27.84 2.08 28.63
C PHE A 947 26.48 1.72 29.25
N LYS A 948 25.45 2.54 29.02
CA LYS A 948 24.11 2.34 29.59
C LYS A 948 23.40 1.08 29.04
N ASN A 949 23.50 0.85 27.74
CA ASN A 949 22.67 -0.14 27.05
C ASN A 949 23.41 -1.41 26.62
N TRP A 950 24.75 -1.37 26.56
CA TRP A 950 25.61 -2.42 26.03
C TRP A 950 26.75 -2.80 27.00
N THR A 951 26.57 -2.55 28.31
CA THR A 951 27.60 -2.78 29.33
C THR A 951 28.19 -4.19 29.27
N GLU A 952 27.37 -5.20 28.95
CA GLU A 952 27.81 -6.59 28.85
C GLU A 952 28.92 -6.78 27.80
N TYR A 953 28.86 -6.05 26.67
CA TYR A 953 29.82 -6.14 25.59
C TYR A 953 30.92 -5.08 25.64
N MET A 954 30.88 -4.16 26.61
CA MET A 954 31.82 -3.03 26.68
C MET A 954 33.23 -3.50 27.11
N PRO A 955 34.28 -3.19 26.32
CA PRO A 955 35.66 -3.43 26.74
C PRO A 955 36.06 -2.58 27.94
N ALA A 956 36.89 -3.13 28.82
CA ALA A 956 37.41 -2.39 29.98
C ALA A 956 38.09 -1.07 29.57
N ALA A 957 38.91 -1.09 28.51
CA ALA A 957 39.62 0.11 28.03
C ALA A 957 38.68 1.27 27.63
N LEU A 958 37.51 0.98 27.05
CA LEU A 958 36.53 2.03 26.74
C LEU A 958 35.83 2.56 28.00
N PHE A 959 35.64 1.71 29.02
CA PHE A 959 35.10 2.13 30.29
C PHE A 959 36.07 3.04 31.05
N GLU A 960 37.38 2.76 30.99
CA GLU A 960 38.40 3.64 31.55
C GLU A 960 38.35 5.03 30.91
N VAL A 961 38.18 5.12 29.58
CA VAL A 961 37.99 6.40 28.89
C VAL A 961 36.74 7.12 29.36
N LEU A 962 35.61 6.42 29.52
CA LEU A 962 34.39 7.00 30.08
C LEU A 962 34.61 7.51 31.51
N ARG A 963 35.28 6.72 32.35
CA ARG A 963 35.60 7.07 33.74
C ARG A 963 36.41 8.36 33.79
N ASP A 964 37.52 8.40 33.07
CA ASP A 964 38.47 9.52 33.12
C ASP A 964 37.84 10.81 32.56
N THR A 965 37.06 10.71 31.47
CA THR A 965 36.34 11.86 30.89
C THR A 965 35.18 12.33 31.77
N ALA A 966 34.48 11.43 32.46
CA ALA A 966 33.43 11.80 33.40
C ALA A 966 33.98 12.46 34.67
N LEU A 967 35.08 11.95 35.24
CA LEU A 967 35.73 12.55 36.39
C LEU A 967 36.24 13.96 36.07
N ALA A 968 36.89 14.14 34.92
CA ALA A 968 37.34 15.46 34.48
C ALA A 968 36.19 16.41 34.11
N SER A 969 34.99 15.90 33.83
CA SER A 969 33.79 16.73 33.67
C SER A 969 33.14 17.10 35.01
N ILE A 970 33.31 16.29 36.05
CA ILE A 970 32.79 16.57 37.41
C ILE A 970 33.66 17.63 38.09
N HIS A 971 34.98 17.47 38.00
CA HIS A 971 35.98 18.37 38.55
C HIS A 971 37.04 18.67 37.47
N PRO A 972 36.80 19.66 36.60
CA PRO A 972 37.75 20.03 35.55
C PRO A 972 39.03 20.63 36.15
N SER A 973 40.19 20.33 35.54
CA SER A 973 41.45 20.92 35.96
C SER A 973 41.45 22.44 35.75
N PRO A 974 42.27 23.21 36.49
CA PRO A 974 42.37 24.66 36.32
C PRO A 974 42.67 25.07 34.87
N GLU A 975 43.49 24.28 34.16
CA GLU A 975 43.81 24.48 32.75
C GLU A 975 42.60 24.29 31.84
N VAL A 976 41.79 23.23 32.06
CA VAL A 976 40.54 22.98 31.31
C VAL A 976 39.52 24.09 31.56
N VAL A 977 39.41 24.57 32.81
CA VAL A 977 38.55 25.71 33.17
C VAL A 977 39.02 26.96 32.44
N ARG A 978 40.33 27.27 32.47
CA ARG A 978 40.90 28.44 31.80
C ARG A 978 40.63 28.43 30.29
N VAL A 979 40.89 27.30 29.62
CA VAL A 979 40.63 27.17 28.17
C VAL A 979 39.12 27.27 27.89
N THR A 980 38.28 26.64 28.70
CA THR A 980 36.82 26.70 28.56
C THR A 980 36.28 28.13 28.70
N GLU A 981 36.75 28.89 29.68
CA GLU A 981 36.36 30.29 29.85
C GLU A 981 36.94 31.19 28.75
N ALA A 982 38.16 30.92 28.27
CA ALA A 982 38.72 31.62 27.10
C ALA A 982 37.91 31.38 25.82
N VAL A 983 37.42 30.15 25.60
CA VAL A 983 36.53 29.81 24.48
C VAL A 983 35.18 30.52 24.62
N LYS A 984 34.59 30.58 25.82
CA LYS A 984 33.32 31.29 26.06
C LYS A 984 33.43 32.79 25.91
N ALA A 985 34.56 33.37 26.31
CA ALA A 985 34.81 34.80 26.26
C ALA A 985 35.12 35.30 24.84
N ASN A 986 35.50 34.42 23.91
CA ASN A 986 35.78 34.74 22.52
C ASN A 986 34.54 34.44 21.63
N PRO A 987 33.81 35.46 21.14
CA PRO A 987 32.63 35.25 20.30
C PRO A 987 32.91 34.44 19.02
N ASP A 988 34.08 34.65 18.40
CA ASP A 988 34.47 33.96 17.17
C ASP A 988 34.65 32.45 17.41
N LEU A 989 35.13 32.06 18.60
CA LEU A 989 35.24 30.65 18.97
C LEU A 989 33.91 30.08 19.49
N LEU A 990 33.18 30.82 20.32
CA LEU A 990 31.92 30.38 20.92
C LEU A 990 30.89 29.95 19.85
N ASP A 991 30.80 30.71 18.75
CA ASP A 991 29.88 30.42 17.66
C ASP A 991 30.47 29.49 16.58
N SER A 992 31.78 29.24 16.59
CA SER A 992 32.44 28.30 15.69
C SER A 992 32.12 26.83 15.99
N ASP A 993 32.29 25.97 14.98
CA ASP A 993 32.23 24.51 15.14
C ASP A 993 33.25 24.00 16.17
N ALA A 994 34.48 24.55 16.13
CA ALA A 994 35.57 24.15 17.01
C ALA A 994 35.30 24.45 18.49
N GLY A 995 34.82 25.66 18.82
CA GLY A 995 34.47 26.01 20.19
C GLY A 995 33.25 25.24 20.69
N LYS A 996 32.24 25.01 19.84
CA LYS A 996 31.08 24.16 20.18
C LYS A 996 31.48 22.72 20.48
N HIS A 997 32.43 22.16 19.74
CA HIS A 997 32.97 20.82 20.00
C HIS A 997 33.76 20.77 21.32
N TRP A 998 34.65 21.74 21.58
CA TRP A 998 35.35 21.85 22.86
C TRP A 998 34.36 21.90 24.05
N LEU A 999 33.37 22.79 23.96
CA LEU A 999 32.35 22.94 25.01
C LEU A 999 31.52 21.67 25.20
N ARG A 1000 31.24 20.90 24.14
CA ARG A 1000 30.54 19.62 24.24
C ARG A 1000 31.36 18.58 25.03
N GLN A 1001 32.68 18.56 24.85
CA GLN A 1001 33.57 17.61 25.52
C GLN A 1001 33.85 17.97 26.98
N TYR A 1002 34.12 19.26 27.28
CA TYR A 1002 34.62 19.68 28.61
C TYR A 1002 33.67 20.56 29.43
N ASN A 1003 32.63 21.14 28.81
CA ASN A 1003 31.60 21.93 29.49
C ASN A 1003 30.20 21.27 29.38
N GLY A 1004 30.11 20.08 28.78
CA GLY A 1004 28.86 19.35 28.56
C GLY A 1004 28.45 18.47 29.75
N LEU A 1005 27.15 18.20 29.87
CA LEU A 1005 26.58 17.36 30.94
C LEU A 1005 26.54 15.85 30.58
N TYR A 1006 26.94 15.45 29.36
CA TYR A 1006 26.76 14.07 28.90
C TYR A 1006 27.61 13.07 29.68
N TYR A 1007 28.90 13.34 29.92
CA TYR A 1007 29.74 12.43 30.72
C TYR A 1007 29.27 12.38 32.19
N GLN A 1008 28.76 13.50 32.73
CA GLN A 1008 28.10 13.51 34.04
C GLN A 1008 26.83 12.65 34.06
N SER A 1009 26.07 12.59 32.96
CA SER A 1009 24.93 11.67 32.86
C SER A 1009 25.36 10.20 32.84
N GLY A 1010 26.51 9.88 32.24
CA GLY A 1010 27.12 8.56 32.29
C GLY A 1010 27.46 8.11 33.72
N PHE A 1011 27.91 9.03 34.58
CA PHE A 1011 28.09 8.75 36.01
C PHE A 1011 26.75 8.39 36.69
N LEU A 1012 25.68 9.12 36.41
CA LEU A 1012 24.36 8.82 36.98
C LEU A 1012 23.79 7.48 36.49
N ASP A 1013 24.12 7.05 35.27
CA ASP A 1013 23.72 5.76 34.71
C ASP A 1013 24.47 4.55 35.33
N ALA A 1014 25.59 4.78 36.04
CA ALA A 1014 26.34 3.71 36.70
C ALA A 1014 25.59 3.09 37.91
N ALA A 1015 24.81 3.87 38.64
CA ALA A 1015 24.00 3.39 39.76
C ALA A 1015 22.96 2.33 39.33
N PRO A 1016 22.11 2.58 38.31
CA PRO A 1016 21.19 1.58 37.77
C PRO A 1016 21.86 0.28 37.30
N ILE A 1017 23.09 0.36 36.76
CA ILE A 1017 23.86 -0.82 36.33
C ILE A 1017 24.25 -1.69 37.53
N LEU A 1018 24.63 -1.11 38.67
CA LEU A 1018 24.93 -1.88 39.89
C LEU A 1018 23.70 -2.58 40.48
N VAL A 1019 22.51 -1.97 40.33
CA VAL A 1019 21.24 -2.57 40.78
C VAL A 1019 20.76 -3.66 39.82
N ARG A 1020 21.15 -3.60 38.55
CA ARG A 1020 20.81 -4.56 37.50
C ARG A 1020 22.08 -5.04 36.77
N PRO A 1021 23.01 -5.71 37.48
CA PRO A 1021 24.25 -6.15 36.87
C PRO A 1021 23.95 -7.20 35.81
N THR A 1022 24.65 -7.14 34.68
CA THR A 1022 24.51 -8.17 33.65
C THR A 1022 25.17 -9.46 34.13
N LYS A 1023 24.70 -10.62 33.66
CA LYS A 1023 25.28 -11.92 34.03
C LYS A 1023 26.78 -11.99 33.70
N GLU A 1024 27.17 -11.35 32.60
CA GLU A 1024 28.57 -11.31 32.15
C GLU A 1024 29.49 -10.52 33.09
N MET A 1025 28.99 -9.49 33.80
CA MET A 1025 29.78 -8.72 34.76
C MET A 1025 30.24 -9.57 35.96
N GLY A 1026 29.50 -10.63 36.30
CA GLY A 1026 29.88 -11.61 37.32
C GLY A 1026 30.89 -12.64 36.80
N LEU A 1027 30.73 -13.11 35.56
CA LEU A 1027 31.61 -14.11 34.94
C LEU A 1027 32.98 -13.56 34.54
N LYS A 1028 33.05 -12.29 34.11
CA LYS A 1028 34.30 -11.62 33.70
C LYS A 1028 35.18 -11.16 34.86
N ALA A 1029 34.73 -11.35 36.11
CA ALA A 1029 35.56 -11.15 37.30
C ALA A 1029 36.74 -12.16 37.38
N GLU A 1030 36.65 -13.27 36.63
CA GLU A 1030 37.62 -14.37 36.64
C GLU A 1030 38.52 -14.45 35.39
N GLY A 1031 38.32 -13.58 34.38
CA GLY A 1031 39.11 -13.55 33.14
C GLY A 1031 39.05 -12.20 32.42
N ALA A 1032 40.21 -11.54 32.29
CA ALA A 1032 40.35 -10.13 31.92
C ALA A 1032 39.80 -9.77 30.52
N GLY A 1033 38.92 -8.76 30.44
CA GLY A 1033 38.57 -8.11 29.16
C GLY A 1033 37.34 -7.17 29.16
N GLY A 1034 36.43 -7.24 30.13
CA GLY A 1034 35.19 -6.44 30.16
C GLY A 1034 34.92 -5.70 31.47
N VAL A 1035 33.85 -4.90 31.52
CA VAL A 1035 33.46 -4.12 32.70
C VAL A 1035 32.99 -5.02 33.84
N THR A 1036 33.53 -4.84 35.05
CA THR A 1036 33.13 -5.59 36.25
C THR A 1036 32.34 -4.72 37.22
N VAL A 1037 31.61 -5.37 38.15
CA VAL A 1037 30.89 -4.67 39.24
C VAL A 1037 31.85 -3.78 40.04
N ARG A 1038 33.05 -4.29 40.35
CA ARG A 1038 34.08 -3.56 41.11
C ARG A 1038 34.53 -2.28 40.41
N MET A 1039 34.79 -2.33 39.10
CA MET A 1039 35.18 -1.15 38.32
C MET A 1039 34.11 -0.04 38.39
N VAL A 1040 32.83 -0.42 38.32
CA VAL A 1040 31.71 0.53 38.43
C VAL A 1040 31.58 1.08 39.85
N GLN A 1041 31.81 0.26 40.89
CA GLN A 1041 31.84 0.72 42.28
C GLN A 1041 32.95 1.74 42.51
N GLU A 1042 34.17 1.43 42.07
CA GLU A 1042 35.34 2.33 42.18
C GLU A 1042 35.09 3.66 41.45
N PHE A 1043 34.51 3.62 40.24
CA PHE A 1043 34.12 4.83 39.51
C PHE A 1043 33.14 5.70 40.30
N LEU A 1044 32.10 5.10 40.90
CA LEU A 1044 31.11 5.82 41.69
C LEU A 1044 31.69 6.43 42.97
N ILE A 1045 32.58 5.70 43.64
CA ILE A 1045 33.29 6.20 44.83
C ILE A 1045 34.14 7.42 44.46
N LEU A 1046 34.94 7.33 43.39
CA LEU A 1046 35.80 8.43 42.94
C LEU A 1046 34.98 9.68 42.60
N GLY A 1047 33.94 9.55 41.76
CA GLY A 1047 33.13 10.72 41.40
C GLY A 1047 32.31 11.29 42.56
N ALA A 1048 31.87 10.45 43.51
CA ALA A 1048 31.23 10.93 44.73
C ALA A 1048 32.19 11.72 45.63
N LYS A 1049 33.47 11.30 45.71
CA LYS A 1049 34.50 12.07 46.42
C LYS A 1049 34.71 13.44 45.77
N GLU A 1050 34.79 13.49 44.45
CA GLU A 1050 34.89 14.77 43.72
C GLU A 1050 33.66 15.68 43.91
N PHE A 1051 32.44 15.13 43.95
CA PHE A 1051 31.25 15.95 44.21
C PHE A 1051 31.24 16.60 45.59
N VAL A 1052 31.72 15.91 46.62
CA VAL A 1052 31.80 16.46 47.97
C VAL A 1052 32.87 17.53 48.07
N LEU A 1053 34.05 17.32 47.46
CA LEU A 1053 35.11 18.34 47.42
C LEU A 1053 34.64 19.60 46.66
N GLY A 1054 33.85 19.42 45.59
CA GLY A 1054 33.26 20.50 44.81
C GLY A 1054 31.97 21.11 45.36
N GLY A 1055 31.46 20.66 46.52
CA GLY A 1055 30.21 21.17 47.12
C GLY A 1055 28.94 20.90 46.30
N GLN A 1056 28.91 19.85 45.48
CA GLN A 1056 27.83 19.50 44.55
C GLN A 1056 26.82 18.51 45.17
N ASP A 1057 26.31 18.82 46.36
CA ASP A 1057 25.45 17.93 47.18
C ASP A 1057 24.23 17.38 46.42
N GLY A 1058 23.54 18.22 45.63
CA GLY A 1058 22.37 17.80 44.86
C GLY A 1058 22.68 16.73 43.79
N ARG A 1059 23.92 16.66 43.29
CA ARG A 1059 24.36 15.62 42.34
C ARG A 1059 24.71 14.32 43.05
N LEU A 1060 25.33 14.40 44.22
CA LEU A 1060 25.55 13.26 45.10
C LEU A 1060 24.21 12.61 45.48
N GLU A 1061 23.22 13.42 45.87
CA GLU A 1061 21.85 12.97 46.12
C GLU A 1061 21.18 12.37 44.88
N GLY A 1062 21.39 12.97 43.70
CA GLY A 1062 20.87 12.48 42.43
C GLY A 1062 21.35 11.06 42.09
N PHE A 1063 22.66 10.80 42.28
CA PHE A 1063 23.26 9.47 42.12
C PHE A 1063 22.66 8.46 43.11
N VAL A 1064 22.62 8.81 44.39
CA VAL A 1064 22.14 7.92 45.46
C VAL A 1064 20.67 7.56 45.23
N ARG A 1065 19.84 8.54 44.84
CA ARG A 1065 18.44 8.32 44.45
C ARG A 1065 18.31 7.36 43.27
N GLY A 1066 19.23 7.41 42.31
CA GLY A 1066 19.30 6.52 41.15
C GLY A 1066 19.53 5.05 41.52
N ALA A 1067 20.35 4.77 42.54
CA ALA A 1067 20.56 3.44 43.08
C ALA A 1067 19.40 3.00 44.01
N PHE A 1068 18.79 3.96 44.71
CA PHE A 1068 17.78 3.75 45.73
C PHE A 1068 16.44 3.26 45.15
N ARG A 1069 15.86 3.98 44.17
CA ARG A 1069 14.49 3.70 43.70
C ARG A 1069 14.28 2.31 43.08
N PRO A 1070 15.17 1.79 42.22
CA PRO A 1070 14.92 0.54 41.52
C PRO A 1070 14.89 -0.71 42.42
N ARG A 1071 15.48 -0.65 43.63
CA ARG A 1071 15.61 -1.82 44.53
C ARG A 1071 14.27 -2.44 44.94
N PHE A 1072 13.18 -1.67 44.90
CA PHE A 1072 11.84 -2.12 45.29
C PHE A 1072 11.05 -2.78 44.14
N GLU A 1073 11.62 -2.90 42.93
CA GLU A 1073 10.90 -3.48 41.80
C GLU A 1073 10.84 -5.01 41.82
N ARG A 1074 11.95 -5.67 42.22
CA ARG A 1074 12.12 -7.14 42.22
C ARG A 1074 13.07 -7.58 43.32
N ALA A 1075 12.88 -8.78 43.86
CA ALA A 1075 13.74 -9.37 44.88
C ALA A 1075 15.22 -9.49 44.46
N GLU A 1076 15.50 -9.80 43.18
CA GLU A 1076 16.87 -9.84 42.64
C GLU A 1076 17.53 -8.46 42.69
N GLN A 1077 16.80 -7.40 42.32
CA GLN A 1077 17.31 -6.02 42.34
C GLN A 1077 17.61 -5.56 43.77
N TRP A 1078 16.79 -5.97 44.75
CA TRP A 1078 17.06 -5.71 46.16
C TRP A 1078 18.36 -6.38 46.63
N ARG A 1079 18.59 -7.65 46.26
CA ARG A 1079 19.84 -8.36 46.59
C ARG A 1079 21.06 -7.70 45.94
N SER A 1080 20.97 -7.40 44.64
CA SER A 1080 22.06 -6.73 43.91
C SER A 1080 22.34 -5.33 44.46
N TRP A 1081 21.32 -4.56 44.82
CA TRP A 1081 21.50 -3.27 45.49
C TRP A 1081 22.22 -3.43 46.84
N ARG A 1082 21.79 -4.41 47.66
CA ARG A 1082 22.41 -4.69 48.97
C ARG A 1082 23.88 -5.10 48.84
N SER A 1083 24.22 -5.93 47.85
CA SER A 1083 25.60 -6.40 47.64
C SER A 1083 26.48 -5.35 46.94
N ASN A 1084 25.93 -4.60 46.00
CA ASN A 1084 26.73 -3.78 45.07
C ASN A 1084 26.70 -2.28 45.41
N CYS A 1085 25.56 -1.74 45.88
CA CYS A 1085 25.40 -0.30 46.09
C CYS A 1085 25.63 0.11 47.55
N VAL A 1086 25.21 -0.70 48.53
CA VAL A 1086 25.38 -0.37 49.96
C VAL A 1086 26.85 -0.18 50.36
N PRO A 1087 27.82 -1.02 49.92
CA PRO A 1087 29.23 -0.79 50.23
C PRO A 1087 29.76 0.56 49.73
N VAL A 1088 29.37 0.96 48.51
CA VAL A 1088 29.75 2.24 47.90
C VAL A 1088 29.27 3.41 48.75
N VAL A 1089 27.99 3.42 49.12
CA VAL A 1089 27.43 4.52 49.92
C VAL A 1089 28.00 4.52 51.35
N LYS A 1090 28.27 3.36 51.94
CA LYS A 1090 28.96 3.27 53.24
C LYS A 1090 30.37 3.86 53.19
N GLU A 1091 31.13 3.62 52.13
CA GLU A 1091 32.46 4.20 51.94
C GLU A 1091 32.38 5.74 51.80
N ILE A 1092 31.42 6.23 51.00
CA ILE A 1092 31.19 7.67 50.83
C ILE A 1092 30.84 8.32 52.18
N ILE A 1093 29.94 7.71 52.97
CA ILE A 1093 29.61 8.18 54.31
C ILE A 1093 30.87 8.20 55.19
N ALA A 1094 31.63 7.11 55.24
CA ALA A 1094 32.82 7.01 56.08
C ALA A 1094 33.85 8.10 55.77
N TRP A 1095 34.02 8.42 54.48
CA TRP A 1095 34.92 9.47 54.01
C TRP A 1095 34.39 10.89 54.30
N ILE A 1096 33.08 11.16 54.14
CA ILE A 1096 32.50 12.46 54.59
C ILE A 1096 32.69 12.65 56.09
N GLU A 1097 32.48 11.60 56.90
CA GLU A 1097 32.68 11.67 58.35
C GLU A 1097 34.17 11.78 58.75
N SER A 1098 35.12 11.27 57.95
CA SER A 1098 36.54 11.50 58.21
C SER A 1098 36.91 12.96 57.96
N LEU A 1099 36.40 13.56 56.88
CA LEU A 1099 36.57 14.99 56.60
C LEU A 1099 35.97 15.89 57.70
N ARG A 1100 34.94 15.42 58.42
CA ARG A 1100 34.39 16.13 59.60
C ARG A 1100 35.21 15.99 60.87
N ARG A 1101 36.00 14.91 61.01
CA ARG A 1101 36.81 14.64 62.20
C ARG A 1101 38.19 15.29 62.11
N ASP A 1102 38.73 15.41 60.91
CA ASP A 1102 39.99 16.11 60.64
C ASP A 1102 39.73 17.63 60.61
N ASP A 1103 39.82 18.27 61.77
CA ASP A 1103 39.57 19.71 61.97
C ASP A 1103 40.69 20.63 61.39
N GLY A 1104 41.43 20.22 60.35
CA GLY A 1104 42.50 21.05 59.76
C GLY A 1104 43.38 20.41 58.68
N GLU A 1105 43.91 21.28 57.81
CA GLU A 1105 45.00 21.16 56.82
C GLU A 1105 44.69 20.66 55.39
N GLY A 1106 43.65 19.86 55.13
CA GLY A 1106 43.35 19.38 53.76
C GLY A 1106 42.46 20.28 52.89
N LEU A 1107 41.72 21.23 53.50
CA LEU A 1107 40.66 22.02 52.85
C LEU A 1107 41.10 23.47 52.49
N THR A 1108 42.39 23.78 52.66
CA THR A 1108 42.97 25.09 52.35
C THR A 1108 43.89 25.00 51.14
N SER A 1109 43.33 24.84 49.95
CA SER A 1109 44.07 25.02 48.70
C SER A 1109 43.12 25.31 47.54
N THR A 1110 42.43 26.44 47.61
CA THR A 1110 42.05 27.20 46.42
C THR A 1110 42.04 28.67 46.83
N GLU A 1111 42.98 29.44 46.28
CA GLU A 1111 43.09 30.87 46.47
C GLU A 1111 41.75 31.53 46.10
N GLY A 1112 41.06 32.12 47.08
CA GLY A 1112 39.93 33.04 46.84
C GLY A 1112 38.60 32.74 47.55
N ALA A 1113 38.42 31.62 48.26
CA ALA A 1113 37.16 31.34 48.98
C ALA A 1113 37.30 31.51 50.50
N GLU A 1114 36.84 32.65 51.04
CA GLU A 1114 36.80 32.95 52.49
C GLU A 1114 35.81 32.07 53.32
N ARG A 1115 35.32 30.94 52.80
CA ARG A 1115 34.32 30.09 53.49
C ARG A 1115 34.68 28.61 53.45
N ARG A 1116 34.66 27.98 54.64
CA ARG A 1116 34.78 26.52 54.80
C ARG A 1116 33.67 25.81 54.00
N PRO A 1117 33.94 24.73 53.26
CA PRO A 1117 32.90 23.98 52.54
C PRO A 1117 31.88 23.37 53.52
N ILE A 1118 30.60 23.46 53.17
CA ILE A 1118 29.53 22.79 53.92
C ILE A 1118 29.50 21.33 53.46
N LEU A 1119 29.80 20.40 54.37
CA LEU A 1119 29.82 18.97 54.04
C LEU A 1119 28.40 18.37 54.01
N PRO A 1120 28.03 17.58 52.99
CA PRO A 1120 26.67 17.08 52.81
C PRO A 1120 26.15 16.27 54.00
N ASN A 1121 24.90 16.48 54.37
CA ASN A 1121 24.24 15.74 55.46
C ASN A 1121 24.25 14.23 55.18
N THR A 1122 25.04 13.48 55.97
CA THR A 1122 25.20 12.03 55.77
C THR A 1122 23.94 11.25 56.13
N LEU A 1123 22.97 11.86 56.80
CA LEU A 1123 21.71 11.20 57.13
C LEU A 1123 20.93 10.81 55.88
N HIS A 1124 20.90 11.66 54.83
CA HIS A 1124 20.19 11.34 53.59
C HIS A 1124 20.78 10.11 52.90
N LEU A 1125 22.10 9.96 52.95
CA LEU A 1125 22.83 8.78 52.46
C LEU A 1125 22.53 7.54 53.32
N ARG A 1126 22.48 7.70 54.65
CA ARG A 1126 22.18 6.63 55.60
C ARG A 1126 20.75 6.11 55.46
N VAL A 1127 19.78 7.00 55.33
CA VAL A 1127 18.38 6.67 55.00
C VAL A 1127 18.32 5.91 53.67
N SER A 1128 19.16 6.31 52.72
CA SER A 1128 19.22 5.66 51.42
C SER A 1128 19.80 4.24 51.46
N ILE A 1129 20.59 3.86 52.45
CA ILE A 1129 21.09 2.48 52.63
C ILE A 1129 20.29 1.62 53.60
N LEU A 1130 19.21 2.16 54.17
CA LEU A 1130 18.38 1.41 55.11
C LEU A 1130 17.86 0.12 54.44
N PRO A 1131 18.13 -1.08 55.01
CA PRO A 1131 17.88 -2.36 54.38
C PRO A 1131 16.42 -2.78 54.55
N ILE A 1132 15.48 -1.94 54.09
CA ILE A 1132 14.04 -2.24 54.10
C ILE A 1132 13.83 -3.55 53.34
N PRO A 1133 13.36 -4.64 53.99
CA PRO A 1133 13.24 -5.93 53.36
C PRO A 1133 12.28 -5.90 52.17
N HIS A 1134 12.65 -6.55 51.06
CA HIS A 1134 11.71 -6.75 49.95
C HIS A 1134 10.75 -7.88 50.30
N SER A 1135 9.46 -7.57 50.43
CA SER A 1135 8.43 -8.58 50.68
C SER A 1135 7.25 -8.50 49.71
N SER A 1136 6.49 -9.60 49.65
CA SER A 1136 5.25 -9.72 48.90
C SER A 1136 4.30 -10.66 49.63
N PRO A 1137 2.98 -10.66 49.32
CA PRO A 1137 2.04 -11.57 49.97
C PRO A 1137 2.38 -13.07 49.82
N LYS A 1138 3.19 -13.43 48.80
CA LYS A 1138 3.63 -14.81 48.54
C LYS A 1138 5.02 -15.13 49.13
N GLN A 1139 5.78 -14.11 49.51
CA GLN A 1139 7.15 -14.23 50.02
C GLN A 1139 7.36 -13.13 51.08
N PRO A 1140 7.01 -13.40 52.35
CA PRO A 1140 7.24 -12.45 53.45
C PRO A 1140 8.74 -12.27 53.72
N ALA A 1141 9.11 -11.17 54.37
CA ALA A 1141 10.49 -10.91 54.76
C ALA A 1141 11.01 -11.97 55.75
N SER A 1142 12.30 -12.32 55.65
CA SER A 1142 12.94 -13.24 56.60
C SER A 1142 13.08 -12.58 57.98
N ALA A 1143 12.97 -13.34 59.06
CA ALA A 1143 13.11 -12.81 60.42
C ALA A 1143 14.48 -12.14 60.65
N GLU A 1144 15.53 -12.64 60.00
CA GLU A 1144 16.87 -12.06 60.02
C GLU A 1144 16.91 -10.69 59.33
N ASP A 1145 16.35 -10.58 58.12
CA ASP A 1145 16.29 -9.30 57.40
C ASP A 1145 15.45 -8.26 58.14
N VAL A 1146 14.34 -8.67 58.76
CA VAL A 1146 13.53 -7.79 59.63
C VAL A 1146 14.34 -7.33 60.85
N GLY A 1147 15.08 -8.23 61.49
CA GLY A 1147 15.94 -7.88 62.63
C GLY A 1147 17.02 -6.85 62.28
N VAL A 1148 17.73 -7.07 61.16
CA VAL A 1148 18.76 -6.14 60.66
C VAL A 1148 18.14 -4.77 60.34
N PHE A 1149 17.00 -4.76 59.65
CA PHE A 1149 16.29 -3.52 59.31
C PHE A 1149 15.87 -2.73 60.56
N ILE A 1150 15.25 -3.38 61.54
CA ILE A 1150 14.78 -2.71 62.77
C ILE A 1150 15.95 -2.18 63.59
N SER A 1151 17.06 -2.92 63.67
CA SER A 1151 18.26 -2.47 64.35
C SER A 1151 18.87 -1.23 63.67
N GLU A 1152 19.02 -1.24 62.34
CA GLU A 1152 19.58 -0.08 61.61
C GLU A 1152 18.62 1.12 61.63
N LEU A 1153 17.31 0.90 61.56
CA LEU A 1153 16.31 1.96 61.71
C LEU A 1153 16.38 2.60 63.10
N SER A 1154 16.52 1.78 64.15
CA SER A 1154 16.65 2.27 65.52
C SER A 1154 17.91 3.11 65.70
N ASP A 1155 19.07 2.69 65.18
CA ASP A 1155 20.31 3.48 65.22
C ASP A 1155 20.15 4.84 64.54
N LEU A 1156 19.40 4.93 63.43
CA LEU A 1156 19.11 6.22 62.78
C LEU A 1156 18.21 7.12 63.64
N VAL A 1157 17.22 6.55 64.32
CA VAL A 1157 16.35 7.30 65.24
C VAL A 1157 17.14 7.79 66.45
N ASP A 1158 18.02 6.98 67.02
CA ASP A 1158 18.90 7.39 68.12
C ASP A 1158 19.81 8.55 67.72
N ARG A 1159 20.42 8.49 66.53
CA ARG A 1159 21.22 9.59 65.98
C ARG A 1159 20.39 10.87 65.76
N LEU A 1160 19.15 10.74 65.30
CA LEU A 1160 18.24 11.87 65.13
C LEU A 1160 17.86 12.51 66.46
N ALA A 1161 17.62 11.70 67.48
CA ALA A 1161 17.20 12.17 68.80
C ALA A 1161 18.36 12.79 69.61
N THR A 1162 19.59 12.32 69.41
CA THR A 1162 20.77 12.75 70.17
C THR A 1162 21.52 13.94 69.56
N ARG A 1163 21.18 14.35 68.33
CA ARG A 1163 21.88 15.44 67.64
C ARG A 1163 21.47 16.83 68.14
N LYS A 1164 22.41 17.77 68.08
CA LYS A 1164 22.19 19.20 68.42
C LYS A 1164 21.79 20.05 67.20
N SER A 1165 20.90 19.55 66.33
CA SER A 1165 20.46 20.25 65.11
C SER A 1165 19.00 19.92 64.75
N PRO A 1166 18.27 20.82 64.03
CA PRO A 1166 16.85 20.62 63.72
C PRO A 1166 16.58 19.30 62.98
N TYR A 1167 15.76 18.40 63.54
CA TYR A 1167 15.55 17.04 63.03
C TYR A 1167 14.33 16.86 62.12
N HIS A 1168 13.38 17.79 62.13
CA HIS A 1168 12.06 17.58 61.51
C HIS A 1168 12.10 17.27 60.00
N ALA A 1169 12.91 17.97 59.22
CA ALA A 1169 13.02 17.74 57.77
C ALA A 1169 13.62 16.35 57.44
N ASP A 1170 14.62 15.95 58.21
CA ASP A 1170 15.32 14.69 58.09
C ASP A 1170 14.46 13.50 58.55
N PHE A 1171 13.67 13.70 59.61
CA PHE A 1171 12.68 12.73 60.07
C PHE A 1171 11.53 12.58 59.08
N ALA A 1172 11.09 13.67 58.45
CA ALA A 1172 10.11 13.64 57.36
C ALA A 1172 10.63 12.88 56.12
N LEU A 1173 11.92 13.02 55.78
CA LEU A 1173 12.56 12.22 54.74
C LEU A 1173 12.57 10.73 55.10
N LEU A 1174 12.99 10.39 56.32
CA LEU A 1174 12.98 9.00 56.80
C LEU A 1174 11.58 8.37 56.72
N LYS A 1175 10.54 9.09 57.14
CA LYS A 1175 9.14 8.66 56.99
C LYS A 1175 8.75 8.40 55.54
N THR A 1176 9.08 9.35 54.66
CA THR A 1176 8.76 9.24 53.23
C THR A 1176 9.41 7.99 52.65
N VAL A 1177 10.69 7.78 52.92
CA VAL A 1177 11.47 6.62 52.45
C VAL A 1177 10.92 5.29 52.97
N LEU A 1178 10.54 5.23 54.25
CA LEU A 1178 9.96 4.02 54.84
C LEU A 1178 8.63 3.64 54.18
N LEU A 1179 7.82 4.63 53.79
CA LEU A 1179 6.50 4.42 53.20
C LEU A 1179 6.50 4.20 51.68
N GLU A 1180 7.63 4.42 51.01
CA GLU A 1180 7.82 4.25 49.55
C GLU A 1180 7.91 2.78 49.08
N ALA A 1181 7.90 1.81 50.00
CA ALA A 1181 7.92 0.39 49.62
C ALA A 1181 6.68 -0.01 48.81
N ARG A 1182 6.90 -0.78 47.73
CA ARG A 1182 5.83 -1.22 46.80
C ARG A 1182 4.78 -2.13 47.46
N CYS A 1183 5.19 -2.95 48.44
CA CYS A 1183 4.30 -3.83 49.18
C CYS A 1183 4.41 -3.53 50.67
N LYS A 1184 3.26 -3.37 51.33
CA LYS A 1184 3.16 -2.96 52.74
C LYS A 1184 2.64 -4.07 53.65
N ALA A 1185 2.77 -5.33 53.22
CA ALA A 1185 2.29 -6.50 53.96
C ALA A 1185 3.01 -6.67 55.31
N ASP A 1186 4.33 -6.46 55.34
CA ASP A 1186 5.13 -6.62 56.57
C ASP A 1186 5.22 -5.34 57.42
N PHE A 1187 4.55 -4.24 57.02
CA PHE A 1187 4.63 -2.98 57.76
C PHE A 1187 4.10 -3.11 59.20
N ALA A 1188 3.06 -3.93 59.42
CA ALA A 1188 2.57 -4.20 60.78
C ALA A 1188 3.64 -4.94 61.62
N LEU A 1189 4.34 -5.90 61.01
CA LEU A 1189 5.44 -6.61 61.67
C LEU A 1189 6.59 -5.67 62.02
N PHE A 1190 6.94 -4.76 61.11
CA PHE A 1190 7.97 -3.74 61.35
C PHE A 1190 7.58 -2.81 62.49
N ALA A 1191 6.33 -2.35 62.52
CA ALA A 1191 5.83 -1.48 63.58
C ALA A 1191 5.83 -2.16 64.95
N VAL A 1192 5.36 -3.41 65.04
CA VAL A 1192 5.39 -4.19 66.28
C VAL A 1192 6.82 -4.32 66.79
N ARG A 1193 7.77 -4.72 65.93
CA ARG A 1193 9.17 -4.90 66.33
C ARG A 1193 9.83 -3.58 66.74
N LEU A 1194 9.54 -2.48 66.05
CA LEU A 1194 10.05 -1.15 66.41
C LEU A 1194 9.49 -0.68 67.75
N SER A 1195 8.22 -0.95 68.03
CA SER A 1195 7.56 -0.52 69.27
C SER A 1195 8.07 -1.22 70.52
N ARG A 1196 8.60 -2.44 70.40
CA ARG A 1196 9.23 -3.17 71.51
C ARG A 1196 10.54 -2.55 71.99
N LEU A 1197 11.12 -1.63 71.22
CA LEU A 1197 12.34 -0.90 71.58
C LEU A 1197 12.08 0.40 72.35
N VAL A 1198 10.81 0.72 72.61
CA VAL A 1198 10.37 1.98 73.22
C VAL A 1198 10.38 1.84 74.74
N ASN A 1199 10.99 2.80 75.44
CA ASN A 1199 10.83 2.90 76.89
C ASN A 1199 9.50 3.58 77.25
N LEU A 1200 8.54 2.82 77.76
CA LEU A 1200 7.21 3.32 78.14
C LEU A 1200 7.15 3.98 79.53
N GLN A 1201 8.22 3.89 80.32
CA GLN A 1201 8.27 4.43 81.69
C GLN A 1201 8.90 5.83 81.72
N GLU A 1202 10.02 6.01 81.03
CA GLU A 1202 10.73 7.30 80.91
C GLU A 1202 11.09 7.55 79.44
N PRO A 1203 10.12 7.99 78.61
CA PRO A 1203 10.34 8.13 77.18
C PRO A 1203 11.24 9.33 76.85
N GLY A 1204 12.32 9.08 76.12
CA GLY A 1204 13.13 10.11 75.49
C GLY A 1204 12.60 10.50 74.12
N LEU A 1205 13.22 11.50 73.48
CA LEU A 1205 12.86 11.90 72.11
C LEU A 1205 12.90 10.73 71.12
N ALA A 1206 13.86 9.81 71.25
CA ALA A 1206 13.96 8.63 70.39
C ALA A 1206 12.72 7.73 70.50
N ASP A 1207 12.14 7.60 71.68
CA ASP A 1207 10.95 6.79 71.94
C ASP A 1207 9.70 7.37 71.26
N TYR A 1208 9.52 8.69 71.33
CA TYR A 1208 8.46 9.39 70.59
C TYR A 1208 8.60 9.19 69.07
N LEU A 1209 9.82 9.35 68.53
CA LEU A 1209 10.08 9.17 67.10
C LEU A 1209 9.85 7.72 66.64
N ARG A 1210 10.24 6.72 67.43
CA ARG A 1210 9.96 5.30 67.14
C ARG A 1210 8.47 5.01 67.09
N LEU A 1211 7.70 5.52 68.05
CA LEU A 1211 6.26 5.32 68.09
C LEU A 1211 5.53 6.07 66.97
N GLU A 1212 6.01 7.25 66.58
CA GLU A 1212 5.47 7.97 65.44
C GLU A 1212 5.73 7.24 64.11
N LEU A 1213 6.91 6.61 63.94
CA LEU A 1213 7.19 5.74 62.80
C LEU A 1213 6.35 4.46 62.83
N ALA A 1214 6.23 3.81 63.99
CA ALA A 1214 5.39 2.61 64.16
C ALA A 1214 3.92 2.92 63.84
N SER A 1215 3.42 4.08 64.28
CA SER A 1215 2.13 4.65 63.91
C SER A 1215 1.93 4.72 62.40
N ASP A 1216 2.87 5.36 61.69
CA ASP A 1216 2.75 5.57 60.24
C ASP A 1216 2.87 4.25 59.44
N LEU A 1217 3.70 3.30 59.91
CA LEU A 1217 3.81 1.96 59.35
C LEU A 1217 2.52 1.14 59.53
N LEU A 1218 1.92 1.14 60.73
CA LEU A 1218 0.63 0.48 60.99
C LEU A 1218 -0.47 1.06 60.10
N ALA A 1219 -0.58 2.39 60.07
CA ALA A 1219 -1.54 3.08 59.23
C ALA A 1219 -1.32 2.78 57.74
N GLY A 1220 -0.07 2.54 57.31
CA GLY A 1220 0.30 2.22 55.94
C GLY A 1220 0.14 0.75 55.53
N SER A 1221 -0.06 -0.19 56.45
CA SER A 1221 -0.06 -1.63 56.13
C SER A 1221 -1.28 -2.04 55.28
N ASP A 1222 -1.13 -2.91 54.27
CA ASP A 1222 -2.22 -3.25 53.35
C ASP A 1222 -3.05 -4.47 53.79
N GLU A 1223 -2.44 -5.49 54.42
CA GLU A 1223 -3.06 -6.70 55.01
C GLU A 1223 -1.93 -7.59 55.58
N PRO A 1224 -1.68 -7.62 56.91
CA PRO A 1224 -0.59 -8.43 57.50
C PRO A 1224 -1.01 -9.87 57.74
N ALA A 1225 -0.03 -10.72 58.04
CA ALA A 1225 -0.29 -12.10 58.44
C ALA A 1225 -1.15 -12.16 59.72
N LYS A 1226 -2.02 -13.18 59.82
CA LYS A 1226 -3.05 -13.29 60.87
C LYS A 1226 -2.47 -13.33 62.29
N ASP A 1227 -1.24 -13.80 62.44
CA ASP A 1227 -0.46 -13.88 63.68
C ASP A 1227 0.12 -12.53 64.13
N VAL A 1228 0.30 -11.57 63.21
CA VAL A 1228 0.85 -10.24 63.52
C VAL A 1228 -0.24 -9.27 63.99
N VAL A 1229 -1.50 -9.47 63.58
CA VAL A 1229 -2.64 -8.60 63.95
C VAL A 1229 -2.86 -8.54 65.47
N PRO A 1230 -2.85 -9.67 66.22
CA PRO A 1230 -2.93 -9.64 67.68
C PRO A 1230 -1.76 -8.88 68.32
N GLU A 1231 -0.52 -9.12 67.88
CA GLU A 1231 0.66 -8.42 68.42
C GLU A 1231 0.58 -6.90 68.20
N ALA A 1232 0.07 -6.47 67.04
CA ALA A 1232 -0.13 -5.05 66.73
C ALA A 1232 -1.24 -4.43 67.57
N ARG A 1233 -2.34 -5.16 67.81
CA ARG A 1233 -3.45 -4.73 68.68
C ARG A 1233 -2.97 -4.54 70.12
N ASP A 1234 -2.20 -5.51 70.62
CA ASP A 1234 -1.67 -5.46 71.99
C ASP A 1234 -0.71 -4.27 72.15
N ALA A 1235 0.21 -4.07 71.21
CA ALA A 1235 1.12 -2.92 71.22
C ALA A 1235 0.36 -1.58 71.22
N VAL A 1236 -0.65 -1.39 70.37
CA VAL A 1236 -1.46 -0.15 70.36
C VAL A 1236 -2.23 0.02 71.67
N SER A 1237 -2.75 -1.06 72.26
CA SER A 1237 -3.42 -1.00 73.58
C SER A 1237 -2.48 -0.63 74.72
N GLU A 1238 -1.20 -1.02 74.65
CA GLU A 1238 -0.20 -0.60 75.63
C GLU A 1238 0.09 0.89 75.51
N TRP A 1239 0.13 1.44 74.29
CA TRP A 1239 0.36 2.86 74.07
C TRP A 1239 -0.81 3.71 74.59
N THR A 1240 -2.07 3.31 74.33
CA THR A 1240 -3.26 4.05 74.81
C THR A 1240 -3.43 4.03 76.34
N LYS A 1241 -2.78 3.07 77.03
CA LYS A 1241 -2.79 2.94 78.49
C LYS A 1241 -1.51 3.43 79.16
N CYS A 1242 -0.56 3.95 78.40
CA CYS A 1242 0.71 4.46 78.92
C CYS A 1242 0.47 5.65 79.87
N GLU A 1243 1.29 5.74 80.93
CA GLU A 1243 1.21 6.85 81.89
C GLU A 1243 1.64 8.18 81.27
N ASP A 1244 2.63 8.17 80.36
CA ASP A 1244 3.06 9.34 79.59
C ASP A 1244 1.95 9.86 78.67
N GLU A 1245 1.62 11.15 78.80
CA GLU A 1245 0.55 11.78 78.03
C GLU A 1245 0.86 11.84 76.53
N GLY A 1246 2.12 12.07 76.15
CA GLY A 1246 2.54 12.16 74.77
C GLY A 1246 2.45 10.82 74.04
N LEU A 1247 2.90 9.74 74.67
CA LEU A 1247 2.79 8.38 74.13
C LEU A 1247 1.33 7.90 74.05
N ARG A 1248 0.54 8.22 75.08
CA ARG A 1248 -0.91 7.96 75.09
C ARG A 1248 -1.62 8.68 73.95
N ALA A 1249 -1.25 9.93 73.67
CA ALA A 1249 -1.80 10.68 72.55
C ALA A 1249 -1.46 10.03 71.19
N ILE A 1250 -0.25 9.54 70.99
CA ILE A 1250 0.14 8.80 69.77
C ILE A 1250 -0.71 7.52 69.63
N GLY A 1251 -0.88 6.74 70.70
CA GLY A 1251 -1.72 5.53 70.69
C GLY A 1251 -3.16 5.80 70.23
N VAL A 1252 -3.79 6.84 70.79
CA VAL A 1252 -5.17 7.24 70.42
C VAL A 1252 -5.24 7.73 68.97
N VAL A 1253 -4.22 8.44 68.50
CA VAL A 1253 -4.14 8.89 67.10
C VAL A 1253 -4.01 7.70 66.15
N VAL A 1254 -3.25 6.66 66.51
CA VAL A 1254 -3.11 5.44 65.70
C VAL A 1254 -4.41 4.68 65.62
N GLU A 1255 -5.09 4.47 66.74
CA GLU A 1255 -6.40 3.81 66.80
C GLU A 1255 -7.39 4.50 65.85
N ARG A 1256 -7.55 5.83 65.97
CA ARG A 1256 -8.40 6.62 65.06
C ARG A 1256 -7.96 6.58 63.59
N LYS A 1257 -6.64 6.62 63.31
CA LYS A 1257 -6.09 6.53 61.94
C LYS A 1257 -6.38 5.16 61.31
N MET A 1258 -6.36 4.10 62.11
CA MET A 1258 -6.64 2.74 61.65
C MET A 1258 -8.14 2.53 61.42
N GLU A 1259 -8.98 3.06 62.31
CA GLU A 1259 -10.44 3.07 62.14
C GLU A 1259 -10.86 3.81 60.86
N GLY A 1260 -10.34 5.04 60.67
CA GLY A 1260 -10.62 5.84 59.48
C GLY A 1260 -10.13 5.23 58.16
N LYS A 1261 -9.30 4.17 58.20
CA LYS A 1261 -8.85 3.40 57.03
C LYS A 1261 -9.60 2.07 56.84
N GLY A 1262 -10.70 1.85 57.57
CA GLY A 1262 -11.54 0.64 57.46
C GLY A 1262 -10.93 -0.61 58.09
N LYS A 1263 -9.98 -0.44 59.03
CA LYS A 1263 -9.31 -1.56 59.73
C LYS A 1263 -9.92 -1.84 61.11
N ASP A 1264 -11.18 -1.47 61.32
CA ASP A 1264 -11.90 -1.67 62.59
C ASP A 1264 -11.84 -3.13 63.08
N HIS A 1265 -11.88 -4.08 62.15
CA HIS A 1265 -11.77 -5.53 62.43
C HIS A 1265 -10.48 -5.93 63.17
N TRP A 1266 -9.43 -5.10 63.17
CA TRP A 1266 -8.23 -5.33 63.97
C TRP A 1266 -8.42 -5.04 65.44
N PHE A 1267 -9.49 -4.35 65.83
CA PHE A 1267 -9.77 -3.94 67.21
C PHE A 1267 -11.12 -4.45 67.72
N VAL A 1268 -11.94 -5.07 66.87
CA VAL A 1268 -13.12 -5.85 67.29
C VAL A 1268 -12.64 -7.06 68.10
N ARG A 1269 -13.06 -7.12 69.36
CA ARG A 1269 -12.98 -8.31 70.21
C ARG A 1269 -14.06 -9.28 69.75
N ASP A 1270 -13.67 -10.50 69.37
CA ASP A 1270 -14.59 -11.64 69.41
C ASP A 1270 -14.99 -11.93 70.87
#